data_AF-A0A3F3RUT3-F1
#
_entry.id   AF-A0A3F3RUT3-F1
#
_cell.length_a   1.000
_cell.length_b   1.000
_cell.length_c   1.000
_cell.angle_alpha   90.00
_cell.angle_beta   90.00
_cell.angle_gamma   90.00
#
_symmetry.space_group_name_H-M   'P 1'
#
loop_
_entity.id
_entity.type
_entity.pdbx_description
1 polymer ?
#
loop_
_entity_poly.entity_id
_entity_poly.type
_entity_poly.pdbx_seq_one_letter_code
_entity_poly.pdbx_strand_id
1 'polypeptide(L)'
;MASPANPRNFSPHGSRSQMMQVPPPNYPISSSPWTAMYLVSPPLPRGVTAVQFNITSHDQGWCSNPSDGIWSWFDVSILGNLREDESPAFSDLTDPSYLKSRPGDFGQVFQDRGLYFKDIPRENQATLGITKPVTKNKIHRSWRQQVITWRLEDGGEEADFLSLLEEGDRLVIWARAQFAGWVNFVKDVRIMVSVDETTQAVQNPVQPALSLTASASDSGTFHKETTIPRHVHGAKGRPSHKEDDNRGSIPQAFNDIFGALQSSFLDVGRTQYLDRLNQELSHFEGLLDDLPVDHVTRPNVLDMAGLLLKFRRNLTGSIADLGRSIAYLQLAVLLRPDEPTFRQHYVMALGDRANRASHGSDLNVASDELKSALASPHWSETQRMDLADIVIRAYLTRYENTQDISDLETACDIILQRDGFSQIDPYTEAQYLDAQHLLWSMRHGDLGGNPKSVGSDIKQEELLQREHLDMIISTTEKALLTIPQNDQRHANLLELLSIRYYRLFCHTSELKDLDSAISRAEKALSLSQSKAPFYTLTPRLHLTIFLMDRWYRKHDIADVYEAASHNWAAIGAAPPYDVLRTILFVNACKILNAQYSVTKDIEYLEFGITRLESLRNDSLERLSGAFKLDYFYELGRLYETKFGVTGTLQDMEQTIDLFGRAVASIPKGNPPKAEMTLKLGMLWLRKYHLTKNIEDVRTGYTQLAESTFASDASPLTRVLSASQMIDILTHNGDWATACVFAEWFLPSLVHASGREVERDDQIYINRQVRGLGSRICAALCRLDFPVEAVLKLEFARGRIMGHLIDAQSDISSLQAVEPKLAEEYESLRQRAFDKSLSSAFQDTPQSQSRHDYFRELAQCEGRIRQITGFEGFLQPLDWTDLPGIVQAGPIVIVNSTCVSTDAILITHLGARALNLPDMTPKAPPEYRQLFSRHGHTRAGDEFHLDVRDIEPELSPEDLTHELLTWLWYTCVKLCLDALASDGVLASGDELSRIWWIGAGAASALPFHAAGDYSNGIPSNGESCLDRVISSYTPTIKALCNARQRASEALPRTRDTSSLLVVAMPETPEHGALYGVRQEVKGIIHSAGHALQIKEMQGPSAADVLSHLQNNTTEMVHFACHGYSDPVNPMDSHLVLQKPQQQEGVPSSTVLVPDQLKLSALLDTKAISRSWIAYLSACSTAEGKDQSLRDEALNIANGFLVAGFSHIIGSLWAADDEVCVDMAASFYKAFISRRAAADSEDLNRAVAEAVRDATLETRRKYANNPAAWALYVHIGA
;
A
#
# COMPACT_ATOMS: atom_id res chain seq x y z
N MET A 1 61.35 39.04 -39.89
CA MET A 1 62.18 39.12 -38.68
C MET A 1 62.10 40.52 -38.10
N ALA A 2 61.36 40.68 -37.02
CA ALA A 2 61.49 41.75 -36.03
C ALA A 2 60.89 41.18 -34.72
N SER A 3 61.60 41.37 -33.62
CA SER A 3 61.54 40.63 -32.33
C SER A 3 60.18 40.49 -31.63
N PRO A 4 60.01 39.45 -30.79
CA PRO A 4 58.87 39.30 -29.88
C PRO A 4 59.01 40.30 -28.72
N ALA A 5 58.09 41.27 -28.61
CA ALA A 5 58.15 42.30 -27.59
C ALA A 5 57.15 42.01 -26.44
N ASN A 6 57.74 41.56 -25.33
CA ASN A 6 57.31 41.49 -23.94
C ASN A 6 56.15 40.56 -23.48
N PRO A 7 56.42 39.62 -22.54
CA PRO A 7 55.37 38.98 -21.76
C PRO A 7 54.84 40.03 -20.76
N ARG A 8 53.60 40.50 -20.95
CA ARG A 8 52.92 41.30 -19.92
C ARG A 8 52.93 40.48 -18.62
N ASN A 9 53.38 41.10 -17.53
CA ASN A 9 53.64 40.45 -16.25
C ASN A 9 52.34 39.89 -15.65
N PHE A 10 52.07 38.60 -15.88
CA PHE A 10 51.04 37.89 -15.14
C PHE A 10 51.50 37.69 -13.69
N SER A 11 50.82 38.31 -12.73
CA SER A 11 51.04 38.07 -11.30
C SER A 11 50.12 36.94 -10.81
N PRO A 12 50.60 36.05 -9.93
CA PRO A 12 49.75 35.02 -9.34
C PRO A 12 48.73 35.68 -8.41
N HIS A 13 47.44 35.46 -8.68
CA HIS A 13 46.36 36.06 -7.92
C HIS A 13 45.62 35.06 -7.05
N GLY A 14 45.53 33.79 -7.47
CA GLY A 14 44.98 32.72 -6.62
C GLY A 14 45.49 31.34 -7.02
N SER A 15 45.70 30.45 -6.06
CA SER A 15 46.16 29.08 -6.34
C SER A 15 45.65 28.08 -5.31
N ARG A 16 45.30 26.87 -5.76
CA ARG A 16 45.03 25.71 -4.89
C ARG A 16 45.70 24.47 -5.49
N SER A 17 46.52 23.80 -4.69
CA SER A 17 47.30 22.60 -5.07
C SER A 17 46.87 21.33 -4.32
N GLN A 18 45.57 21.20 -4.04
CA GLN A 18 45.01 20.05 -3.31
C GLN A 18 44.35 19.08 -4.28
N MET A 19 44.69 17.79 -4.19
CA MET A 19 44.04 16.79 -5.04
C MET A 19 42.55 16.65 -4.71
N MET A 20 41.71 16.72 -5.74
CA MET A 20 40.26 16.54 -5.65
C MET A 20 39.79 15.61 -6.76
N GLN A 21 38.83 14.75 -6.43
CA GLN A 21 38.13 13.88 -7.37
C GLN A 21 36.68 14.36 -7.49
N VAL A 22 36.22 14.56 -8.72
CA VAL A 22 34.83 14.98 -8.98
C VAL A 22 34.17 13.97 -9.92
N PRO A 23 33.16 13.20 -9.47
CA PRO A 23 32.68 13.10 -8.07
C PRO A 23 33.65 12.33 -7.15
N PRO A 24 33.54 12.46 -5.82
CA PRO A 24 34.32 11.66 -4.86
C PRO A 24 33.92 10.17 -4.85
N PRO A 25 34.79 9.26 -4.36
CA PRO A 25 34.60 7.80 -4.44
C PRO A 25 33.32 7.22 -3.83
N ASN A 26 32.66 7.97 -2.93
CA ASN A 26 31.51 7.51 -2.14
C ASN A 26 30.19 8.24 -2.50
N TYR A 27 30.15 9.00 -3.61
CA TYR A 27 28.95 9.72 -4.02
C TYR A 27 28.06 8.86 -4.96
N PRO A 28 26.72 8.91 -4.81
CA PRO A 28 25.79 8.08 -5.57
C PRO A 28 25.81 8.40 -7.07
N ILE A 29 25.32 7.49 -7.91
CA ILE A 29 25.29 7.69 -9.37
C ILE A 29 24.14 8.66 -9.73
N SER A 30 24.45 9.81 -10.32
CA SER A 30 23.50 10.84 -10.77
C SER A 30 23.53 11.01 -12.29
N SER A 31 22.37 11.31 -12.90
CA SER A 31 22.23 11.71 -14.30
C SER A 31 22.58 13.19 -14.54
N SER A 32 22.67 13.99 -13.47
CA SER A 32 23.06 15.40 -13.52
C SER A 32 24.57 15.58 -13.36
N PRO A 33 25.17 16.62 -13.98
CA PRO A 33 26.59 16.88 -13.83
C PRO A 33 26.96 17.19 -12.38
N TRP A 34 28.06 16.62 -11.91
CA TRP A 34 28.67 16.97 -10.63
C TRP A 34 29.40 18.29 -10.75
N THR A 35 29.17 19.18 -9.80
CA THR A 35 29.85 20.47 -9.72
C THR A 35 30.51 20.61 -8.35
N ALA A 36 31.83 20.76 -8.35
CA ALA A 36 32.60 21.08 -7.15
C ALA A 36 33.29 22.43 -7.30
N MET A 37 33.22 23.26 -6.26
CA MET A 37 33.98 24.51 -6.19
C MET A 37 35.44 24.20 -5.88
N TYR A 38 36.34 24.48 -6.83
CA TYR A 38 37.76 24.16 -6.66
C TYR A 38 38.57 25.34 -6.14
N LEU A 39 38.45 26.53 -6.73
CA LEU A 39 39.24 27.71 -6.35
C LEU A 39 38.38 28.97 -6.39
N VAL A 40 38.48 29.83 -5.38
CA VAL A 40 37.95 31.20 -5.37
C VAL A 40 39.12 32.17 -5.31
N SER A 41 39.20 33.19 -6.16
CA SER A 41 40.29 34.16 -6.07
C SER A 41 40.12 35.11 -4.86
N PRO A 42 41.21 35.69 -4.36
CA PRO A 42 41.17 36.95 -3.64
C PRO A 42 40.49 38.06 -4.49
N PRO A 43 40.05 39.16 -3.85
CA PRO A 43 39.48 40.31 -4.56
C PRO A 43 40.41 40.79 -5.67
N LEU A 44 39.87 41.01 -6.86
CA LEU A 44 40.63 41.42 -8.04
C LEU A 44 41.04 42.90 -7.94
N PRO A 45 42.27 43.24 -8.38
CA PRO A 45 42.70 44.63 -8.48
C PRO A 45 41.95 45.35 -9.60
N ARG A 46 41.87 46.68 -9.53
CA ARG A 46 41.27 47.49 -10.60
C ARG A 46 42.06 47.38 -11.90
N GLY A 47 41.36 47.23 -13.03
CA GLY A 47 41.96 47.32 -14.37
C GLY A 47 42.64 46.03 -14.85
N VAL A 48 42.07 44.86 -14.55
CA VAL A 48 42.51 43.57 -15.10
C VAL A 48 42.35 43.57 -16.62
N THR A 49 43.45 43.44 -17.35
CA THR A 49 43.50 43.42 -18.83
C THR A 49 43.62 42.02 -19.42
N ALA A 50 44.09 41.05 -18.62
CA ALA A 50 44.14 39.64 -19.00
C ALA A 50 44.08 38.71 -17.78
N VAL A 51 43.53 37.51 -17.97
CA VAL A 51 43.49 36.44 -16.97
C VAL A 51 44.04 35.15 -17.59
N GLN A 52 44.92 34.46 -16.88
CA GLN A 52 45.47 33.17 -17.27
C GLN A 52 45.12 32.09 -16.24
N PHE A 53 44.53 31.00 -16.70
CA PHE A 53 44.20 29.80 -15.92
C PHE A 53 45.21 28.69 -16.20
N ASN A 54 45.94 28.29 -15.16
CA ASN A 54 46.87 27.16 -15.21
C ASN A 54 46.24 25.99 -14.46
N ILE A 55 45.71 25.00 -15.18
CA ILE A 55 44.93 23.88 -14.62
C ILE A 55 45.68 22.57 -14.87
N THR A 56 46.00 21.85 -13.80
CA THR A 56 46.59 20.51 -13.85
C THR A 56 45.55 19.47 -13.47
N SER A 57 45.06 18.72 -14.45
CA SER A 57 44.00 17.73 -14.28
C SER A 57 44.14 16.55 -15.25
N HIS A 58 43.38 15.48 -15.01
CA HIS A 58 43.18 14.41 -15.97
C HIS A 58 41.80 13.74 -15.79
N ASP A 59 41.41 12.91 -16.76
CA ASP A 59 40.14 12.18 -16.77
C ASP A 59 40.40 10.66 -16.63
N GLN A 60 39.40 9.88 -16.22
CA GLN A 60 39.46 8.42 -16.00
C GLN A 60 38.59 7.59 -16.98
N GLY A 61 37.69 8.19 -17.76
CA GLY A 61 36.70 7.41 -18.52
C GLY A 61 37.26 6.44 -19.56
N TRP A 62 36.55 5.32 -19.76
CA TRP A 62 36.75 4.37 -20.85
C TRP A 62 35.68 4.64 -21.92
N CYS A 63 36.11 4.89 -23.16
CA CYS A 63 35.24 4.97 -24.33
C CYS A 63 35.88 4.14 -25.44
N SER A 64 35.07 3.36 -26.16
CA SER A 64 35.51 2.56 -27.31
C SER A 64 35.94 3.41 -28.50
N ASN A 65 35.56 4.70 -28.53
CA ASN A 65 35.88 5.65 -29.59
C ASN A 65 36.34 7.01 -29.01
N PRO A 66 37.63 7.40 -29.15
CA PRO A 66 38.18 8.62 -28.54
C PRO A 66 37.54 9.94 -29.01
N SER A 67 36.72 9.91 -30.07
CA SER A 67 36.00 11.07 -30.61
C SER A 67 34.64 11.34 -29.93
N ASP A 68 34.09 10.40 -29.15
CA ASP A 68 32.69 10.41 -28.69
C ASP A 68 32.47 11.09 -27.32
N GLY A 69 33.31 12.07 -26.99
CA GLY A 69 32.99 13.09 -25.99
C GLY A 69 33.93 13.17 -24.80
N ILE A 70 34.25 14.41 -24.44
CA ILE A 70 34.90 14.78 -23.19
C ILE A 70 33.79 15.09 -22.18
N TRP A 71 33.77 14.36 -21.07
CA TRP A 71 32.69 14.43 -20.08
C TRP A 71 33.10 15.06 -18.75
N SER A 72 34.30 15.66 -18.68
CA SER A 72 34.76 16.49 -17.57
C SER A 72 35.35 17.83 -18.06
N TRP A 73 35.05 18.92 -17.36
CA TRP A 73 35.43 20.28 -17.78
C TRP A 73 35.51 21.25 -16.59
N PHE A 74 35.95 22.47 -16.88
CA PHE A 74 36.03 23.58 -15.93
C PHE A 74 35.22 24.78 -16.41
N ASP A 75 34.47 25.38 -15.49
CA ASP A 75 33.73 26.63 -15.71
C ASP A 75 34.26 27.72 -14.75
N VAL A 76 34.08 28.99 -15.09
CA VAL A 76 34.39 30.15 -14.24
C VAL A 76 33.16 31.03 -14.03
N SER A 77 33.02 31.57 -12.81
CA SER A 77 32.02 32.59 -12.44
C SER A 77 32.69 33.84 -11.88
N ILE A 78 31.96 34.97 -11.91
CA ILE A 78 32.33 36.21 -11.23
C ILE A 78 31.41 36.39 -10.01
N LEU A 79 32.00 36.57 -8.84
CA LEU A 79 31.29 36.94 -7.62
C LEU A 79 31.53 38.42 -7.33
N GLY A 80 30.44 39.20 -7.26
CA GLY A 80 30.44 40.59 -6.81
C GLY A 80 30.07 40.71 -5.33
N ASN A 81 30.41 41.85 -4.71
CA ASN A 81 30.07 42.15 -3.32
C ASN A 81 28.73 42.90 -3.22
N LEU A 82 27.89 42.52 -2.24
CA LEU A 82 26.65 43.23 -1.86
C LEU A 82 26.89 44.32 -0.80
N ARG A 83 28.04 44.31 -0.11
CA ARG A 83 28.41 45.27 0.95
C ARG A 83 29.85 45.73 0.75
N GLU A 84 30.11 47.03 0.80
CA GLU A 84 31.45 47.61 0.56
C GLU A 84 32.45 47.37 1.71
N ASP A 85 31.97 47.10 2.93
CA ASP A 85 32.79 47.21 4.15
C ASP A 85 33.25 45.88 4.79
N GLU A 86 32.74 44.71 4.36
CA GLU A 86 33.12 43.41 4.92
C GLU A 86 33.36 42.37 3.81
N SER A 87 34.61 42.14 3.44
CA SER A 87 34.99 41.07 2.51
C SER A 87 35.28 39.76 3.25
N PRO A 88 34.54 38.66 3.01
CA PRO A 88 34.81 37.37 3.65
C PRO A 88 36.18 36.79 3.27
N ALA A 89 36.80 36.04 4.18
CA ALA A 89 38.13 35.45 3.98
C ALA A 89 38.05 34.22 3.07
N PHE A 90 39.15 33.94 2.34
CA PHE A 90 39.23 32.81 1.39
C PHE A 90 39.01 31.43 2.04
N SER A 91 39.42 31.26 3.31
CA SER A 91 39.19 30.04 4.09
C SER A 91 37.71 29.73 4.29
N ASP A 92 36.87 30.76 4.38
CA ASP A 92 35.44 30.62 4.70
C ASP A 92 34.66 30.07 3.50
N LEU A 93 35.20 30.24 2.29
CA LEU A 93 34.59 29.86 1.03
C LEU A 93 35.10 28.51 0.48
N THR A 94 36.05 27.82 1.13
CA THR A 94 36.74 26.66 0.52
C THR A 94 36.55 25.31 1.24
N ASP A 95 35.48 25.15 2.01
CA ASP A 95 35.09 23.88 2.63
C ASP A 95 34.85 22.77 1.56
N PRO A 96 35.55 21.62 1.61
CA PRO A 96 35.38 20.52 0.66
C PRO A 96 34.01 19.80 0.72
N SER A 97 33.16 20.06 1.72
CA SER A 97 31.95 19.26 2.00
C SER A 97 30.70 19.60 1.17
N TYR A 98 30.78 20.49 0.16
CA TYR A 98 29.60 20.94 -0.59
C TYR A 98 29.72 20.67 -2.10
N LEU A 99 29.42 19.45 -2.53
CA LEU A 99 29.10 19.15 -3.94
C LEU A 99 27.64 19.53 -4.22
N LYS A 100 27.41 20.22 -5.34
CA LYS A 100 26.06 20.52 -5.85
C LYS A 100 25.94 20.13 -7.32
N SER A 101 24.72 20.18 -7.85
CA SER A 101 24.46 19.83 -9.25
C SER A 101 24.83 20.97 -10.20
N ARG A 102 24.62 22.22 -9.77
CA ARG A 102 24.86 23.43 -10.56
C ARG A 102 25.57 24.49 -9.72
N PRO A 103 26.43 25.34 -10.33
CA PRO A 103 27.02 26.50 -9.68
C PRO A 103 25.99 27.43 -9.01
N GLY A 104 24.78 27.55 -9.58
CA GLY A 104 23.71 28.39 -9.02
C GLY A 104 23.15 27.90 -7.69
N ASP A 105 23.29 26.60 -7.39
CA ASP A 105 22.84 26.02 -6.12
C ASP A 105 23.67 26.55 -4.92
N PHE A 106 24.80 27.22 -5.19
CA PHE A 106 25.61 27.92 -4.19
C PHE A 106 25.16 29.37 -3.98
N GLY A 107 24.16 29.86 -4.72
CA GLY A 107 23.71 31.25 -4.68
C GLY A 107 23.34 31.74 -3.28
N GLN A 108 22.58 30.95 -2.52
CA GLN A 108 22.22 31.30 -1.14
C GLN A 108 23.44 31.38 -0.22
N VAL A 109 24.37 30.42 -0.34
CA VAL A 109 25.62 30.36 0.46
C VAL A 109 26.48 31.60 0.21
N PHE A 110 26.50 32.11 -1.01
CA PHE A 110 27.19 33.36 -1.34
C PHE A 110 26.42 34.58 -0.82
N GLN A 111 25.09 34.62 -0.98
CA GLN A 111 24.26 35.73 -0.51
C GLN A 111 24.32 35.91 1.01
N ASP A 112 24.31 34.82 1.76
CA ASP A 112 24.47 34.82 3.22
C ASP A 112 25.81 35.44 3.67
N ARG A 113 26.81 35.42 2.77
CA ARG A 113 28.14 36.01 2.97
C ARG A 113 28.33 37.35 2.27
N GLY A 114 27.24 37.96 1.80
CA GLY A 114 27.26 39.25 1.11
C GLY A 114 27.87 39.20 -0.29
N LEU A 115 27.83 38.06 -0.96
CA LEU A 115 28.32 37.85 -2.33
C LEU A 115 27.18 37.45 -3.26
N TYR A 116 27.28 37.77 -4.55
CA TYR A 116 26.31 37.34 -5.55
C TYR A 116 26.98 37.00 -6.88
N PHE A 117 26.35 36.14 -7.67
CA PHE A 117 26.81 35.86 -9.03
C PHE A 117 26.47 37.02 -9.96
N LYS A 118 27.47 37.53 -10.68
CA LYS A 118 27.21 38.45 -11.79
C LYS A 118 26.67 37.68 -13.00
N ASP A 119 25.79 38.36 -13.72
CA ASP A 119 25.25 37.86 -14.98
C ASP A 119 26.30 37.93 -16.09
N ILE A 120 26.50 36.81 -16.77
CA ILE A 120 27.43 36.61 -17.86
C ILE A 120 26.62 36.38 -19.16
N PRO A 121 26.82 37.19 -20.21
CA PRO A 121 26.19 36.99 -21.50
C PRO A 121 26.52 35.62 -22.11
N ARG A 122 25.53 34.97 -22.76
CA ARG A 122 25.70 33.73 -23.55
C ARG A 122 25.23 33.97 -24.98
N GLU A 123 25.97 33.50 -25.98
CA GLU A 123 25.55 33.60 -27.38
C GLU A 123 24.20 32.90 -27.64
N ASN A 124 23.34 33.54 -28.45
CA ASN A 124 22.10 32.99 -29.00
C ASN A 124 21.01 32.53 -28.01
N GLN A 125 21.03 32.98 -26.75
CA GLN A 125 19.94 32.76 -25.80
C GLN A 125 19.52 34.09 -25.15
N ALA A 126 18.21 34.32 -25.01
CA ALA A 126 17.65 35.52 -24.37
C ALA A 126 17.87 35.58 -22.83
N THR A 127 18.58 34.60 -22.28
CA THR A 127 18.78 34.39 -20.84
C THR A 127 20.26 34.52 -20.48
N LEU A 128 20.56 35.43 -19.55
CA LEU A 128 21.88 35.58 -18.94
C LEU A 128 22.26 34.32 -18.14
N GLY A 129 23.54 33.93 -18.16
CA GLY A 129 24.06 32.79 -17.40
C GLY A 129 24.98 33.24 -16.26
N ILE A 130 25.33 32.34 -15.34
CA ILE A 130 26.21 32.65 -14.19
C ILE A 130 27.61 32.00 -14.29
N THR A 131 27.88 31.30 -15.40
CA THR A 131 29.17 30.66 -15.68
C THR A 131 29.58 30.79 -17.14
N LYS A 132 30.90 30.85 -17.36
CA LYS A 132 31.56 30.71 -18.66
C LYS A 132 32.49 29.47 -18.67
N PRO A 133 32.45 28.60 -19.69
CA PRO A 133 33.40 27.48 -19.81
C PRO A 133 34.84 27.95 -19.99
N VAL A 134 35.79 27.33 -19.28
CA VAL A 134 37.23 27.62 -19.37
C VAL A 134 37.94 26.63 -20.28
N THR A 135 37.81 25.34 -19.97
CA THR A 135 38.42 24.27 -20.77
C THR A 135 37.75 22.93 -20.48
N LYS A 136 37.83 22.00 -21.43
CA LYS A 136 37.45 20.60 -21.22
C LYS A 136 38.70 19.74 -21.05
N ASN A 137 38.61 18.68 -20.25
CA ASN A 137 39.72 17.73 -20.13
C ASN A 137 39.99 16.98 -21.45
N LYS A 138 41.10 16.26 -21.55
CA LYS A 138 41.31 15.31 -22.65
C LYS A 138 41.41 13.90 -22.06
N ILE A 139 40.88 12.90 -22.76
CA ILE A 139 40.88 11.50 -22.31
C ILE A 139 42.33 11.00 -22.24
N HIS A 140 42.93 11.06 -21.05
CA HIS A 140 44.28 10.60 -20.78
C HIS A 140 44.47 10.34 -19.29
N ARG A 141 45.19 9.28 -18.91
CA ARG A 141 45.40 8.89 -17.50
C ARG A 141 46.61 9.53 -16.83
N SER A 142 47.26 10.49 -17.49
CA SER A 142 48.45 11.18 -16.96
C SER A 142 48.13 12.64 -16.70
N TRP A 143 48.61 13.18 -15.58
CA TRP A 143 48.50 14.60 -15.26
C TRP A 143 48.96 15.48 -16.43
N ARG A 144 48.10 16.40 -16.86
CA ARG A 144 48.46 17.42 -17.86
C ARG A 144 48.15 18.80 -17.32
N GLN A 145 49.06 19.72 -17.59
CA GLN A 145 48.86 21.13 -17.33
C GLN A 145 48.33 21.80 -18.60
N GLN A 146 47.19 22.48 -18.47
CA GLN A 146 46.61 23.34 -19.49
C GLN A 146 46.78 24.80 -19.07
N VAL A 147 47.23 25.63 -20.00
CA VAL A 147 47.42 27.07 -19.80
C VAL A 147 46.45 27.78 -20.74
N ILE A 148 45.41 28.38 -20.19
CA ILE A 148 44.37 29.10 -20.94
C ILE A 148 44.55 30.59 -20.62
N THR A 149 44.73 31.42 -21.64
CA THR A 149 44.92 32.88 -21.44
C THR A 149 43.82 33.63 -22.17
N TRP A 150 43.11 34.49 -21.45
CA TRP A 150 42.10 35.40 -21.96
C TRP A 150 42.63 36.82 -21.88
N ARG A 151 42.50 37.61 -22.95
CA ARG A 151 42.94 39.00 -22.99
C ARG A 151 41.83 39.88 -23.56
N LEU A 152 41.66 41.06 -22.99
CA LEU A 152 40.71 42.06 -23.50
C LEU A 152 41.03 42.47 -24.95
N GLU A 153 42.30 42.43 -25.36
CA GLU A 153 42.74 42.79 -26.72
C GLU A 153 42.42 41.73 -27.78
N ASP A 154 42.18 40.48 -27.37
CA ASP A 154 41.90 39.38 -28.31
C ASP A 154 40.45 39.44 -28.85
N GLY A 155 39.59 40.26 -28.23
CA GLY A 155 38.18 40.42 -28.60
C GLY A 155 37.35 39.16 -28.35
N GLY A 156 36.06 39.24 -28.66
CA GLY A 156 35.13 38.11 -28.53
C GLY A 156 34.69 37.82 -27.10
N GLU A 157 34.15 36.63 -26.92
CA GLU A 157 33.38 36.22 -25.76
C GLU A 157 34.18 36.22 -24.43
N GLU A 158 35.48 35.93 -24.49
CA GLU A 158 36.40 36.00 -23.36
C GLU A 158 36.73 37.45 -22.98
N ALA A 159 36.87 38.34 -23.96
CA ALA A 159 37.08 39.77 -23.71
C ALA A 159 35.82 40.41 -23.09
N ASP A 160 34.63 40.01 -23.53
CA ASP A 160 33.36 40.43 -22.94
C ASP A 160 33.26 39.99 -21.48
N PHE A 161 33.63 38.75 -21.16
CA PHE A 161 33.70 38.29 -19.76
C PHE A 161 34.67 39.12 -18.92
N LEU A 162 35.86 39.42 -19.43
CA LEU A 162 36.84 40.24 -18.72
C LEU A 162 36.37 41.69 -18.53
N SER A 163 35.54 42.22 -19.43
CA SER A 163 34.97 43.57 -19.32
C SER A 163 33.96 43.72 -18.17
N LEU A 164 33.42 42.62 -17.65
CA LEU A 164 32.49 42.59 -16.50
C LEU A 164 33.21 42.67 -15.15
N LEU A 165 34.53 42.52 -15.12
CA LEU A 165 35.32 42.49 -13.89
C LEU A 165 35.50 43.90 -13.33
N GLU A 166 35.06 44.08 -12.09
CA GLU A 166 35.23 45.29 -11.31
C GLU A 166 36.26 45.09 -10.19
N GLU A 167 36.75 46.19 -9.62
CA GLU A 167 37.62 46.14 -8.45
C GLU A 167 36.87 45.48 -7.29
N GLY A 168 37.50 44.49 -6.64
CA GLY A 168 36.89 43.75 -5.54
C GLY A 168 36.19 42.46 -5.93
N ASP A 169 35.91 42.24 -7.22
CA ASP A 169 35.30 40.99 -7.71
C ASP A 169 36.19 39.78 -7.47
N ARG A 170 35.60 38.58 -7.48
CA ARG A 170 36.33 37.31 -7.33
C ARG A 170 35.98 36.34 -8.44
N LEU A 171 36.97 35.56 -8.86
CA LEU A 171 36.80 34.47 -9.84
C LEU A 171 36.63 33.14 -9.12
N VAL A 172 35.60 32.37 -9.48
CA VAL A 172 35.38 31.02 -8.96
C VAL A 172 35.56 30.00 -10.06
N ILE A 173 36.44 29.02 -9.85
CA ILE A 173 36.67 27.88 -10.75
C ILE A 173 35.91 26.66 -10.26
N TRP A 174 35.07 26.14 -11.14
CA TRP A 174 34.27 24.95 -10.93
C TRP A 174 34.89 23.76 -11.66
N ALA A 175 35.11 22.65 -10.96
CA ALA A 175 35.47 21.37 -11.57
C ALA A 175 34.21 20.53 -11.78
N ARG A 176 33.99 20.03 -13.01
CA ARG A 176 32.74 19.36 -13.39
C ARG A 176 32.95 18.01 -14.06
N ALA A 177 31.99 17.12 -13.88
CA ALA A 177 31.93 15.81 -14.51
C ALA A 177 30.46 15.39 -14.79
N GLN A 178 30.16 14.91 -15.99
CA GLN A 178 28.78 14.61 -16.42
C GLN A 178 28.20 13.34 -15.77
N PHE A 179 29.00 12.30 -15.59
CA PHE A 179 28.54 10.97 -15.18
C PHE A 179 29.44 10.39 -14.09
N ALA A 180 28.90 9.54 -13.22
CA ALA A 180 29.66 8.93 -12.12
C ALA A 180 30.86 8.06 -12.56
N GLY A 181 30.80 7.47 -13.76
CA GLY A 181 31.92 6.71 -14.34
C GLY A 181 33.06 7.56 -14.91
N TRP A 182 32.88 8.88 -15.00
CA TRP A 182 33.85 9.85 -15.52
C TRP A 182 34.31 10.75 -14.36
N VAL A 183 35.53 10.50 -13.87
CA VAL A 183 36.07 11.22 -12.71
C VAL A 183 37.07 12.29 -13.17
N ASN A 184 36.80 13.55 -12.83
CA ASN A 184 37.73 14.65 -13.02
C ASN A 184 38.71 14.68 -11.84
N PHE A 185 39.95 14.28 -12.11
CA PHE A 185 41.05 14.37 -11.14
C PHE A 185 41.73 15.72 -11.30
N VAL A 186 41.63 16.58 -10.28
CA VAL A 186 42.22 17.92 -10.27
C VAL A 186 43.36 17.96 -9.26
N LYS A 187 44.56 18.36 -9.68
CA LYS A 187 45.76 18.42 -8.82
C LYS A 187 46.14 19.84 -8.43
N ASP A 188 46.09 20.76 -9.37
CA ASP A 188 46.51 22.15 -9.14
C ASP A 188 45.74 23.10 -10.08
N VAL A 189 45.24 24.21 -9.56
CA VAL A 189 44.69 25.31 -10.37
C VAL A 189 45.28 26.63 -9.89
N ARG A 190 45.75 27.44 -10.83
CA ARG A 190 46.23 28.81 -10.56
C ARG A 190 45.58 29.81 -11.50
N ILE A 191 45.21 30.95 -10.95
CA ILE A 191 44.73 32.12 -11.67
C ILE A 191 45.85 33.17 -11.60
N MET A 192 46.27 33.64 -12.77
CA MET A 192 47.20 34.73 -12.92
C MET A 192 46.48 35.90 -13.58
N VAL A 193 46.78 37.13 -13.20
CA VAL A 193 46.17 38.33 -13.79
C VAL A 193 47.24 39.29 -14.30
N SER A 194 46.93 40.01 -15.37
CA SER A 194 47.69 41.16 -15.84
C SER A 194 46.82 42.39 -15.65
N VAL A 195 47.38 43.47 -15.12
CA VAL A 195 46.70 44.77 -14.96
C VAL A 195 47.34 45.81 -15.87
N ASP A 196 46.57 46.81 -16.29
CA ASP A 196 47.11 47.92 -17.10
C ASP A 196 48.04 48.80 -16.25
N GLU A 197 49.24 49.13 -16.75
CA GLU A 197 50.27 49.85 -15.97
C GLU A 197 49.92 51.34 -15.74
N THR A 198 48.83 51.86 -16.33
CA THR A 198 48.36 53.24 -16.12
C THR A 198 47.62 53.48 -14.81
N THR A 199 47.20 52.45 -14.07
CA THR A 199 46.49 52.57 -12.77
C THR A 199 47.39 52.44 -11.53
N GLN A 200 48.72 52.28 -11.70
CA GLN A 200 49.67 52.06 -10.59
C GLN A 200 50.12 53.32 -9.83
N ALA A 201 49.55 54.49 -10.09
CA ALA A 201 49.87 55.71 -9.34
C ALA A 201 48.67 56.14 -8.49
N VAL A 202 48.60 55.67 -7.25
CA VAL A 202 48.30 56.41 -6.00
C VAL A 202 48.11 55.36 -4.88
N GLN A 203 49.22 54.87 -4.31
CA GLN A 203 49.23 54.35 -2.95
C GLN A 203 50.56 54.71 -2.31
N ASN A 204 50.54 55.71 -1.41
CA ASN A 204 51.24 55.62 -0.13
C ASN A 204 50.74 56.70 0.86
N PRO A 205 50.84 56.44 2.17
CA PRO A 205 49.87 56.87 3.18
C PRO A 205 50.32 58.10 3.96
N VAL A 206 49.36 58.86 4.51
CA VAL A 206 49.63 59.89 5.52
C VAL A 206 48.63 59.70 6.68
N GLN A 207 49.14 59.28 7.84
CA GLN A 207 48.50 59.54 9.15
C GLN A 207 48.53 61.05 9.43
N PRO A 208 47.50 61.63 10.10
CA PRO A 208 47.61 61.95 11.54
C PRO A 208 46.26 61.84 12.30
N ALA A 209 46.23 61.36 13.56
CA ALA A 209 46.33 62.09 14.84
C ALA A 209 45.17 63.05 15.21
N LEU A 210 44.45 62.67 16.30
CA LEU A 210 43.84 63.48 17.38
C LEU A 210 43.36 64.92 17.10
N SER A 211 42.07 65.20 17.37
CA SER A 211 41.61 66.11 18.45
C SER A 211 40.09 66.33 18.48
N LEU A 212 39.57 66.50 19.70
CA LEU A 212 38.21 66.92 20.10
C LEU A 212 37.77 68.27 19.47
N THR A 213 36.48 68.45 19.19
CA THR A 213 35.52 69.37 19.88
C THR A 213 34.26 69.69 19.06
N ALA A 214 33.11 69.58 19.74
CA ALA A 214 31.92 70.46 19.79
C ALA A 214 31.11 70.92 18.54
N SER A 215 29.78 70.79 18.73
CA SER A 215 28.66 71.70 18.42
C SER A 215 28.04 71.78 17.01
N ALA A 216 26.78 71.31 16.96
CA ALA A 216 25.56 71.95 16.48
C ALA A 216 25.56 72.76 15.16
N SER A 217 24.71 72.34 14.21
CA SER A 217 23.50 73.11 13.80
C SER A 217 22.79 72.46 12.61
N ASP A 218 21.48 72.67 12.58
CA ASP A 218 20.47 72.27 11.60
C ASP A 218 20.81 72.60 10.14
N SER A 219 20.29 71.79 9.20
CA SER A 219 19.20 72.22 8.29
C SER A 219 18.98 71.24 7.13
N GLY A 220 17.71 70.83 6.95
CA GLY A 220 17.01 70.54 5.68
C GLY A 220 17.58 69.48 4.73
N THR A 221 16.83 68.68 4.00
CA THR A 221 15.40 68.58 3.69
C THR A 221 15.32 67.38 2.74
N PHE A 222 14.38 66.45 2.93
CA PHE A 222 13.94 65.56 1.85
C PHE A 222 12.42 65.68 1.70
N HIS A 223 12.01 66.22 0.55
CA HIS A 223 10.66 66.16 0.00
C HIS A 223 10.53 64.86 -0.80
N LYS A 224 9.56 64.01 -0.46
CA LYS A 224 8.22 63.83 -1.08
C LYS A 224 8.23 62.91 -2.31
N GLU A 225 7.41 61.87 -2.24
CA GLU A 225 6.25 61.52 -3.09
C GLU A 225 5.73 60.14 -2.56
N THR A 226 4.45 59.77 -2.47
CA THR A 226 3.19 60.23 -3.08
C THR A 226 1.98 59.65 -2.31
N THR A 227 1.02 60.53 -2.00
CA THR A 227 -0.46 60.38 -2.06
C THR A 227 -1.22 59.15 -1.53
N ILE A 228 -2.03 59.40 -0.49
CA ILE A 228 -3.29 58.71 -0.17
C ILE A 228 -4.44 59.73 -0.36
N PRO A 229 -5.59 59.39 -0.98
CA PRO A 229 -6.63 60.36 -1.28
C PRO A 229 -7.49 60.71 -0.06
N ARG A 230 -7.78 62.01 0.10
CA ARG A 230 -8.79 62.57 1.02
C ARG A 230 -10.11 62.76 0.30
N HIS A 231 -11.21 62.44 0.98
CA HIS A 231 -12.45 63.22 1.18
C HIS A 231 -13.42 62.28 1.94
N VAL A 232 -14.14 62.65 3.01
CA VAL A 232 -15.10 63.75 3.17
C VAL A 232 -15.21 64.15 4.65
N HIS A 233 -15.32 65.46 4.92
CA HIS A 233 -15.70 66.03 6.22
C HIS A 233 -17.22 66.09 6.38
N GLY A 234 -17.72 65.84 7.59
CA GLY A 234 -19.15 65.99 7.92
C GLY A 234 -19.46 66.04 9.43
N ALA A 235 -19.16 67.19 10.05
CA ALA A 235 -19.98 67.87 11.06
C ALA A 235 -20.29 67.27 12.47
N LYS A 236 -19.90 68.10 13.46
CA LYS A 236 -20.62 68.52 14.70
C LYS A 236 -20.54 67.65 15.98
N GLY A 237 -19.74 68.14 16.94
CA GLY A 237 -20.29 68.80 18.14
C GLY A 237 -20.29 68.07 19.50
N ARG A 238 -19.25 68.35 20.31
CA ARG A 238 -19.19 68.41 21.82
C ARG A 238 -19.43 67.10 22.61
N PRO A 239 -19.05 67.00 23.93
CA PRO A 239 -18.36 67.96 24.80
C PRO A 239 -17.10 67.40 25.52
N SER A 240 -16.36 68.30 26.16
CA SER A 240 -15.42 68.03 27.24
C SER A 240 -16.10 67.37 28.46
N HIS A 241 -15.62 66.23 28.92
CA HIS A 241 -15.81 65.70 30.28
C HIS A 241 -14.52 64.95 30.65
N LYS A 242 -13.72 65.49 31.57
CA LYS A 242 -13.69 65.11 32.99
C LYS A 242 -13.43 63.62 33.19
N GLU A 243 -12.27 63.35 33.78
CA GLU A 243 -11.89 62.12 34.46
C GLU A 243 -13.10 61.51 35.19
N ASP A 244 -13.58 60.37 34.69
CA ASP A 244 -14.48 59.48 35.41
C ASP A 244 -13.77 58.13 35.51
N ASP A 245 -13.31 57.87 36.72
CA ASP A 245 -12.43 56.80 37.20
C ASP A 245 -13.19 55.46 37.32
N ASN A 246 -14.08 55.13 36.38
CA ASN A 246 -15.02 54.00 36.57
C ASN A 246 -15.46 53.27 35.29
N ARG A 247 -14.50 52.85 34.45
CA ARG A 247 -14.71 51.75 33.50
C ARG A 247 -13.80 50.59 33.89
N GLY A 248 -14.40 49.41 34.06
CA GLY A 248 -13.72 48.19 34.48
C GLY A 248 -12.45 47.94 33.68
N SER A 249 -11.44 47.37 34.34
CA SER A 249 -10.14 47.07 33.75
C SER A 249 -10.31 46.45 32.36
N ILE A 250 -9.50 46.86 31.38
CA ILE A 250 -9.50 46.33 30.01
C ILE A 250 -9.56 44.77 29.94
N PRO A 251 -8.99 44.00 30.90
CA PRO A 251 -9.23 42.55 31.02
C PRO A 251 -10.70 42.09 31.16
N GLN A 252 -11.57 42.89 31.80
CA GLN A 252 -13.00 42.58 31.95
C GLN A 252 -13.74 42.78 30.61
N ALA A 253 -13.45 43.88 29.92
CA ALA A 253 -13.98 44.16 28.58
C ALA A 253 -13.51 43.11 27.56
N PHE A 254 -12.29 42.59 27.72
CA PHE A 254 -11.78 41.47 26.93
C PHE A 254 -12.59 40.20 27.12
N ASN A 255 -12.87 39.78 28.36
CA ASN A 255 -13.67 38.57 28.61
C ASN A 255 -15.11 38.72 28.09
N ASP A 256 -15.68 39.92 28.17
CA ASP A 256 -17.03 40.21 27.66
C ASP A 256 -17.07 40.21 26.12
N ILE A 257 -16.06 40.79 25.45
CA ILE A 257 -15.95 40.81 23.98
C ILE A 257 -15.59 39.43 23.43
N PHE A 258 -14.65 38.72 24.06
CA PHE A 258 -14.27 37.36 23.69
C PHE A 258 -15.42 36.38 23.89
N GLY A 259 -16.13 36.47 25.02
CA GLY A 259 -17.36 35.70 25.28
C GLY A 259 -18.49 36.02 24.30
N ALA A 260 -18.65 37.28 23.90
CA ALA A 260 -19.62 37.71 22.88
C ALA A 260 -19.25 37.28 21.46
N LEU A 261 -17.95 37.19 21.13
CA LEU A 261 -17.45 36.73 19.83
C LEU A 261 -17.49 35.19 19.73
N GLN A 262 -17.25 34.46 20.82
CA GLN A 262 -17.40 33.00 20.87
C GLN A 262 -18.87 32.56 20.79
N SER A 263 -19.77 33.26 21.49
CA SER A 263 -21.21 32.94 21.47
C SER A 263 -21.91 33.34 20.17
N SER A 264 -21.50 34.42 19.51
CA SER A 264 -22.16 34.90 18.28
C SER A 264 -21.74 34.22 16.98
N PHE A 265 -20.62 33.48 16.94
CA PHE A 265 -20.23 32.72 15.74
C PHE A 265 -21.20 31.57 15.42
N LEU A 266 -21.92 31.06 16.44
CA LEU A 266 -22.89 29.98 16.30
C LEU A 266 -24.26 30.43 15.79
N ASP A 267 -24.60 31.72 15.91
CA ASP A 267 -25.97 32.23 15.69
C ASP A 267 -26.07 33.33 14.60
N VAL A 268 -24.95 33.90 14.16
CA VAL A 268 -24.94 35.10 13.31
C VAL A 268 -24.12 34.86 12.04
N GLY A 269 -24.73 35.09 10.86
CA GLY A 269 -24.11 34.84 9.56
C GLY A 269 -22.76 35.56 9.36
N ARG A 270 -21.87 34.93 8.58
CA ARG A 270 -20.45 35.32 8.34
C ARG A 270 -20.23 36.82 8.08
N THR A 271 -21.14 37.49 7.38
CA THR A 271 -21.03 38.91 7.02
C THR A 271 -21.20 39.83 8.23
N GLN A 272 -22.20 39.57 9.08
CA GLN A 272 -22.46 40.36 10.29
C GLN A 272 -21.36 40.17 11.34
N TYR A 273 -20.77 38.97 11.42
CA TYR A 273 -19.61 38.71 12.26
C TYR A 273 -18.37 39.49 11.80
N LEU A 274 -18.11 39.53 10.49
CA LEU A 274 -17.01 40.31 9.92
C LEU A 274 -17.19 41.82 10.15
N ASP A 275 -18.43 42.33 10.03
CA ASP A 275 -18.74 43.73 10.29
C ASP A 275 -18.49 44.13 11.76
N ARG A 276 -18.93 43.28 12.70
CA ARG A 276 -18.67 43.49 14.14
C ARG A 276 -17.18 43.46 14.45
N LEU A 277 -16.46 42.54 13.84
CA LEU A 277 -15.01 42.41 14.02
C LEU A 277 -14.24 43.62 13.45
N ASN A 278 -14.68 44.16 12.31
CA ASN A 278 -14.14 45.40 11.75
C ASN A 278 -14.42 46.62 12.64
N GLN A 279 -15.60 46.68 13.27
CA GLN A 279 -15.97 47.75 14.19
C GLN A 279 -15.10 47.74 15.45
N GLU A 280 -14.92 46.57 16.08
CA GLU A 280 -14.05 46.40 17.24
C GLU A 280 -12.59 46.68 16.91
N LEU A 281 -12.09 46.18 15.77
CA LEU A 281 -10.72 46.47 15.35
C LEU A 281 -10.51 47.97 15.14
N SER A 282 -11.47 48.67 14.53
CA SER A 282 -11.39 50.13 14.37
C SER A 282 -11.40 50.86 15.71
N HIS A 283 -12.13 50.34 16.71
CA HIS A 283 -12.13 50.90 18.06
C HIS A 283 -10.77 50.77 18.73
N PHE A 284 -10.17 49.57 18.71
CA PHE A 284 -8.85 49.35 19.31
C PHE A 284 -7.73 50.08 18.56
N GLU A 285 -7.78 50.18 17.23
CA GLU A 285 -6.82 50.97 16.46
C GLU A 285 -6.96 52.48 16.75
N GLY A 286 -8.18 52.99 16.91
CA GLY A 286 -8.40 54.38 17.36
C GLY A 286 -7.84 54.64 18.77
N LEU A 287 -7.94 53.67 19.68
CA LEU A 287 -7.31 53.76 21.00
C LEU A 287 -5.77 53.78 20.91
N LEU A 288 -5.17 53.10 19.93
CA LEU A 288 -3.70 53.14 19.74
C LEU A 288 -3.21 54.50 19.23
N ASP A 289 -4.05 55.25 18.52
CA ASP A 289 -3.73 56.61 18.07
C ASP A 289 -3.77 57.61 19.24
N ASP A 290 -4.67 57.40 20.21
CA ASP A 290 -4.87 58.30 21.35
C ASP A 290 -3.92 58.01 22.54
N LEU A 291 -3.40 56.77 22.66
CA LEU A 291 -2.55 56.37 23.78
C LEU A 291 -1.06 56.71 23.52
N PRO A 292 -0.36 57.39 24.45
CA PRO A 292 1.10 57.56 24.39
C PRO A 292 1.86 56.23 24.36
N VAL A 293 3.07 56.21 23.76
CA VAL A 293 3.89 54.98 23.57
C VAL A 293 4.24 54.29 24.89
N ASP A 294 4.37 55.05 25.97
CA ASP A 294 4.68 54.63 27.34
C ASP A 294 3.43 54.36 28.21
N HIS A 295 2.23 54.43 27.64
CA HIS A 295 1.01 54.24 28.40
C HIS A 295 0.84 52.79 28.88
N VAL A 296 0.53 52.61 30.17
CA VAL A 296 0.49 51.30 30.88
C VAL A 296 -0.46 50.28 30.22
N THR A 297 -1.53 50.76 29.57
CA THR A 297 -2.52 49.91 28.88
C THR A 297 -2.23 49.66 27.40
N ARG A 298 -1.27 50.37 26.79
CA ARG A 298 -0.95 50.24 25.36
C ARG A 298 -0.57 48.81 24.95
N PRO A 299 0.21 48.02 25.74
CA PRO A 299 0.51 46.63 25.40
C PRO A 299 -0.75 45.76 25.30
N ASN A 300 -1.73 45.95 26.19
CA ASN A 300 -2.99 45.21 26.16
C ASN A 300 -3.83 45.56 24.90
N VAL A 301 -3.86 46.83 24.49
CA VAL A 301 -4.57 47.27 23.29
C VAL A 301 -3.90 46.71 22.01
N LEU A 302 -2.56 46.66 21.98
CA LEU A 302 -1.79 46.05 20.90
C LEU A 302 -2.06 44.53 20.79
N ASP A 303 -2.06 43.81 21.91
CA ASP A 303 -2.37 42.37 21.94
C ASP A 303 -3.78 42.09 21.40
N MET A 304 -4.76 42.91 21.81
CA MET A 304 -6.15 42.79 21.34
C MET A 304 -6.33 43.10 19.86
N ALA A 305 -5.75 44.19 19.37
CA ALA A 305 -5.79 44.51 17.95
C ALA A 305 -5.09 43.41 17.12
N GLY A 306 -3.99 42.86 17.64
CA GLY A 306 -3.25 41.74 17.05
C GLY A 306 -4.10 40.48 16.93
N LEU A 307 -4.83 40.09 17.97
CA LEU A 307 -5.75 38.95 17.96
C LEU A 307 -6.95 39.17 17.04
N LEU A 308 -7.55 40.36 17.05
CA LEU A 308 -8.67 40.69 16.15
C LEU A 308 -8.24 40.61 14.67
N LEU A 309 -7.07 41.12 14.33
CA LEU A 309 -6.50 40.98 12.98
C LEU A 309 -6.30 39.51 12.59
N LYS A 310 -5.84 38.67 13.52
CA LYS A 310 -5.71 37.22 13.31
C LYS A 310 -7.06 36.56 13.02
N PHE A 311 -8.10 36.90 13.80
CA PHE A 311 -9.46 36.40 13.57
C PHE A 311 -10.04 36.90 12.24
N ARG A 312 -9.83 38.18 11.89
CA ARG A 312 -10.24 38.74 10.59
C ARG A 312 -9.58 38.00 9.45
N ARG A 313 -8.28 37.72 9.57
CA ARG A 313 -7.54 36.93 8.59
C ARG A 313 -8.14 35.54 8.42
N ASN A 314 -8.54 34.87 9.50
CA ASN A 314 -9.15 33.53 9.39
C ASN A 314 -10.46 33.55 8.57
N LEU A 315 -11.15 34.70 8.53
CA LEU A 315 -12.35 34.89 7.72
C LEU A 315 -12.07 35.41 6.30
N THR A 316 -11.03 36.22 6.10
CA THR A 316 -10.78 36.97 4.86
C THR A 316 -9.60 36.44 4.03
N GLY A 317 -8.69 35.68 4.63
CA GLY A 317 -7.45 35.21 4.00
C GLY A 317 -6.35 36.28 3.85
N SER A 318 -6.52 37.49 4.41
CA SER A 318 -5.58 38.60 4.24
C SER A 318 -4.21 38.32 4.86
N ILE A 319 -3.17 38.22 4.02
CA ILE A 319 -1.77 38.10 4.47
C ILE A 319 -1.31 39.40 5.14
N ALA A 320 -1.80 40.56 4.68
CA ALA A 320 -1.52 41.86 5.28
C ALA A 320 -2.03 41.94 6.73
N ASP A 321 -3.19 41.34 7.01
CA ASP A 321 -3.73 41.27 8.38
C ASP A 321 -2.87 40.40 9.29
N LEU A 322 -2.34 39.28 8.78
CA LEU A 322 -1.40 38.45 9.54
C LEU A 322 -0.08 39.18 9.82
N GLY A 323 0.45 39.91 8.83
CA GLY A 323 1.65 40.74 9.01
C GLY A 323 1.45 41.82 10.08
N ARG A 324 0.30 42.51 10.06
CA ARG A 324 -0.06 43.50 11.08
C ARG A 324 -0.31 42.88 12.44
N SER A 325 -0.94 41.71 12.49
CA SER A 325 -1.15 40.94 13.71
C SER A 325 0.18 40.62 14.40
N ILE A 326 1.14 40.05 13.65
CA ILE A 326 2.48 39.73 14.15
C ILE A 326 3.19 41.00 14.65
N ALA A 327 3.11 42.11 13.91
CA ALA A 327 3.73 43.37 14.32
C ALA A 327 3.14 43.91 15.64
N TYR A 328 1.81 43.90 15.80
CA TYR A 328 1.17 44.35 17.03
C TYR A 328 1.46 43.44 18.22
N LEU A 329 1.43 42.12 18.02
CA LEU A 329 1.76 41.14 19.05
C LEU A 329 3.24 41.22 19.45
N GLN A 330 4.15 41.42 18.49
CA GLN A 330 5.56 41.64 18.77
C GLN A 330 5.79 42.91 19.59
N LEU A 331 5.11 44.01 19.27
CA LEU A 331 5.18 45.26 20.03
C LEU A 331 4.59 45.11 21.44
N ALA A 332 3.53 44.33 21.62
CA ALA A 332 2.99 44.03 22.93
C ALA A 332 4.01 43.27 23.81
N VAL A 333 4.69 42.27 23.24
CA VAL A 333 5.77 41.53 23.91
C VAL A 333 6.98 42.42 24.22
N LEU A 334 7.37 43.31 23.31
CA LEU A 334 8.49 44.23 23.52
C LEU A 334 8.23 45.22 24.67
N LEU A 335 7.00 45.73 24.77
CA LEU A 335 6.64 46.71 25.79
C LEU A 335 6.40 46.07 27.17
N ARG A 336 6.01 44.79 27.22
CA ARG A 336 5.81 44.05 28.47
C ARG A 336 6.32 42.61 28.35
N PRO A 337 7.65 42.39 28.40
CA PRO A 337 8.27 41.10 28.12
C PRO A 337 8.02 40.03 29.19
N ASP A 338 7.56 40.43 30.37
CA ASP A 338 7.21 39.59 31.51
C ASP A 338 5.80 38.98 31.42
N GLU A 339 4.94 39.41 30.49
CA GLU A 339 3.60 38.81 30.28
C GLU A 339 3.65 37.57 29.36
N PRO A 340 3.33 36.37 29.89
CA PRO A 340 3.40 35.13 29.11
C PRO A 340 2.32 35.01 28.04
N THR A 341 1.13 35.61 28.24
CA THR A 341 -0.01 35.53 27.32
C THR A 341 0.26 36.25 25.99
N PHE A 342 0.91 37.43 26.04
CA PHE A 342 1.28 38.17 24.82
C PHE A 342 2.28 37.38 23.97
N ARG A 343 3.25 36.75 24.64
CA ARG A 343 4.29 35.95 23.98
C ARG A 343 3.70 34.66 23.39
N GLN A 344 2.71 34.05 24.05
CA GLN A 344 1.93 32.93 23.50
C GLN A 344 1.16 33.33 22.24
N HIS A 345 0.43 34.44 22.25
CA HIS A 345 -0.30 34.92 21.07
C HIS A 345 0.65 35.25 19.91
N TYR A 346 1.80 35.86 20.20
CA TYR A 346 2.84 36.15 19.21
C TYR A 346 3.40 34.88 18.57
N VAL A 347 3.77 33.87 19.36
CA VAL A 347 4.26 32.57 18.87
C VAL A 347 3.19 31.85 18.03
N MET A 348 1.92 31.91 18.43
CA MET A 348 0.81 31.38 17.62
C MET A 348 0.67 32.09 16.27
N ALA A 349 0.88 33.41 16.21
CA ALA A 349 0.81 34.16 14.96
C ALA A 349 2.03 33.90 14.05
N LEU A 350 3.22 33.72 14.62
CA LEU A 350 4.42 33.27 13.91
C LEU A 350 4.24 31.86 13.35
N GLY A 351 3.72 30.92 14.14
CA GLY A 351 3.37 29.57 13.68
C GLY A 351 2.37 29.60 12.52
N ASP A 352 1.33 30.43 12.62
CA ASP A 352 0.34 30.62 11.54
C ASP A 352 0.93 31.17 10.23
N ARG A 353 2.03 31.94 10.30
CA ARG A 353 2.75 32.45 9.12
C ARG A 353 3.75 31.43 8.60
N ALA A 354 4.50 30.79 9.48
CA ALA A 354 5.46 29.74 9.15
C ALA A 354 4.78 28.57 8.40
N ASN A 355 3.63 28.11 8.90
CA ASN A 355 2.83 27.05 8.29
C ASN A 355 2.31 27.39 6.89
N ARG A 356 2.35 28.67 6.47
CA ARG A 356 1.75 29.12 5.20
C ARG A 356 2.73 29.73 4.20
N ALA A 357 3.88 30.22 4.66
CA ALA A 357 4.86 30.91 3.83
C ALA A 357 6.18 30.13 3.66
N SER A 358 6.30 28.94 4.27
CA SER A 358 7.55 28.15 4.32
C SER A 358 8.76 28.97 4.80
N HIS A 359 8.52 30.01 5.61
CA HIS A 359 9.56 30.87 6.17
C HIS A 359 10.11 30.23 7.44
N GLY A 360 11.16 29.43 7.29
CA GLY A 360 11.80 28.72 8.40
C GLY A 360 12.33 29.64 9.52
N SER A 361 12.59 30.91 9.22
CA SER A 361 13.03 31.92 10.18
C SER A 361 12.00 32.18 11.29
N ASP A 362 10.71 32.10 10.99
CA ASP A 362 9.66 32.37 11.98
C ASP A 362 9.55 31.25 13.03
N LEU A 363 9.80 29.99 12.65
CA LEU A 363 9.88 28.89 13.61
C LEU A 363 11.16 28.93 14.43
N ASN A 364 12.27 29.40 13.85
CA ASN A 364 13.49 29.62 14.62
C ASN A 364 13.25 30.69 15.70
N VAL A 365 12.59 31.81 15.33
CA VAL A 365 12.17 32.83 16.31
C VAL A 365 11.21 32.24 17.34
N ALA A 366 10.19 31.47 16.93
CA ALA A 366 9.27 30.82 17.87
C ALA A 366 9.96 29.82 18.81
N SER A 367 10.96 29.08 18.32
CA SER A 367 11.77 28.12 19.08
C SER A 367 12.71 28.82 20.06
N ASP A 368 13.35 29.91 19.64
CA ASP A 368 14.19 30.73 20.52
C ASP A 368 13.37 31.41 21.62
N GLU A 369 12.15 31.85 21.30
CA GLU A 369 11.18 32.35 22.26
C GLU A 369 10.76 31.26 23.27
N LEU A 370 10.54 30.02 22.82
CA LEU A 370 10.27 28.87 23.70
C LEU A 370 11.46 28.56 24.62
N LYS A 371 12.69 28.51 24.07
CA LYS A 371 13.91 28.31 24.88
C LYS A 371 14.07 29.41 25.93
N SER A 372 13.76 30.65 25.57
CA SER A 372 13.74 31.78 26.51
C SER A 372 12.67 31.62 27.59
N ALA A 373 11.48 31.10 27.25
CA ALA A 373 10.41 30.84 28.21
C ALA A 373 10.74 29.69 29.18
N LEU A 374 11.38 28.62 28.67
CA LEU A 374 11.86 27.50 29.47
C LEU A 374 12.95 27.93 30.48
N ALA A 375 13.80 28.88 30.10
CA ALA A 375 14.83 29.45 30.97
C ALA A 375 14.31 30.48 32.00
N SER A 376 13.08 30.98 31.86
CA SER A 376 12.53 32.05 32.71
C SER A 376 11.83 31.52 33.96
N PRO A 377 12.17 32.02 35.18
CA PRO A 377 11.52 31.60 36.42
C PRO A 377 10.10 32.17 36.62
N HIS A 378 9.69 33.14 35.80
CA HIS A 378 8.40 33.84 35.94
C HIS A 378 7.21 33.11 35.31
N TRP A 379 7.46 32.04 34.55
CA TRP A 379 6.44 31.28 33.85
C TRP A 379 5.97 30.10 34.70
N SER A 380 4.66 29.85 34.71
CA SER A 380 4.13 28.64 35.34
C SER A 380 4.47 27.40 34.51
N GLU A 381 4.48 26.23 35.14
CA GLU A 381 4.71 24.95 34.46
C GLU A 381 3.67 24.72 33.36
N THR A 382 2.39 25.02 33.62
CA THR A 382 1.30 24.94 32.63
C THR A 382 1.54 25.85 31.42
N GLN A 383 2.05 27.06 31.61
CA GLN A 383 2.31 28.01 30.52
C GLN A 383 3.47 27.58 29.62
N ARG A 384 4.53 27.00 30.21
CA ARG A 384 5.65 26.43 29.43
C ARG A 384 5.18 25.25 28.58
N MET A 385 4.29 24.44 29.14
CA MET A 385 3.71 23.27 28.49
C MET A 385 2.82 23.65 27.29
N ASP A 386 1.92 24.62 27.47
CA ASP A 386 1.07 25.12 26.38
C ASP A 386 1.90 25.70 25.22
N LEU A 387 3.00 26.39 25.54
CA LEU A 387 3.90 26.96 24.54
C LEU A 387 4.71 25.88 23.80
N ALA A 388 5.22 24.88 24.52
CA ALA A 388 5.94 23.75 23.93
C ALA A 388 5.05 22.98 22.95
N ASP A 389 3.81 22.70 23.32
CA ASP A 389 2.83 22.01 22.47
C ASP A 389 2.52 22.79 21.17
N ILE A 390 2.54 24.13 21.21
CA ILE A 390 2.34 24.96 20.01
C ILE A 390 3.54 24.85 19.08
N VAL A 391 4.77 24.90 19.61
CA VAL A 391 6.01 24.83 18.81
C VAL A 391 6.24 23.43 18.25
N ILE A 392 6.02 22.37 19.05
CA ILE A 392 6.10 20.98 18.59
C ILE A 392 5.15 20.75 17.42
N ARG A 393 3.88 21.17 17.55
CA ARG A 393 2.91 21.06 16.44
C ARG A 393 3.36 21.82 15.20
N ALA A 394 3.94 23.00 15.36
CA ALA A 394 4.43 23.78 14.23
C ALA A 394 5.60 23.10 13.50
N TYR A 395 6.54 22.48 14.23
CA TYR A 395 7.62 21.67 13.62
C TYR A 395 7.09 20.39 12.97
N LEU A 396 6.15 19.69 13.60
CA LEU A 396 5.52 18.51 13.00
C LEU A 396 4.77 18.87 11.71
N THR A 397 4.00 19.95 11.70
CA THR A 397 3.32 20.45 10.49
C THR A 397 4.33 20.96 9.44
N ARG A 398 5.46 21.56 9.83
CA ARG A 398 6.52 21.92 8.88
C ARG A 398 7.18 20.68 8.30
N TYR A 399 7.43 19.65 9.10
CA TYR A 399 7.90 18.35 8.62
C TYR A 399 6.92 17.74 7.61
N GLU A 400 5.62 17.70 7.91
CA GLU A 400 4.61 17.21 6.96
C GLU A 400 4.66 17.94 5.61
N ASN A 401 4.97 19.24 5.65
CA ASN A 401 5.05 20.08 4.46
C ASN A 401 6.38 19.99 3.70
N THR A 402 7.50 19.90 4.41
CA THR A 402 8.87 20.04 3.87
C THR A 402 9.64 18.72 3.79
N GLN A 403 9.22 17.72 4.57
CA GLN A 403 9.88 16.43 4.76
C GLN A 403 11.33 16.55 5.28
N ASP A 404 11.66 17.67 5.95
CA ASP A 404 12.97 17.90 6.54
C ASP A 404 13.09 17.16 7.88
N ILE A 405 13.95 16.14 7.93
CA ILE A 405 14.15 15.31 9.13
C ILE A 405 14.62 16.14 10.34
N SER A 406 15.30 17.27 10.11
CA SER A 406 15.73 18.15 11.20
C SER A 406 14.57 18.76 11.99
N ASP A 407 13.38 18.84 11.39
CA ASP A 407 12.15 19.27 12.07
C ASP A 407 11.63 18.22 13.05
N LEU A 408 11.67 16.94 12.65
CA LEU A 408 11.35 15.83 13.55
C LEU A 408 12.37 15.74 14.68
N GLU A 409 13.66 15.87 14.37
CA GLU A 409 14.73 15.88 15.37
C GLU A 409 14.54 17.03 16.37
N THR A 410 14.24 18.23 15.88
CA THR A 410 13.99 19.40 16.74
C THR A 410 12.71 19.24 17.56
N ALA A 411 11.65 18.67 17.00
CA ALA A 411 10.44 18.35 17.75
C ALA A 411 10.72 17.33 18.86
N CYS A 412 11.45 16.25 18.55
CA CYS A 412 11.90 15.27 19.53
C CYS A 412 12.80 15.89 20.60
N ASP A 413 13.73 16.78 20.23
CA ASP A 413 14.63 17.47 21.15
C ASP A 413 13.87 18.41 22.09
N ILE A 414 12.85 19.14 21.60
CA ILE A 414 11.99 19.98 22.45
C ILE A 414 11.17 19.12 23.42
N ILE A 415 10.71 17.95 22.96
CA ILE A 415 10.00 17.00 23.83
C ILE A 415 10.96 16.42 24.89
N LEU A 416 12.19 16.07 24.53
CA LEU A 416 13.24 15.58 25.44
C LEU A 416 13.73 16.67 26.42
N GLN A 417 13.86 17.92 25.98
CA GLN A 417 14.25 19.04 26.85
C GLN A 417 13.18 19.38 27.90
N ARG A 418 11.96 18.87 27.73
CA ARG A 418 10.88 18.90 28.72
C ARG A 418 11.18 18.04 29.96
N ASP A 419 12.12 17.08 29.86
CA ASP A 419 12.44 16.05 30.87
C ASP A 419 13.14 16.58 32.14
N GLY A 420 13.17 17.88 32.35
CA GLY A 420 13.53 18.47 33.65
C GLY A 420 12.47 18.27 34.74
N PHE A 421 11.24 17.82 34.41
CA PHE A 421 10.13 17.68 35.36
C PHE A 421 9.51 16.26 35.30
N SER A 422 9.41 15.60 36.45
CA SER A 422 9.35 14.13 36.61
C SER A 422 8.00 13.44 36.35
N GLN A 423 7.06 14.00 35.58
CA GLN A 423 5.81 13.32 35.22
C GLN A 423 5.33 13.73 33.81
N ILE A 424 5.53 12.87 32.82
CA ILE A 424 4.94 13.05 31.49
C ILE A 424 3.43 12.76 31.60
N ASP A 425 2.58 13.72 31.25
CA ASP A 425 1.15 13.47 31.01
C ASP A 425 1.02 12.46 29.85
N PRO A 426 0.26 11.37 29.99
CA PRO A 426 0.14 10.33 28.97
C PRO A 426 -0.22 10.83 27.56
N TYR A 427 -0.85 12.01 27.46
CA TYR A 427 -1.09 12.70 26.18
C TYR A 427 0.19 13.05 25.42
N THR A 428 1.20 13.60 26.10
CA THR A 428 2.46 14.00 25.46
C THR A 428 3.33 12.78 25.17
N GLU A 429 3.31 11.77 26.04
CA GLU A 429 4.00 10.51 25.77
C GLU A 429 3.53 9.88 24.45
N ALA A 430 2.21 9.92 24.20
CA ALA A 430 1.65 9.49 22.94
C ALA A 430 2.19 10.29 21.73
N GLN A 431 2.26 11.62 21.82
CA GLN A 431 2.77 12.48 20.74
C GLN A 431 4.28 12.27 20.48
N TYR A 432 5.06 12.07 21.54
CA TYR A 432 6.49 11.78 21.47
C TYR A 432 6.77 10.49 20.71
N LEU A 433 6.06 9.43 21.06
CA LEU A 433 6.21 8.13 20.42
C LEU A 433 5.88 8.16 18.92
N ASP A 434 4.96 9.03 18.50
CA ASP A 434 4.65 9.21 17.07
C ASP A 434 5.78 9.92 16.31
N ALA A 435 6.34 10.99 16.88
CA ALA A 435 7.48 11.69 16.31
C ALA A 435 8.73 10.78 16.25
N GLN A 436 8.97 9.99 17.30
CA GLN A 436 10.05 8.99 17.32
C GLN A 436 9.85 7.87 16.30
N HIS A 437 8.62 7.39 16.13
CA HIS A 437 8.32 6.37 15.11
C HIS A 437 8.54 6.88 13.71
N LEU A 438 8.08 8.10 13.40
CA LEU A 438 8.34 8.74 12.12
C LEU A 438 9.84 8.91 11.87
N LEU A 439 10.59 9.35 12.88
CA LEU A 439 12.05 9.49 12.79
C LEU A 439 12.75 8.13 12.61
N TRP A 440 12.32 7.11 13.34
CA TRP A 440 12.85 5.74 13.25
C TRP A 440 12.57 5.12 11.87
N SER A 441 11.33 5.22 11.37
CA SER A 441 10.94 4.74 10.04
C SER A 441 11.78 5.39 8.94
N MET A 442 12.03 6.70 9.02
CA MET A 442 12.86 7.43 8.06
C MET A 442 14.34 7.05 8.13
N ARG A 443 14.89 6.78 9.32
CA ARG A 443 16.30 6.41 9.51
C ARG A 443 16.61 4.96 9.15
N HIS A 444 15.65 4.06 9.32
CA HIS A 444 15.81 2.63 9.04
C HIS A 444 15.34 2.22 7.63
N GLY A 445 14.62 3.07 6.90
CA GLY A 445 14.28 2.84 5.49
C GLY A 445 15.43 2.99 4.49
N ASP A 446 16.62 3.44 4.93
CA ASP A 446 17.74 3.83 4.06
C ASP A 446 18.94 2.84 4.07
N LEU A 447 18.77 1.61 4.56
CA LEU A 447 19.80 0.55 4.51
C LEU A 447 19.74 -0.28 3.21
N GLY A 448 19.75 0.40 2.06
CA GLY A 448 19.90 -0.27 0.76
C GLY A 448 21.37 -0.42 0.35
N GLY A 449 21.99 -1.60 0.53
CA GLY A 449 23.38 -1.74 0.08
C GLY A 449 24.16 -3.05 0.23
N ASN A 450 23.58 -4.25 0.03
CA ASN A 450 24.36 -5.40 -0.43
C ASN A 450 23.50 -6.49 -1.12
N PRO A 451 23.53 -6.64 -2.46
CA PRO A 451 22.69 -7.59 -3.20
C PRO A 451 23.12 -9.07 -3.07
N LYS A 452 23.95 -9.44 -2.08
CA LYS A 452 24.39 -10.83 -1.86
C LYS A 452 23.85 -11.51 -0.59
N SER A 453 23.03 -10.83 0.22
CA SER A 453 22.46 -11.42 1.46
C SER A 453 20.96 -11.17 1.69
N VAL A 454 20.23 -10.66 0.68
CA VAL A 454 18.87 -10.08 0.80
C VAL A 454 17.79 -11.07 1.30
N GLY A 455 18.00 -12.38 1.22
CA GLY A 455 16.99 -13.37 1.60
C GLY A 455 16.73 -13.53 3.11
N SER A 456 17.66 -13.12 4.00
CA SER A 456 17.54 -13.37 5.45
C SER A 456 17.23 -12.13 6.31
N ASP A 457 17.54 -10.92 5.84
CA ASP A 457 17.49 -9.70 6.69
C ASP A 457 16.14 -8.95 6.63
N ILE A 458 15.38 -9.07 5.53
CA ILE A 458 14.06 -8.41 5.36
C ILE A 458 13.06 -8.84 6.43
N LYS A 459 13.10 -10.13 6.83
CA LYS A 459 12.20 -10.71 7.82
C LYS A 459 12.31 -10.03 9.19
N GLN A 460 13.50 -9.54 9.54
CA GLN A 460 13.74 -8.94 10.84
C GLN A 460 13.29 -7.47 10.86
N GLU A 461 13.41 -6.76 9.74
CA GLU A 461 13.01 -5.35 9.62
C GLU A 461 11.48 -5.16 9.62
N GLU A 462 10.73 -5.98 8.88
CA GLU A 462 9.26 -5.93 8.87
C GLU A 462 8.67 -6.24 10.26
N LEU A 463 9.25 -7.22 10.95
CA LEU A 463 8.86 -7.57 12.32
C LEU A 463 9.08 -6.40 13.29
N LEU A 464 10.22 -5.71 13.17
CA LEU A 464 10.57 -4.56 14.02
C LEU A 464 9.64 -3.36 13.77
N GLN A 465 9.25 -3.08 12.53
CA GLN A 465 8.32 -1.99 12.21
C GLN A 465 6.94 -2.22 12.85
N ARG A 466 6.43 -3.44 12.71
CA ARG A 466 5.17 -3.85 13.31
C ARG A 466 5.19 -3.78 14.83
N GLU A 467 6.23 -4.33 15.46
CA GLU A 467 6.38 -4.30 16.93
C GLU A 467 6.38 -2.88 17.48
N HIS A 468 6.97 -1.94 16.73
CA HIS A 468 6.98 -0.55 17.11
C HIS A 468 5.57 0.08 17.02
N LEU A 469 4.81 -0.18 15.94
CA LEU A 469 3.42 0.27 15.79
C LEU A 469 2.51 -0.26 16.90
N ASP A 470 2.61 -1.55 17.21
CA ASP A 470 1.82 -2.21 18.27
C ASP A 470 2.11 -1.58 19.65
N MET A 471 3.39 -1.31 19.95
CA MET A 471 3.79 -0.63 21.18
C MET A 471 3.18 0.77 21.28
N ILE A 472 3.22 1.55 20.19
CA ILE A 472 2.73 2.93 20.14
C ILE A 472 1.21 2.97 20.31
N ILE A 473 0.48 2.05 19.66
CA ILE A 473 -0.97 1.89 19.84
C ILE A 473 -1.28 1.58 21.31
N SER A 474 -0.61 0.57 21.89
CA SER A 474 -0.81 0.17 23.28
C SER A 474 -0.62 1.32 24.27
N THR A 475 0.46 2.10 24.12
CA THR A 475 0.73 3.23 25.02
C THR A 475 -0.34 4.30 24.93
N THR A 476 -0.92 4.52 23.76
CA THR A 476 -1.95 5.56 23.58
C THR A 476 -3.34 5.12 23.95
N GLU A 477 -3.65 3.83 23.83
CA GLU A 477 -4.84 3.28 24.48
C GLU A 477 -4.75 3.40 26.00
N LYS A 478 -3.58 3.16 26.60
CA LYS A 478 -3.35 3.40 28.04
C LYS A 478 -3.53 4.87 28.40
N ALA A 479 -3.00 5.80 27.60
CA ALA A 479 -3.19 7.23 27.81
C ALA A 479 -4.67 7.61 27.77
N LEU A 480 -5.44 7.06 26.82
CA LEU A 480 -6.86 7.32 26.67
C LEU A 480 -7.68 6.94 27.91
N LEU A 481 -7.29 5.88 28.63
CA LEU A 481 -7.94 5.44 29.87
C LEU A 481 -7.73 6.41 31.04
N THR A 482 -6.66 7.22 31.00
CA THR A 482 -6.32 8.16 32.10
C THR A 482 -6.97 9.54 31.93
N ILE A 483 -7.35 9.92 30.72
CA ILE A 483 -7.90 11.25 30.41
C ILE A 483 -9.44 11.20 30.37
N PRO A 484 -10.15 12.05 31.13
CA PRO A 484 -11.61 12.11 31.11
C PRO A 484 -12.22 12.44 29.72
N GLN A 485 -13.38 11.86 29.38
CA GLN A 485 -14.04 12.05 28.07
C GLN A 485 -14.48 13.49 27.76
N ASN A 486 -14.67 14.34 28.77
CA ASN A 486 -15.03 15.74 28.59
C ASN A 486 -13.82 16.63 28.22
N ASP A 487 -12.60 16.12 28.34
CA ASP A 487 -11.37 16.81 27.97
C ASP A 487 -11.15 16.76 26.44
N GLN A 488 -10.70 17.88 25.84
CA GLN A 488 -10.34 17.90 24.41
C GLN A 488 -9.19 16.96 24.08
N ARG A 489 -8.27 16.74 25.03
CA ARG A 489 -7.16 15.78 24.86
C ARG A 489 -7.67 14.36 24.62
N HIS A 490 -8.82 13.98 25.18
CA HIS A 490 -9.43 12.68 24.92
C HIS A 490 -9.87 12.54 23.46
N ALA A 491 -10.51 13.57 22.89
CA ALA A 491 -10.90 13.58 21.48
C ALA A 491 -9.67 13.56 20.54
N ASN A 492 -8.62 14.30 20.89
CA ASN A 492 -7.37 14.31 20.13
C ASN A 492 -6.63 12.95 20.20
N LEU A 493 -6.67 12.24 21.33
CA LEU A 493 -6.10 10.89 21.44
C LEU A 493 -6.87 9.87 20.60
N LEU A 494 -8.20 9.97 20.56
CA LEU A 494 -9.01 9.13 19.67
C LEU A 494 -8.68 9.37 18.20
N GLU A 495 -8.50 10.63 17.81
CA GLU A 495 -8.04 10.98 16.47
C GLU A 495 -6.65 10.40 16.17
N LEU A 496 -5.71 10.53 17.09
CA LEU A 496 -4.36 9.98 16.95
C LEU A 496 -4.37 8.43 16.86
N LEU A 497 -5.20 7.77 17.67
CA LEU A 497 -5.42 6.32 17.58
C LEU A 497 -6.00 5.92 16.23
N SER A 498 -6.93 6.72 15.68
CA SER A 498 -7.53 6.44 14.38
C SER A 498 -6.47 6.40 13.26
N ILE A 499 -5.53 7.34 13.25
CA ILE A 499 -4.43 7.37 12.29
C ILE A 499 -3.50 6.16 12.48
N ARG A 500 -3.25 5.74 13.72
CA ARG A 500 -2.33 4.63 14.01
C ARG A 500 -2.89 3.28 13.59
N TYR A 501 -4.16 3.04 13.88
CA TYR A 501 -4.86 1.87 13.37
C TYR A 501 -4.89 1.87 11.85
N TYR A 502 -5.07 3.04 11.21
CA TYR A 502 -4.99 3.13 9.76
C TYR A 502 -3.58 2.84 9.22
N ARG A 503 -2.50 3.34 9.87
CA ARG A 503 -1.12 2.99 9.49
C ARG A 503 -0.83 1.50 9.68
N LEU A 504 -1.36 0.90 10.74
CA LEU A 504 -1.27 -0.54 10.97
C LEU A 504 -1.98 -1.29 9.83
N PHE A 505 -3.20 -0.88 9.46
CA PHE A 505 -3.92 -1.40 8.28
C PHE A 505 -3.09 -1.27 7.00
N CYS A 506 -2.43 -0.15 6.72
CA CYS A 506 -1.58 -0.01 5.54
C CYS A 506 -0.40 -0.99 5.52
N HIS A 507 0.10 -1.40 6.69
CA HIS A 507 1.22 -2.35 6.81
C HIS A 507 0.75 -3.81 6.78
N THR A 508 -0.32 -4.14 7.51
CA THR A 508 -0.85 -5.50 7.67
C THR A 508 -1.84 -5.89 6.58
N SER A 509 -2.47 -4.90 5.94
CA SER A 509 -3.66 -5.07 5.09
C SER A 509 -4.85 -5.72 5.81
N GLU A 510 -4.90 -5.71 7.15
CA GLU A 510 -5.96 -6.36 7.93
C GLU A 510 -7.17 -5.45 8.17
N LEU A 511 -8.34 -5.83 7.68
CA LEU A 511 -9.54 -4.99 7.66
C LEU A 511 -10.03 -4.54 9.06
N LYS A 512 -9.75 -5.34 10.09
CA LYS A 512 -10.10 -5.02 11.49
C LYS A 512 -9.38 -3.77 12.01
N ASP A 513 -8.18 -3.50 11.50
CA ASP A 513 -7.39 -2.33 11.88
C ASP A 513 -8.04 -1.09 11.25
N LEU A 514 -8.53 -1.21 10.01
CA LEU A 514 -9.31 -0.15 9.36
C LEU A 514 -10.65 0.12 10.06
N ASP A 515 -11.39 -0.94 10.44
CA ASP A 515 -12.65 -0.79 11.19
C ASP A 515 -12.39 -0.16 12.58
N SER A 516 -11.26 -0.48 13.23
CA SER A 516 -10.82 0.19 14.46
C SER A 516 -10.50 1.67 14.22
N ALA A 517 -9.82 2.00 13.12
CA ALA A 517 -9.54 3.38 12.73
C ALA A 517 -10.84 4.20 12.57
N ILE A 518 -11.82 3.66 11.83
CA ILE A 518 -13.14 4.28 11.62
C ILE A 518 -13.83 4.51 12.96
N SER A 519 -13.93 3.49 13.81
CA SER A 519 -14.57 3.59 15.13
C SER A 519 -13.95 4.69 16.00
N ARG A 520 -12.62 4.81 16.03
CA ARG A 520 -11.94 5.86 16.80
C ARG A 520 -12.19 7.25 16.22
N ALA A 521 -12.22 7.39 14.89
CA ALA A 521 -12.52 8.66 14.22
C ALA A 521 -13.98 9.11 14.43
N GLU A 522 -14.96 8.20 14.39
CA GLU A 522 -16.37 8.48 14.71
C GLU A 522 -16.53 8.98 16.14
N LYS A 523 -15.86 8.31 17.09
CA LYS A 523 -15.89 8.70 18.50
C LYS A 523 -15.24 10.07 18.71
N ALA A 524 -14.11 10.35 18.06
CA ALA A 524 -13.48 11.67 18.07
C ALA A 524 -14.42 12.76 17.51
N LEU A 525 -15.13 12.46 16.41
CA LEU A 525 -16.09 13.37 15.81
C LEU A 525 -17.27 13.67 16.76
N SER A 526 -17.87 12.65 17.37
CA SER A 526 -19.01 12.83 18.28
C SER A 526 -18.69 13.73 19.49
N LEU A 527 -17.49 13.59 20.07
CA LEU A 527 -17.02 14.45 21.17
C LEU A 527 -16.73 15.88 20.70
N SER A 528 -16.33 16.06 19.44
CA SER A 528 -15.97 17.36 18.85
C SER A 528 -17.18 18.14 18.31
N GLN A 529 -18.31 17.48 18.03
CA GLN A 529 -19.54 18.11 17.52
C GLN A 529 -20.17 19.12 18.49
N SER A 530 -19.93 18.97 19.80
CA SER A 530 -20.37 19.92 20.82
C SER A 530 -19.54 21.21 20.88
N LYS A 531 -18.49 21.32 20.07
CA LYS A 531 -17.50 22.41 20.05
C LYS A 531 -17.51 23.14 18.70
N ALA A 532 -16.67 24.17 18.54
CA ALA A 532 -16.64 25.00 17.34
C ALA A 532 -16.47 24.18 16.04
N PRO A 533 -17.07 24.57 14.89
CA PRO A 533 -17.09 23.79 13.65
C PRO A 533 -15.72 23.31 13.14
N PHE A 534 -14.66 24.08 13.42
CA PHE A 534 -13.28 23.75 13.06
C PHE A 534 -12.79 22.40 13.63
N TYR A 535 -13.17 22.05 14.87
CA TYR A 535 -12.75 20.79 15.52
C TYR A 535 -13.35 19.54 14.88
N THR A 536 -14.33 19.69 13.98
CA THR A 536 -14.93 18.56 13.27
C THR A 536 -14.26 18.27 11.93
N LEU A 537 -13.35 19.15 11.45
CA LEU A 537 -12.77 19.05 10.11
C LEU A 537 -11.87 17.81 9.96
N THR A 538 -10.91 17.61 10.85
CA THR A 538 -9.93 16.52 10.75
C THR A 538 -10.55 15.13 10.97
N PRO A 539 -11.42 14.92 11.98
CA PRO A 539 -12.13 13.64 12.11
C PRO A 539 -12.99 13.31 10.87
N ARG A 540 -13.65 14.31 10.26
CA ARG A 540 -14.40 14.12 9.01
C ARG A 540 -13.50 13.79 7.82
N LEU A 541 -12.32 14.40 7.74
CA LEU A 541 -11.33 14.08 6.72
C LEU A 541 -10.86 12.62 6.84
N HIS A 542 -10.49 12.18 8.04
CA HIS A 542 -10.06 10.80 8.28
C HIS A 542 -11.18 9.80 7.99
N LEU A 543 -12.41 10.06 8.47
CA LEU A 543 -13.57 9.22 8.14
C LEU A 543 -13.78 9.10 6.64
N THR A 544 -13.65 10.20 5.90
CA THR A 544 -13.75 10.18 4.43
C THR A 544 -12.72 9.23 3.82
N ILE A 545 -11.47 9.29 4.26
CA ILE A 545 -10.39 8.43 3.75
C ILE A 545 -10.63 6.97 4.11
N PHE A 546 -10.90 6.69 5.39
CA PHE A 546 -11.02 5.32 5.90
C PHE A 546 -12.25 4.60 5.35
N LEU A 547 -13.40 5.29 5.23
CA LEU A 547 -14.60 4.74 4.60
C LEU A 547 -14.38 4.47 3.11
N MET A 548 -13.66 5.35 2.40
CA MET A 548 -13.33 5.09 0.99
C MET A 548 -12.41 3.88 0.83
N ASP A 549 -11.45 3.67 1.74
CA ASP A 549 -10.61 2.47 1.72
C ASP A 549 -11.39 1.22 2.09
N ARG A 550 -12.36 1.32 3.02
CA ARG A 550 -13.27 0.23 3.34
C ARG A 550 -14.18 -0.11 2.17
N TRP A 551 -14.64 0.88 1.40
CA TRP A 551 -15.33 0.68 0.12
C TRP A 551 -14.49 -0.13 -0.86
N TYR A 552 -13.19 0.15 -1.01
CA TYR A 552 -12.33 -0.66 -1.90
C TYR A 552 -12.17 -2.10 -1.41
N ARG A 553 -12.30 -2.35 -0.10
CA ARG A 553 -12.20 -3.69 0.50
C ARG A 553 -13.51 -4.48 0.49
N LYS A 554 -14.64 -3.84 0.81
CA LYS A 554 -15.96 -4.47 1.02
C LYS A 554 -16.95 -4.23 -0.12
N HIS A 555 -16.72 -3.21 -0.95
CA HIS A 555 -17.67 -2.71 -1.94
C HIS A 555 -19.08 -2.42 -1.37
N ASP A 556 -19.13 -1.94 -0.12
CA ASP A 556 -20.39 -1.48 0.50
C ASP A 556 -20.70 -0.04 0.11
N ILE A 557 -21.75 0.14 -0.70
CA ILE A 557 -22.14 1.45 -1.21
C ILE A 557 -22.48 2.45 -0.08
N ALA A 558 -22.86 1.97 1.10
CA ALA A 558 -23.11 2.82 2.26
C ALA A 558 -21.86 3.64 2.63
N ASP A 559 -20.68 3.04 2.54
CA ASP A 559 -19.40 3.71 2.83
C ASP A 559 -19.15 4.90 1.90
N VAL A 560 -19.50 4.78 0.61
CA VAL A 560 -19.35 5.87 -0.36
C VAL A 560 -20.26 7.04 -0.03
N TYR A 561 -21.53 6.77 0.34
CA TYR A 561 -22.47 7.82 0.71
C TYR A 561 -22.13 8.47 2.05
N GLU A 562 -21.66 7.69 3.02
CA GLU A 562 -21.22 8.20 4.31
C GLU A 562 -19.95 9.05 4.17
N ALA A 563 -18.95 8.59 3.41
CA ALA A 563 -17.76 9.36 3.05
C ALA A 563 -18.13 10.68 2.35
N ALA A 564 -19.07 10.63 1.39
CA ALA A 564 -19.58 11.83 0.72
C ALA A 564 -20.17 12.83 1.72
N SER A 565 -21.02 12.35 2.63
CA SER A 565 -21.64 13.18 3.68
C SER A 565 -20.60 13.88 4.55
N HIS A 566 -19.59 13.14 5.02
CA HIS A 566 -18.51 13.72 5.84
C HIS A 566 -17.67 14.73 5.05
N ASN A 567 -17.28 14.40 3.82
CA ASN A 567 -16.43 15.25 3.00
C ASN A 567 -17.13 16.56 2.60
N TRP A 568 -18.40 16.51 2.17
CA TRP A 568 -19.15 17.72 1.80
C TRP A 568 -19.44 18.61 3.02
N ALA A 569 -19.72 18.02 4.19
CA ALA A 569 -19.83 18.78 5.43
C ALA A 569 -18.51 19.47 5.80
N ALA A 570 -17.37 18.79 5.63
CA ALA A 570 -16.06 19.37 5.86
C ALA A 570 -15.73 20.51 4.87
N ILE A 571 -16.07 20.36 3.58
CA ILE A 571 -15.92 21.43 2.57
C ILE A 571 -16.79 22.65 2.92
N GLY A 572 -17.99 22.41 3.45
CA GLY A 572 -18.89 23.47 3.92
C GLY A 572 -18.32 24.26 5.11
N ALA A 573 -17.63 23.57 6.02
CA ALA A 573 -17.03 24.17 7.22
C ALA A 573 -15.63 24.78 6.99
N ALA A 574 -14.89 24.32 5.98
CA ALA A 574 -13.52 24.77 5.71
C ALA A 574 -13.48 26.22 5.13
N PRO A 575 -12.59 27.11 5.62
CA PRO A 575 -12.45 28.45 5.06
C PRO A 575 -12.10 28.45 3.55
N PRO A 576 -12.59 29.42 2.76
CA PRO A 576 -12.17 29.56 1.38
C PRO A 576 -10.66 29.90 1.35
N TYR A 577 -9.92 29.23 0.45
CA TYR A 577 -8.45 29.35 0.27
C TYR A 577 -7.58 28.65 1.32
N ASP A 578 -8.16 27.74 2.12
CA ASP A 578 -7.39 26.82 2.97
C ASP A 578 -6.78 25.67 2.16
N VAL A 579 -5.55 25.27 2.48
CA VAL A 579 -4.89 24.07 1.92
C VAL A 579 -5.74 22.83 2.23
N LEU A 580 -6.34 22.77 3.42
CA LEU A 580 -7.24 21.68 3.82
C LEU A 580 -8.45 21.57 2.89
N ARG A 581 -8.96 22.69 2.38
CA ARG A 581 -10.08 22.70 1.43
C ARG A 581 -9.68 22.08 0.10
N THR A 582 -8.41 22.20 -0.31
CA THR A 582 -7.89 21.56 -1.52
C THR A 582 -7.80 20.05 -1.35
N ILE A 583 -7.31 19.58 -0.19
CA ILE A 583 -7.25 18.16 0.18
C ILE A 583 -8.66 17.54 0.16
N LEU A 584 -9.65 18.23 0.74
CA LEU A 584 -11.05 17.78 0.73
C LEU A 584 -11.64 17.70 -0.70
N PHE A 585 -11.19 18.56 -1.63
CA PHE A 585 -11.60 18.45 -3.05
C PHE A 585 -10.94 17.26 -3.76
N VAL A 586 -9.69 16.93 -3.43
CA VAL A 586 -9.04 15.70 -3.92
C VAL A 586 -9.82 14.47 -3.46
N ASN A 587 -10.16 14.40 -2.17
CA ASN A 587 -11.00 13.32 -1.62
C ASN A 587 -12.42 13.29 -2.20
N ALA A 588 -13.02 14.46 -2.50
CA ALA A 588 -14.31 14.52 -3.19
C ALA A 588 -14.24 13.82 -4.55
N CYS A 589 -13.13 13.95 -5.27
CA CYS A 589 -12.94 13.33 -6.57
C CYS A 589 -12.77 11.81 -6.47
N LYS A 590 -12.11 11.31 -5.43
CA LYS A 590 -12.07 9.87 -5.07
C LYS A 590 -13.49 9.31 -4.90
N ILE A 591 -14.36 10.03 -4.17
CA ILE A 591 -15.77 9.68 -3.97
C ILE A 591 -16.54 9.71 -5.30
N LEU A 592 -16.38 10.76 -6.11
CA LEU A 592 -17.06 10.89 -7.41
C LEU A 592 -16.70 9.76 -8.37
N ASN A 593 -15.44 9.31 -8.37
CA ASN A 593 -15.00 8.14 -9.16
C ASN A 593 -15.70 6.85 -8.68
N ALA A 594 -15.83 6.66 -7.37
CA ALA A 594 -16.57 5.52 -6.82
C ALA A 594 -18.07 5.60 -7.14
N GLN A 595 -18.69 6.78 -7.07
CA GLN A 595 -20.09 6.99 -7.47
C GLN A 595 -20.29 6.70 -8.97
N TYR A 596 -19.35 7.10 -9.82
CA TYR A 596 -19.33 6.70 -11.24
C TYR A 596 -19.25 5.17 -11.37
N SER A 597 -18.38 4.50 -10.60
CA SER A 597 -18.20 3.05 -10.70
C SER A 597 -19.50 2.27 -10.45
N VAL A 598 -20.38 2.80 -9.60
CA VAL A 598 -21.68 2.21 -9.25
C VAL A 598 -22.80 2.65 -10.20
N THR A 599 -22.91 3.95 -10.47
CA THR A 599 -24.03 4.54 -11.25
C THR A 599 -23.82 4.46 -12.76
N LYS A 600 -22.56 4.35 -13.19
CA LYS A 600 -22.09 4.53 -14.57
C LYS A 600 -22.43 5.89 -15.19
N ASP A 601 -22.74 6.89 -14.37
CA ASP A 601 -23.04 8.25 -14.81
C ASP A 601 -21.76 9.08 -15.00
N ILE A 602 -21.41 9.31 -16.27
CA ILE A 602 -20.17 9.98 -16.68
C ILE A 602 -20.06 11.42 -16.17
N GLU A 603 -21.17 12.07 -15.81
CA GLU A 603 -21.15 13.44 -15.28
C GLU A 603 -20.31 13.55 -13.99
N TYR A 604 -20.36 12.53 -13.12
CA TYR A 604 -19.52 12.48 -11.92
C TYR A 604 -18.03 12.47 -12.25
N LEU A 605 -17.65 11.75 -13.30
CA LEU A 605 -16.27 11.60 -13.76
C LEU A 605 -15.75 12.91 -14.38
N GLU A 606 -16.52 13.50 -15.30
CA GLU A 606 -16.16 14.77 -15.96
C GLU A 606 -16.11 15.94 -14.98
N PHE A 607 -17.04 15.97 -14.01
CA PHE A 607 -17.03 16.96 -12.95
C PHE A 607 -15.78 16.85 -12.07
N GLY A 608 -15.38 15.63 -11.69
CA GLY A 608 -14.15 15.38 -10.93
C GLY A 608 -12.90 15.87 -11.66
N ILE A 609 -12.75 15.51 -12.95
CA ILE A 609 -11.60 15.92 -13.78
C ILE A 609 -11.56 17.45 -13.89
N THR A 610 -12.67 18.07 -14.30
CA THR A 610 -12.77 19.53 -14.45
C THR A 610 -12.43 20.23 -13.14
N ARG A 611 -12.86 19.67 -12.00
CA ARG A 611 -12.62 20.27 -10.69
C ARG A 611 -11.15 20.25 -10.31
N LEU A 612 -10.46 19.12 -10.46
CA LEU A 612 -9.03 19.01 -10.17
C LEU A 612 -8.16 19.82 -11.14
N GLU A 613 -8.52 19.89 -12.42
CA GLU A 613 -7.81 20.72 -13.40
C GLU A 613 -8.01 22.22 -13.12
N SER A 614 -9.17 22.62 -12.56
CA SER A 614 -9.45 24.01 -12.21
C SER A 614 -8.67 24.53 -11.00
N LEU A 615 -8.00 23.66 -10.24
CA LEU A 615 -7.11 24.05 -9.15
C LEU A 615 -5.85 24.70 -9.76
N ARG A 616 -5.79 26.05 -9.74
CA ARG A 616 -4.71 26.86 -10.33
C ARG A 616 -3.32 26.41 -9.85
N ASN A 617 -2.29 26.64 -10.68
CA ASN A 617 -0.88 26.40 -10.34
C ASN A 617 -0.46 26.98 -8.97
N ASP A 618 -0.91 28.18 -8.61
CA ASP A 618 -0.63 28.83 -7.31
C ASP A 618 -1.10 28.00 -6.09
N SER A 619 -2.17 27.20 -6.24
CA SER A 619 -2.67 26.32 -5.18
C SER A 619 -1.86 25.02 -5.10
N LEU A 620 -1.45 24.49 -6.25
CA LEU A 620 -0.59 23.31 -6.37
C LEU A 620 0.81 23.56 -5.82
N GLU A 621 1.39 24.74 -6.05
CA GLU A 621 2.71 25.09 -5.50
C GLU A 621 2.73 25.08 -3.97
N ARG A 622 1.61 25.42 -3.33
CA ARG A 622 1.42 25.44 -1.87
C ARG A 622 1.20 24.06 -1.26
N LEU A 623 0.94 23.03 -2.07
CA LEU A 623 0.80 21.66 -1.56
C LEU A 623 2.17 21.06 -1.24
N SER A 624 2.23 20.31 -0.14
CA SER A 624 3.38 19.47 0.21
C SER A 624 3.62 18.39 -0.85
N GLY A 625 4.78 17.72 -0.79
CA GLY A 625 5.07 16.58 -1.68
C GLY A 625 4.02 15.47 -1.59
N ALA A 626 3.55 15.16 -0.38
CA ALA A 626 2.52 14.15 -0.14
C ALA A 626 1.16 14.53 -0.75
N PHE A 627 0.70 15.76 -0.56
CA PHE A 627 -0.58 16.19 -1.15
C PHE A 627 -0.51 16.41 -2.68
N LYS A 628 0.68 16.71 -3.21
CA LYS A 628 0.92 16.68 -4.67
C LYS A 628 0.80 15.28 -5.24
N LEU A 629 1.32 14.28 -4.51
CA LEU A 629 1.10 12.88 -4.85
C LEU A 629 -0.39 12.56 -4.92
N ASP A 630 -1.16 12.85 -3.86
CA ASP A 630 -2.60 12.52 -3.82
C ASP A 630 -3.35 13.19 -4.98
N TYR A 631 -3.01 14.44 -5.28
CA TYR A 631 -3.59 15.16 -6.41
C TYR A 631 -3.30 14.48 -7.76
N PHE A 632 -2.03 14.17 -8.05
CA PHE A 632 -1.65 13.55 -9.33
C PHE A 632 -2.20 12.13 -9.44
N TYR A 633 -2.20 11.39 -8.34
CA TYR A 633 -2.76 10.06 -8.24
C TYR A 633 -4.26 10.05 -8.56
N GLU A 634 -5.06 10.86 -7.87
CA GLU A 634 -6.51 10.87 -8.08
C GLU A 634 -6.90 11.42 -9.45
N LEU A 635 -6.21 12.43 -9.97
CA LEU A 635 -6.43 12.88 -11.35
C LEU A 635 -6.06 11.78 -12.36
N GLY A 636 -4.95 11.07 -12.12
CA GLY A 636 -4.53 9.92 -12.93
C GLY A 636 -5.58 8.82 -12.95
N ARG A 637 -6.18 8.49 -11.79
CA ARG A 637 -7.27 7.51 -11.67
C ARG A 637 -8.53 7.91 -12.41
N LEU A 638 -8.93 9.19 -12.35
CA LEU A 638 -10.07 9.66 -13.13
C LEU A 638 -9.82 9.53 -14.63
N TYR A 639 -8.62 9.88 -15.11
CA TYR A 639 -8.23 9.67 -16.50
C TYR A 639 -8.16 8.19 -16.88
N GLU A 640 -7.72 7.31 -15.96
CA GLU A 640 -7.73 5.86 -16.16
C GLU A 640 -9.15 5.32 -16.31
N THR A 641 -10.06 5.71 -15.41
CA THR A 641 -11.49 5.36 -15.49
C THR A 641 -12.06 5.86 -16.81
N LYS A 642 -11.76 7.11 -17.20
CA LYS A 642 -12.21 7.70 -18.45
C LYS A 642 -11.68 6.94 -19.66
N PHE A 643 -10.41 6.57 -19.66
CA PHE A 643 -9.83 5.71 -20.69
C PHE A 643 -10.58 4.37 -20.80
N GLY A 644 -10.95 3.75 -19.67
CA GLY A 644 -11.77 2.53 -19.66
C GLY A 644 -13.13 2.69 -20.35
N VAL A 645 -13.70 3.91 -20.35
CA VAL A 645 -14.98 4.23 -21.01
C VAL A 645 -14.80 4.61 -22.47
N THR A 646 -13.83 5.49 -22.74
CA THR A 646 -13.66 6.13 -24.06
C THR A 646 -12.77 5.31 -25.01
N GLY A 647 -11.87 4.49 -24.45
CA GLY A 647 -10.83 3.76 -25.19
C GLY A 647 -9.79 4.66 -25.84
N THR A 648 -9.71 5.95 -25.50
CA THR A 648 -8.82 6.89 -26.21
C THR A 648 -7.38 6.81 -25.73
N LEU A 649 -6.43 6.68 -26.66
CA LEU A 649 -5.00 6.63 -26.32
C LEU A 649 -4.53 7.90 -25.58
N GLN A 650 -5.15 9.05 -25.86
CA GLN A 650 -4.82 10.32 -25.21
C GLN A 650 -5.15 10.31 -23.72
N ASP A 651 -6.32 9.79 -23.33
CA ASP A 651 -6.69 9.67 -21.91
C ASP A 651 -5.68 8.75 -21.19
N MET A 652 -5.24 7.66 -21.83
CA MET A 652 -4.22 6.76 -21.29
C MET A 652 -2.82 7.37 -21.17
N GLU A 653 -2.37 8.12 -22.18
CA GLU A 653 -1.09 8.83 -22.10
C GLU A 653 -1.10 9.86 -20.98
N GLN A 654 -2.26 10.50 -20.76
CA GLN A 654 -2.42 11.42 -19.65
C GLN A 654 -2.43 10.70 -18.29
N THR A 655 -3.05 9.52 -18.20
CA THR A 655 -2.93 8.64 -17.03
C THR A 655 -1.45 8.36 -16.71
N ILE A 656 -0.66 7.91 -17.69
CA ILE A 656 0.77 7.59 -17.49
C ILE A 656 1.58 8.80 -17.04
N ASP A 657 1.37 9.98 -17.62
CA ASP A 657 2.05 11.22 -17.19
C ASP A 657 1.72 11.57 -15.74
N LEU A 658 0.44 11.55 -15.38
CA LEU A 658 -0.03 11.89 -14.04
C LEU A 658 0.50 10.92 -12.98
N PHE A 659 0.43 9.60 -13.22
CA PHE A 659 1.04 8.61 -12.33
C PHE A 659 2.57 8.77 -12.26
N GLY A 660 3.24 9.09 -13.37
CA GLY A 660 4.67 9.40 -13.38
C GLY A 660 5.03 10.62 -12.52
N ARG A 661 4.21 11.68 -12.56
CA ARG A 661 4.36 12.87 -11.71
C ARG A 661 4.06 12.59 -10.24
N ALA A 662 3.11 11.70 -9.95
CA ALA A 662 2.86 11.21 -8.60
C ALA A 662 4.10 10.50 -8.05
N VAL A 663 4.66 9.52 -8.78
CA VAL A 663 5.89 8.79 -8.40
C VAL A 663 7.08 9.74 -8.23
N ALA A 664 7.22 10.74 -9.10
CA ALA A 664 8.28 11.75 -9.01
C ALA A 664 8.15 12.66 -7.77
N SER A 665 6.96 12.77 -7.19
CA SER A 665 6.70 13.54 -5.98
C SER A 665 7.07 12.77 -4.69
N ILE A 666 7.35 11.46 -4.79
CA ILE A 666 7.71 10.61 -3.66
C ILE A 666 9.24 10.53 -3.49
N PRO A 667 9.78 10.83 -2.28
CA PRO A 667 11.16 10.51 -1.93
C PRO A 667 11.50 9.03 -2.18
N LYS A 668 12.79 8.71 -2.37
CA LYS A 668 13.23 7.31 -2.44
C LYS A 668 13.12 6.66 -1.05
N GLY A 669 12.79 5.37 -0.98
CA GLY A 669 12.66 4.61 0.28
C GLY A 669 11.31 4.75 0.99
N ASN A 670 10.24 5.05 0.25
CA ASN A 670 8.89 5.21 0.78
C ASN A 670 7.95 4.11 0.22
N PRO A 671 7.29 3.29 1.07
CA PRO A 671 6.50 2.13 0.62
C PRO A 671 5.44 2.41 -0.46
N PRO A 672 4.61 3.49 -0.36
CA PRO A 672 3.72 3.94 -1.45
C PRO A 672 4.38 4.06 -2.82
N LYS A 673 5.68 4.35 -2.89
CA LYS A 673 6.39 4.46 -4.17
C LYS A 673 6.40 3.16 -4.95
N ALA A 674 6.63 2.03 -4.27
CA ALA A 674 6.69 0.74 -4.93
C ALA A 674 5.31 0.32 -5.49
N GLU A 675 4.24 0.61 -4.76
CA GLU A 675 2.87 0.36 -5.19
C GLU A 675 2.50 1.23 -6.41
N MET A 676 2.85 2.51 -6.39
CA MET A 676 2.64 3.40 -7.54
C MET A 676 3.50 3.01 -8.74
N THR A 677 4.71 2.49 -8.49
CA THR A 677 5.63 2.00 -9.52
C THR A 677 5.09 0.73 -10.18
N LEU A 678 4.48 -0.17 -9.40
CA LEU A 678 3.71 -1.31 -9.91
C LEU A 678 2.60 -0.83 -10.84
N LYS A 679 1.78 0.13 -10.39
CA LYS A 679 0.69 0.72 -11.18
C LYS A 679 1.19 1.29 -12.51
N LEU A 680 2.27 2.08 -12.47
CA LEU A 680 2.88 2.66 -13.65
C LEU A 680 3.41 1.58 -14.61
N GLY A 681 4.07 0.54 -14.08
CA GLY A 681 4.55 -0.60 -14.86
C GLY A 681 3.45 -1.29 -15.65
N MET A 682 2.29 -1.54 -15.02
CA MET A 682 1.13 -2.12 -15.70
C MET A 682 0.53 -1.18 -16.76
N LEU A 683 0.45 0.13 -16.49
CA LEU A 683 -0.06 1.09 -17.48
C LEU A 683 0.81 1.11 -18.74
N TRP A 684 2.14 1.06 -18.61
CA TRP A 684 3.06 0.94 -19.74
C TRP A 684 2.84 -0.35 -20.55
N LEU A 685 2.60 -1.47 -19.87
CA LEU A 685 2.31 -2.74 -20.54
C LEU A 685 0.96 -2.71 -21.25
N ARG A 686 -0.06 -2.11 -20.63
CA ARG A 686 -1.36 -1.89 -21.28
C ARG A 686 -1.19 -1.00 -22.52
N LYS A 687 -0.33 0.02 -22.47
CA LYS A 687 -0.04 0.88 -23.62
C LYS A 687 0.59 0.07 -24.74
N TYR A 688 1.57 -0.78 -24.44
CA TYR A 688 2.13 -1.72 -25.40
C TYR A 688 1.07 -2.62 -26.04
N HIS A 689 0.11 -3.15 -25.27
CA HIS A 689 -0.92 -4.01 -25.86
C HIS A 689 -1.74 -3.29 -26.94
N LEU A 690 -1.93 -1.98 -26.83
CA LEU A 690 -2.63 -1.13 -27.79
C LEU A 690 -1.72 -0.67 -28.94
N THR A 691 -0.50 -0.20 -28.63
CA THR A 691 0.40 0.45 -29.59
C THR A 691 1.35 -0.52 -30.31
N LYS A 692 1.61 -1.68 -29.70
CA LYS A 692 2.67 -2.63 -30.06
C LYS A 692 4.09 -2.04 -30.06
N ASN A 693 4.32 -0.92 -29.37
CA ASN A 693 5.64 -0.30 -29.25
C ASN A 693 6.52 -1.04 -28.21
N ILE A 694 7.64 -1.59 -28.66
CA ILE A 694 8.54 -2.39 -27.83
C ILE A 694 9.15 -1.59 -26.66
N GLU A 695 9.35 -0.28 -26.83
CA GLU A 695 9.93 0.55 -25.77
C GLU A 695 8.98 0.71 -24.57
N ASP A 696 7.66 0.65 -24.81
CA ASP A 696 6.64 0.68 -23.76
C ASP A 696 6.75 -0.59 -22.88
N VAL A 697 7.00 -1.77 -23.48
CA VAL A 697 7.24 -3.03 -22.72
C VAL A 697 8.49 -2.93 -21.88
N ARG A 698 9.59 -2.45 -22.47
CA ARG A 698 10.88 -2.34 -21.78
C ARG A 698 10.76 -1.43 -20.56
N THR A 699 10.04 -0.33 -20.70
CA THR A 699 9.74 0.60 -19.60
C THR A 699 8.86 -0.07 -18.55
N GLY A 700 7.77 -0.72 -18.95
CA GLY A 700 6.89 -1.44 -18.04
C GLY A 700 7.60 -2.52 -17.22
N TYR A 701 8.46 -3.32 -17.87
CA TYR A 701 9.28 -4.33 -17.19
C TYR A 701 10.26 -3.74 -16.19
N THR A 702 10.91 -2.64 -16.55
CA THR A 702 11.85 -1.97 -15.65
C THR A 702 11.12 -1.49 -14.39
N GLN A 703 9.95 -0.87 -14.55
CA GLN A 703 9.13 -0.40 -13.42
C GLN A 703 8.62 -1.58 -12.56
N LEU A 704 8.10 -2.64 -13.17
CA LEU A 704 7.67 -3.83 -12.41
C LEU A 704 8.83 -4.45 -11.62
N ALA A 705 10.01 -4.59 -12.25
CA ALA A 705 11.19 -5.09 -11.56
C ALA A 705 11.60 -4.16 -10.40
N GLU A 706 11.64 -2.85 -10.63
CA GLU A 706 11.93 -1.86 -9.58
C GLU A 706 10.97 -2.00 -8.37
N SER A 707 9.68 -2.19 -8.62
CA SER A 707 8.68 -2.43 -7.56
C SER A 707 8.86 -3.78 -6.87
N THR A 708 9.13 -4.84 -7.62
CA THR A 708 9.36 -6.19 -7.08
C THR A 708 10.58 -6.23 -6.14
N PHE A 709 11.66 -5.53 -6.49
CA PHE A 709 12.92 -5.53 -5.74
C PHE A 709 13.06 -4.39 -4.72
N ALA A 710 12.03 -3.55 -4.57
CA ALA A 710 12.01 -2.48 -3.59
C ALA A 710 12.01 -3.06 -2.16
N SER A 711 13.05 -2.73 -1.38
CA SER A 711 13.22 -3.23 0.00
C SER A 711 12.17 -2.67 0.96
N ASP A 712 11.65 -1.48 0.66
CA ASP A 712 10.60 -0.75 1.37
C ASP A 712 9.18 -1.14 0.94
N ALA A 713 9.01 -2.00 -0.08
CA ALA A 713 7.69 -2.43 -0.54
C ALA A 713 7.06 -3.46 0.42
N SER A 714 5.73 -3.36 0.62
CA SER A 714 5.00 -4.37 1.38
C SER A 714 5.12 -5.76 0.75
N PRO A 715 5.02 -6.86 1.54
CA PRO A 715 5.04 -8.22 1.00
C PRO A 715 4.02 -8.43 -0.12
N LEU A 716 2.81 -7.87 0.03
CA LEU A 716 1.78 -7.92 -1.00
C LEU A 716 2.23 -7.23 -2.28
N THR A 717 2.75 -6.00 -2.21
CA THR A 717 3.21 -5.25 -3.39
C THR A 717 4.27 -6.03 -4.17
N ARG A 718 5.26 -6.61 -3.47
CA ARG A 718 6.32 -7.41 -4.14
C ARG A 718 5.75 -8.63 -4.85
N VAL A 719 4.83 -9.34 -4.18
CA VAL A 719 4.17 -10.52 -4.75
C VAL A 719 3.32 -10.14 -5.96
N LEU A 720 2.56 -9.04 -5.91
CA LEU A 720 1.76 -8.57 -7.03
C LEU A 720 2.63 -8.19 -8.22
N SER A 721 3.69 -7.40 -8.00
CA SER A 721 4.64 -7.01 -9.05
C SER A 721 5.33 -8.23 -9.67
N ALA A 722 5.76 -9.19 -8.84
CA ALA A 722 6.35 -10.44 -9.33
C ALA A 722 5.35 -11.29 -10.11
N SER A 723 4.09 -11.37 -9.66
CA SER A 723 3.02 -12.10 -10.35
C SER A 723 2.77 -11.55 -11.75
N GLN A 724 2.70 -10.22 -11.89
CA GLN A 724 2.57 -9.56 -13.20
C GLN A 724 3.78 -9.85 -14.10
N MET A 725 4.99 -9.80 -13.53
CA MET A 725 6.21 -10.12 -14.29
C MET A 725 6.20 -11.57 -14.79
N ILE A 726 5.86 -12.53 -13.93
CA ILE A 726 5.75 -13.96 -14.27
C ILE A 726 4.72 -14.17 -15.38
N ASP A 727 3.56 -13.51 -15.30
CA ASP A 727 2.53 -13.58 -16.33
C ASP A 727 3.08 -13.17 -17.71
N ILE A 728 3.77 -12.04 -17.80
CA ILE A 728 4.22 -11.55 -19.10
C ILE A 728 5.41 -12.37 -19.61
N LEU A 729 6.34 -12.77 -18.74
CA LEU A 729 7.48 -13.61 -19.11
C LEU A 729 7.03 -14.96 -19.66
N THR A 730 6.04 -15.59 -19.02
CA THR A 730 5.44 -16.85 -19.51
C THR A 730 4.75 -16.65 -20.86
N HIS A 731 3.97 -15.59 -21.05
CA HIS A 731 3.37 -15.27 -22.35
C HIS A 731 4.39 -15.06 -23.48
N ASN A 732 5.55 -14.49 -23.15
CA ASN A 732 6.64 -14.26 -24.11
C ASN A 732 7.53 -15.49 -24.32
N GLY A 733 7.31 -16.57 -23.57
CA GLY A 733 8.09 -17.79 -23.65
C GLY A 733 9.45 -17.74 -22.95
N ASP A 734 9.68 -16.75 -22.08
CA ASP A 734 10.86 -16.67 -21.22
C ASP A 734 10.61 -17.40 -19.88
N TRP A 735 10.49 -18.73 -19.98
CA TRP A 735 10.17 -19.62 -18.86
C TRP A 735 11.22 -19.55 -17.74
N ALA A 736 12.50 -19.46 -18.12
CA ALA A 736 13.61 -19.49 -17.17
C ALA A 736 13.58 -18.27 -16.25
N THR A 737 13.42 -17.07 -16.81
CA THR A 737 13.32 -15.84 -16.01
C THR A 737 12.05 -15.86 -15.14
N ALA A 738 10.92 -16.35 -15.66
CA ALA A 738 9.70 -16.49 -14.87
C ALA A 738 9.90 -17.37 -13.62
N CYS A 739 10.60 -18.51 -13.75
CA CYS A 739 10.93 -19.38 -12.62
C CYS A 739 11.87 -18.71 -11.62
N VAL A 740 12.82 -17.88 -12.06
CA VAL A 740 13.72 -17.12 -11.15
C VAL A 740 12.92 -16.14 -10.30
N PHE A 741 11.99 -15.38 -10.89
CA PHE A 741 11.09 -14.50 -10.14
C PHE A 741 10.23 -15.29 -9.14
N ALA A 742 9.71 -16.46 -9.55
CA ALA A 742 8.95 -17.32 -8.67
C ALA A 742 9.77 -17.77 -7.45
N GLU A 743 11.01 -18.21 -7.62
CA GLU A 743 11.87 -18.61 -6.50
C GLU A 743 12.10 -17.51 -5.48
N TRP A 744 12.27 -16.27 -5.94
CA TRP A 744 12.58 -15.15 -5.06
C TRP A 744 11.37 -14.61 -4.29
N PHE A 745 10.18 -14.64 -4.87
CA PHE A 745 9.03 -13.92 -4.33
C PHE A 745 7.85 -14.78 -3.89
N LEU A 746 7.79 -16.06 -4.29
CA LEU A 746 6.78 -16.97 -3.77
C LEU A 746 6.85 -17.12 -2.24
N PRO A 747 8.04 -17.15 -1.58
CA PRO A 747 8.10 -17.15 -0.11
C PRO A 747 7.42 -15.95 0.55
N SER A 748 7.42 -14.77 -0.09
CA SER A 748 6.76 -13.56 0.42
C SER A 748 5.23 -13.71 0.49
N LEU A 749 4.63 -14.63 -0.28
CA LEU A 749 3.20 -14.94 -0.23
C LEU A 749 2.78 -15.49 1.15
N VAL A 750 3.69 -16.14 1.89
CA VAL A 750 3.42 -16.64 3.25
C VAL A 750 3.20 -15.48 4.22
N HIS A 751 3.85 -14.34 4.01
CA HIS A 751 3.68 -13.17 4.84
C HIS A 751 2.46 -12.33 4.43
N ALA A 752 2.18 -12.27 3.13
CA ALA A 752 0.98 -11.57 2.64
C ALA A 752 -0.31 -12.30 3.02
N SER A 753 -0.37 -13.62 2.84
CA SER A 753 -1.57 -14.45 3.07
C SER A 753 -1.22 -15.58 4.06
N GLY A 754 -0.75 -15.20 5.26
CA GLY A 754 -0.33 -16.11 6.33
C GLY A 754 -1.51 -16.65 7.16
N ARG A 755 -1.25 -17.61 8.05
CA ARG A 755 -2.27 -18.23 8.94
C ARG A 755 -2.86 -17.25 9.95
N GLU A 756 -2.07 -16.24 10.28
CA GLU A 756 -2.37 -15.15 11.21
C GLU A 756 -3.33 -14.10 10.65
N VAL A 757 -3.39 -13.99 9.32
CA VAL A 757 -4.24 -13.05 8.59
C VAL A 757 -5.70 -13.52 8.68
N GLU A 758 -6.64 -12.58 8.81
CA GLU A 758 -8.06 -12.95 8.84
C GLU A 758 -8.52 -13.54 7.50
N ARG A 759 -9.51 -14.43 7.55
CA ARG A 759 -9.96 -15.17 6.37
C ARG A 759 -10.39 -14.25 5.23
N ASP A 760 -11.12 -13.17 5.52
CA ASP A 760 -11.59 -12.24 4.50
C ASP A 760 -10.41 -11.49 3.83
N ASP A 761 -9.35 -11.21 4.60
CA ASP A 761 -8.11 -10.63 4.10
C ASP A 761 -7.31 -11.65 3.27
N GLN A 762 -7.22 -12.91 3.70
CA GLN A 762 -6.63 -14.00 2.90
C GLN A 762 -7.34 -14.17 1.55
N ILE A 763 -8.69 -14.15 1.57
CA ILE A 763 -9.52 -14.19 0.37
C ILE A 763 -9.19 -13.01 -0.54
N TYR A 764 -9.19 -11.78 -0.01
CA TYR A 764 -8.87 -10.57 -0.77
C TYR A 764 -7.48 -10.64 -1.42
N ILE A 765 -6.48 -11.14 -0.71
CA ILE A 765 -5.10 -11.26 -1.21
C ILE A 765 -4.99 -12.37 -2.27
N ASN A 766 -5.57 -13.54 -2.02
CA ASN A 766 -5.49 -14.68 -2.94
C ASN A 766 -6.22 -14.40 -4.27
N ARG A 767 -7.24 -13.53 -4.29
CA ARG A 767 -7.88 -13.05 -5.52
C ARG A 767 -6.89 -12.35 -6.47
N GLN A 768 -5.99 -11.55 -5.90
CA GLN A 768 -5.07 -10.71 -6.67
C GLN A 768 -3.88 -11.49 -7.24
N VAL A 769 -3.58 -12.67 -6.68
CA VAL A 769 -2.51 -13.57 -7.16
C VAL A 769 -3.05 -14.77 -7.94
N ARG A 770 -4.29 -14.66 -8.45
CA ARG A 770 -4.95 -15.72 -9.22
C ARG A 770 -4.09 -16.23 -10.38
N GLY A 771 -4.02 -17.55 -10.53
CA GLY A 771 -3.30 -18.22 -11.61
C GLY A 771 -1.78 -18.21 -11.46
N LEU A 772 -1.22 -17.55 -10.43
CA LEU A 772 0.24 -17.48 -10.22
C LEU A 772 0.85 -18.89 -10.15
N GLY A 773 0.30 -19.78 -9.33
CA GLY A 773 0.77 -21.17 -9.20
C GLY A 773 0.71 -21.94 -10.52
N SER A 774 -0.40 -21.78 -11.25
CA SER A 774 -0.64 -22.46 -12.53
C SER A 774 0.34 -22.01 -13.63
N ARG A 775 0.70 -20.72 -13.67
CA ARG A 775 1.70 -20.17 -14.61
C ARG A 775 3.12 -20.63 -14.26
N ILE A 776 3.47 -20.64 -12.98
CA ILE A 776 4.77 -21.16 -12.52
C ILE A 776 4.90 -22.64 -12.86
N CYS A 777 3.83 -23.42 -12.63
CA CYS A 777 3.75 -24.83 -13.01
C CYS A 777 3.95 -25.03 -14.52
N ALA A 778 3.27 -24.23 -15.36
CA ALA A 778 3.45 -24.25 -16.81
C ALA A 778 4.91 -23.97 -17.21
N ALA A 779 5.54 -22.93 -16.65
CA ALA A 779 6.93 -22.59 -16.93
C ALA A 779 7.89 -23.74 -16.55
N LEU A 780 7.72 -24.34 -15.37
CA LEU A 780 8.52 -25.46 -14.90
C LEU A 780 8.32 -26.72 -15.75
N CYS A 781 7.08 -27.00 -16.20
CA CYS A 781 6.81 -28.09 -17.14
C CYS A 781 7.53 -27.89 -18.48
N ARG A 782 7.59 -26.65 -19.00
CA ARG A 782 8.33 -26.33 -20.23
C ARG A 782 9.84 -26.42 -20.10
N LEU A 783 10.35 -26.33 -18.88
CA LEU A 783 11.76 -26.53 -18.56
C LEU A 783 12.10 -27.98 -18.12
N ASP A 784 11.13 -28.89 -18.16
CA ASP A 784 11.26 -30.31 -17.76
C ASP A 784 11.61 -30.51 -16.27
N PHE A 785 11.02 -29.69 -15.39
CA PHE A 785 11.12 -29.80 -13.93
C PHE A 785 9.76 -30.15 -13.29
N PRO A 786 9.23 -31.38 -13.52
CA PRO A 786 7.88 -31.75 -13.09
C PRO A 786 7.71 -31.86 -11.57
N VAL A 787 8.76 -32.22 -10.83
CA VAL A 787 8.67 -32.33 -9.36
C VAL A 787 8.52 -30.94 -8.76
N GLU A 788 9.40 -30.01 -9.13
CA GLU A 788 9.33 -28.61 -8.71
C GLU A 788 8.01 -27.96 -9.13
N ALA A 789 7.50 -28.29 -10.32
CA ALA A 789 6.18 -27.83 -10.78
C ALA A 789 5.06 -28.22 -9.81
N VAL A 790 5.04 -29.49 -9.35
CA VAL A 790 4.07 -29.97 -8.35
C VAL A 790 4.23 -29.23 -7.03
N LEU A 791 5.46 -29.10 -6.52
CA LEU A 791 5.73 -28.48 -5.23
C LEU A 791 5.33 -26.99 -5.21
N LYS A 792 5.67 -26.23 -6.26
CA LYS A 792 5.31 -24.81 -6.37
C LYS A 792 3.81 -24.61 -6.60
N LEU A 793 3.17 -25.51 -7.36
CA LEU A 793 1.73 -25.49 -7.57
C LEU A 793 0.98 -25.76 -6.25
N GLU A 794 1.40 -26.76 -5.48
CA GLU A 794 0.84 -27.10 -4.16
C GLU A 794 1.05 -25.96 -3.15
N PHE A 795 2.19 -25.27 -3.19
CA PHE A 795 2.47 -24.14 -2.31
C PHE A 795 1.58 -22.91 -2.57
N ALA A 796 1.28 -22.66 -3.85
CA ALA A 796 0.55 -21.48 -4.29
C ALA A 796 -0.98 -21.69 -4.34
N ARG A 797 -1.48 -22.91 -4.10
CA ARG A 797 -2.91 -23.27 -4.19
C ARG A 797 -3.45 -23.81 -2.88
N GLY A 798 -4.76 -23.69 -2.69
CA GLY A 798 -5.49 -24.23 -1.55
C GLY A 798 -4.91 -23.77 -0.22
N ARG A 799 -4.44 -22.51 -0.14
CA ARG A 799 -3.71 -22.00 1.04
C ARG A 799 -4.64 -21.85 2.23
N ILE A 800 -5.82 -21.26 2.03
CA ILE A 800 -6.84 -21.08 3.07
C ILE A 800 -7.25 -22.45 3.61
N MET A 801 -7.57 -23.37 2.69
CA MET A 801 -7.92 -24.74 3.05
C MET A 801 -6.75 -25.45 3.76
N GLY A 802 -5.52 -25.30 3.26
CA GLY A 802 -4.32 -25.88 3.84
C GLY A 802 -4.04 -25.37 5.26
N HIS A 803 -4.28 -24.08 5.53
CA HIS A 803 -4.21 -23.49 6.86
C HIS A 803 -5.26 -24.07 7.80
N LEU A 804 -6.48 -24.29 7.31
CA LEU A 804 -7.56 -24.90 8.10
C LEU A 804 -7.30 -26.38 8.40
N ILE A 805 -6.73 -27.12 7.44
CA ILE A 805 -6.27 -28.49 7.65
C ILE A 805 -5.17 -28.52 8.71
N ASP A 806 -4.17 -27.64 8.63
CA ASP A 806 -3.10 -27.52 9.63
C ASP A 806 -3.65 -27.19 11.03
N ALA A 807 -4.61 -26.26 11.10
CA ALA A 807 -5.27 -25.90 12.35
C ALA A 807 -6.03 -27.07 12.99
N GLN A 808 -6.37 -28.10 12.21
CA GLN A 808 -7.08 -29.30 12.66
C GLN A 808 -6.20 -30.55 12.67
N SER A 809 -4.88 -30.41 12.50
CA SER A 809 -3.94 -31.52 12.44
C SER A 809 -4.08 -32.46 13.64
N ASP A 810 -4.05 -33.77 13.40
CA ASP A 810 -3.94 -34.75 14.47
C ASP A 810 -2.54 -34.67 15.11
N ILE A 811 -2.53 -34.60 16.44
CA ILE A 811 -1.30 -34.55 17.24
C ILE A 811 -1.15 -35.80 18.11
N SER A 812 -1.93 -36.85 17.89
CA SER A 812 -1.88 -38.09 18.69
C SER A 812 -0.49 -38.73 18.71
N SER A 813 0.22 -38.74 17.58
CA SER A 813 1.61 -39.20 17.51
C SER A 813 2.55 -38.32 18.34
N LEU A 814 2.37 -36.98 18.29
CA LEU A 814 3.16 -36.05 19.11
C LEU A 814 2.84 -36.22 20.60
N GLN A 815 1.56 -36.41 20.95
CA GLN A 815 1.11 -36.66 22.31
C GLN A 815 1.71 -37.95 22.88
N ALA A 816 1.92 -38.97 22.03
CA ALA A 816 2.56 -40.23 22.45
C ALA A 816 4.07 -40.09 22.69
N VAL A 817 4.75 -39.20 21.97
CA VAL A 817 6.22 -39.03 22.03
C VAL A 817 6.62 -37.93 23.03
N GLU A 818 5.99 -36.75 22.95
CA GLU A 818 6.26 -35.57 23.81
C GLU A 818 4.94 -34.91 24.29
N PRO A 819 4.29 -35.48 25.34
CA PRO A 819 2.97 -35.04 25.81
C PRO A 819 2.90 -33.55 26.20
N LYS A 820 3.96 -33.03 26.83
CA LYS A 820 3.98 -31.63 27.30
C LYS A 820 4.02 -30.64 26.14
N LEU A 821 4.77 -30.96 25.09
CA LEU A 821 4.87 -30.11 23.91
C LEU A 821 3.59 -30.17 23.09
N ALA A 822 2.93 -31.34 23.04
CA ALA A 822 1.61 -31.50 22.46
C ALA A 822 0.54 -30.67 23.19
N GLU A 823 0.52 -30.68 24.53
CA GLU A 823 -0.37 -29.84 25.35
C GLU A 823 -0.11 -28.34 25.15
N GLU A 824 1.17 -27.93 25.09
CA GLU A 824 1.58 -26.55 24.81
C GLU A 824 1.10 -26.11 23.42
N TYR A 825 1.38 -26.91 22.39
CA TYR A 825 0.93 -26.66 21.01
C TYR A 825 -0.59 -26.56 20.92
N GLU A 826 -1.34 -27.50 21.52
CA GLU A 826 -2.80 -27.48 21.50
C GLU A 826 -3.37 -26.23 22.17
N SER A 827 -2.79 -25.82 23.30
CA SER A 827 -3.22 -24.61 24.00
C SER A 827 -2.97 -23.34 23.18
N LEU A 828 -1.79 -23.23 22.55
CA LEU A 828 -1.45 -22.10 21.68
C LEU A 828 -2.34 -22.08 20.44
N ARG A 829 -2.55 -23.24 19.81
CA ARG A 829 -3.43 -23.41 18.64
C ARG A 829 -4.85 -22.95 18.95
N GLN A 830 -5.42 -23.39 20.07
CA GLN A 830 -6.77 -22.97 20.47
C GLN A 830 -6.87 -21.45 20.67
N ARG A 831 -5.87 -20.81 21.29
CA ARG A 831 -5.87 -19.35 21.48
C ARG A 831 -5.67 -18.56 20.19
N ALA A 832 -4.87 -19.08 19.26
CA ALA A 832 -4.58 -18.39 18.00
C ALA A 832 -5.78 -18.44 17.02
N PHE A 833 -6.55 -19.54 17.03
CA PHE A 833 -7.63 -19.79 16.08
C PHE A 833 -9.06 -19.58 16.64
N ASP A 834 -9.29 -19.61 17.95
CA ASP A 834 -10.65 -19.43 18.54
C ASP A 834 -10.99 -17.95 18.78
N LYS A 835 -11.83 -17.40 17.88
CA LYS A 835 -12.27 -15.99 17.95
C LYS A 835 -12.98 -15.66 19.28
N SER A 836 -13.75 -16.59 19.85
CA SER A 836 -14.55 -16.34 21.06
C SER A 836 -13.69 -16.21 22.32
N LEU A 837 -12.62 -17.02 22.41
CA LEU A 837 -11.65 -16.94 23.48
C LEU A 837 -10.83 -15.65 23.34
N SER A 838 -10.41 -15.30 22.12
CA SER A 838 -9.66 -14.07 21.88
C SER A 838 -10.43 -12.80 22.26
N SER A 839 -11.75 -12.74 22.00
CA SER A 839 -12.59 -11.58 22.37
C SER A 839 -12.86 -11.48 23.88
N ALA A 840 -13.00 -12.60 24.58
CA ALA A 840 -13.29 -12.61 26.02
C ALA A 840 -12.13 -12.04 26.87
N PHE A 841 -10.90 -12.09 26.35
CA PHE A 841 -9.72 -11.57 27.02
C PHE A 841 -9.37 -10.13 26.62
N GLN A 842 -10.03 -9.52 25.62
CA GLN A 842 -9.73 -8.14 25.17
C GLN A 842 -10.11 -7.06 26.20
N ASP A 843 -10.99 -7.34 27.15
CA ASP A 843 -11.42 -6.40 28.19
C ASP A 843 -10.48 -6.29 29.40
N THR A 844 -9.29 -6.91 29.36
CA THR A 844 -8.27 -6.78 30.42
C THR A 844 -7.01 -6.06 29.91
N PRO A 845 -6.38 -5.18 30.72
CA PRO A 845 -5.21 -4.36 30.32
C PRO A 845 -3.91 -5.16 30.09
N GLN A 846 -4.01 -6.49 29.98
CA GLN A 846 -2.93 -7.46 29.82
C GLN A 846 -3.26 -8.51 28.74
N SER A 847 -4.18 -8.19 27.83
CA SER A 847 -4.57 -9.08 26.73
C SER A 847 -3.44 -9.20 25.70
N GLN A 848 -2.84 -10.39 25.56
CA GLN A 848 -1.92 -10.70 24.47
C GLN A 848 -2.68 -10.66 23.14
N SER A 849 -2.07 -10.09 22.11
CA SER A 849 -2.71 -10.02 20.79
C SER A 849 -2.80 -11.42 20.16
N ARG A 850 -3.76 -11.61 19.24
CA ARG A 850 -3.86 -12.85 18.44
C ARG A 850 -2.55 -13.17 17.70
N HIS A 851 -1.82 -12.13 17.29
CA HIS A 851 -0.53 -12.27 16.60
C HIS A 851 0.57 -12.80 17.51
N ASP A 852 0.54 -12.48 18.81
CA ASP A 852 1.49 -13.04 19.78
C ASP A 852 1.26 -14.56 19.93
N TYR A 853 0.01 -15.02 19.92
CA TYR A 853 -0.29 -16.45 19.92
C TYR A 853 0.24 -17.16 18.67
N PHE A 854 0.11 -16.57 17.48
CA PHE A 854 0.69 -17.14 16.25
C PHE A 854 2.23 -17.19 16.29
N ARG A 855 2.86 -16.19 16.91
CA ARG A 855 4.31 -16.16 17.10
C ARG A 855 4.78 -17.27 18.04
N GLU A 856 4.15 -17.39 19.20
CA GLU A 856 4.43 -18.45 20.17
C GLU A 856 4.15 -19.83 19.56
N LEU A 857 3.06 -19.97 18.78
CA LEU A 857 2.73 -21.19 18.05
C LEU A 857 3.84 -21.56 17.05
N ALA A 858 4.33 -20.61 16.25
CA ALA A 858 5.41 -20.85 15.30
C ALA A 858 6.73 -21.28 15.98
N GLN A 859 7.03 -20.72 17.16
CA GLN A 859 8.18 -21.15 17.98
C GLN A 859 7.98 -22.58 18.52
N CYS A 860 6.77 -22.90 18.97
CA CYS A 860 6.40 -24.24 19.41
C CYS A 860 6.52 -25.26 18.26
N GLU A 861 6.01 -24.95 17.07
CA GLU A 861 6.18 -25.76 15.86
C GLU A 861 7.67 -25.97 15.53
N GLY A 862 8.50 -24.94 15.66
CA GLY A 862 9.95 -25.05 15.47
C GLY A 862 10.62 -26.04 16.44
N ARG A 863 10.15 -26.10 17.69
CA ARG A 863 10.60 -27.09 18.68
C ARG A 863 10.11 -28.50 18.34
N ILE A 864 8.87 -28.65 17.87
CA ILE A 864 8.33 -29.95 17.42
C ILE A 864 9.19 -30.51 16.28
N ARG A 865 9.57 -29.67 15.32
CA ARG A 865 10.41 -30.06 14.17
C ARG A 865 11.83 -30.52 14.53
N GLN A 866 12.28 -30.29 15.77
CA GLN A 866 13.58 -30.79 16.24
C GLN A 866 13.49 -32.23 16.79
N ILE A 867 12.28 -32.79 16.92
CA ILE A 867 12.05 -34.17 17.35
C ILE A 867 12.20 -35.10 16.14
N THR A 868 12.97 -36.18 16.29
CA THR A 868 13.15 -37.18 15.23
C THR A 868 11.82 -37.80 14.81
N GLY A 869 11.50 -37.76 13.52
CA GLY A 869 10.23 -38.20 12.96
C GLY A 869 9.16 -37.11 12.85
N PHE A 870 9.44 -35.88 13.29
CA PHE A 870 8.56 -34.72 13.20
C PHE A 870 9.17 -33.55 12.40
N GLU A 871 10.26 -33.78 11.67
CA GLU A 871 10.98 -32.74 10.91
C GLU A 871 10.07 -32.02 9.91
N GLY A 872 9.11 -32.74 9.31
CA GLY A 872 8.11 -32.23 8.37
C GLY A 872 6.84 -31.65 9.03
N PHE A 873 6.77 -31.51 10.36
CA PHE A 873 5.54 -31.09 11.04
C PHE A 873 5.01 -29.74 10.52
N LEU A 874 3.85 -29.78 9.86
CA LEU A 874 3.17 -28.64 9.21
C LEU A 874 4.03 -27.86 8.22
N GLN A 875 5.05 -28.50 7.64
CA GLN A 875 5.83 -27.94 6.54
C GLN A 875 5.11 -28.11 5.20
N PRO A 876 5.46 -27.32 4.18
CA PRO A 876 5.05 -27.60 2.81
C PRO A 876 5.43 -29.02 2.38
N LEU A 877 4.69 -29.58 1.43
CA LEU A 877 4.96 -30.90 0.85
C LEU A 877 6.41 -30.98 0.39
N ASP A 878 7.12 -32.05 0.75
CA ASP A 878 8.44 -32.36 0.21
C ASP A 878 8.35 -33.52 -0.80
N TRP A 879 9.31 -33.60 -1.72
CA TRP A 879 9.35 -34.68 -2.70
C TRP A 879 9.52 -36.06 -2.02
N THR A 880 10.13 -36.12 -0.83
CA THR A 880 10.29 -37.39 -0.09
C THR A 880 8.96 -37.99 0.38
N ASP A 881 7.90 -37.19 0.45
CA ASP A 881 6.58 -37.63 0.90
C ASP A 881 5.78 -38.30 -0.23
N LEU A 882 6.05 -37.93 -1.49
CA LEU A 882 5.28 -38.37 -2.66
C LEU A 882 5.17 -39.91 -2.81
N PRO A 883 6.23 -40.72 -2.61
CA PRO A 883 6.14 -42.18 -2.75
C PRO A 883 5.13 -42.83 -1.81
N GLY A 884 4.99 -42.32 -0.57
CA GLY A 884 3.99 -42.81 0.39
C GLY A 884 2.57 -42.45 -0.04
N ILE A 885 2.40 -41.26 -0.62
CA ILE A 885 1.10 -40.75 -1.07
C ILE A 885 0.58 -41.53 -2.28
N VAL A 886 1.42 -41.92 -3.23
CA VAL A 886 0.97 -42.62 -4.45
C VAL A 886 0.72 -44.12 -4.27
N GLN A 887 0.89 -44.70 -3.07
CA GLN A 887 0.68 -46.14 -2.82
C GLN A 887 -0.74 -46.61 -3.14
N ALA A 888 -1.75 -45.78 -2.84
CA ALA A 888 -3.15 -46.12 -3.12
C ALA A 888 -3.54 -45.95 -4.61
N GLY A 889 -2.63 -45.39 -5.43
CA GLY A 889 -2.78 -45.18 -6.87
C GLY A 889 -2.23 -43.84 -7.34
N PRO A 890 -2.06 -43.64 -8.66
CA PRO A 890 -1.41 -42.46 -9.22
C PRO A 890 -2.28 -41.20 -9.09
N ILE A 891 -1.60 -40.05 -9.03
CA ILE A 891 -2.22 -38.72 -9.06
C ILE A 891 -1.93 -38.09 -10.43
N VAL A 892 -2.98 -37.56 -11.07
CA VAL A 892 -2.88 -36.84 -12.34
C VAL A 892 -3.29 -35.40 -12.11
N ILE A 893 -2.34 -34.49 -12.22
CA ILE A 893 -2.59 -33.05 -12.18
C ILE A 893 -2.74 -32.55 -13.61
N VAL A 894 -3.87 -31.96 -13.97
CA VAL A 894 -4.07 -31.30 -15.27
C VAL A 894 -4.02 -29.80 -15.04
N ASN A 895 -2.94 -29.16 -15.46
CA ASN A 895 -2.75 -27.71 -15.38
C ASN A 895 -3.05 -27.09 -16.74
N SER A 896 -4.07 -26.24 -16.81
CA SER A 896 -4.44 -25.55 -18.05
C SER A 896 -4.42 -24.04 -17.86
N THR A 897 -3.57 -23.39 -18.64
CA THR A 897 -3.36 -21.93 -18.68
C THR A 897 -3.55 -21.42 -20.12
N CYS A 898 -3.56 -20.10 -20.29
CA CYS A 898 -3.59 -19.45 -21.60
C CYS A 898 -2.34 -19.69 -22.46
N VAL A 899 -1.26 -20.17 -21.85
CA VAL A 899 0.05 -20.35 -22.47
C VAL A 899 0.34 -21.82 -22.78
N SER A 900 0.02 -22.72 -21.85
CA SER A 900 0.16 -24.17 -22.03
C SER A 900 -0.88 -24.95 -21.26
N THR A 901 -1.12 -26.17 -21.74
CA THR A 901 -1.83 -27.22 -21.01
C THR A 901 -0.88 -28.39 -20.85
N ASP A 902 -0.68 -28.81 -19.60
CA ASP A 902 0.24 -29.87 -19.23
C ASP A 902 -0.45 -30.80 -18.22
N ALA A 903 -0.23 -32.11 -18.35
CA ALA A 903 -0.62 -33.10 -17.35
C ALA A 903 0.63 -33.62 -16.62
N ILE A 904 0.64 -33.56 -15.30
CA ILE A 904 1.71 -34.13 -14.48
C ILE A 904 1.21 -35.44 -13.87
N LEU A 905 1.88 -36.53 -14.25
CA LEU A 905 1.63 -37.88 -13.76
C LEU A 905 2.54 -38.14 -12.58
N ILE A 906 1.97 -38.34 -11.39
CA ILE A 906 2.71 -38.65 -10.17
C ILE A 906 2.45 -40.11 -9.81
N THR A 907 3.51 -40.90 -9.80
CA THR A 907 3.47 -42.35 -9.62
C THR A 907 4.58 -42.80 -8.68
N HIS A 908 4.63 -44.08 -8.33
CA HIS A 908 5.74 -44.66 -7.56
C HIS A 908 7.09 -44.59 -8.30
N LEU A 909 7.09 -44.32 -9.61
CA LEU A 909 8.28 -44.10 -10.43
C LEU A 909 8.78 -42.65 -10.41
N GLY A 910 8.02 -41.72 -9.81
CA GLY A 910 8.30 -40.28 -9.78
C GLY A 910 7.22 -39.46 -10.49
N ALA A 911 7.53 -38.18 -10.74
CA ALA A 911 6.66 -37.24 -11.45
C ALA A 911 7.14 -37.04 -12.90
N ARG A 912 6.20 -37.06 -13.85
CA ARG A 912 6.47 -36.84 -15.28
C ARG A 912 5.44 -35.88 -15.87
N ALA A 913 5.90 -34.85 -16.58
CA ALA A 913 5.02 -33.96 -17.33
C ALA A 913 4.71 -34.53 -18.73
N LEU A 914 3.47 -34.35 -19.16
CA LEU A 914 2.94 -34.68 -20.48
C LEU A 914 2.32 -33.40 -21.06
N ASN A 915 2.94 -32.86 -22.10
CA ASN A 915 2.39 -31.71 -22.82
C ASN A 915 1.11 -32.12 -23.57
N LEU A 916 0.04 -31.34 -23.45
CA LEU A 916 -1.26 -31.58 -24.09
C LEU A 916 -1.56 -30.48 -25.13
N PRO A 917 -0.78 -30.38 -26.22
CA PRO A 917 -0.83 -29.25 -27.15
C PRO A 917 -2.13 -29.15 -27.94
N ASP A 918 -2.90 -30.25 -28.00
CA ASP A 918 -4.16 -30.34 -28.73
C ASP A 918 -5.37 -29.86 -27.92
N MET A 919 -5.25 -29.68 -26.60
CA MET A 919 -6.38 -29.32 -25.74
C MET A 919 -7.02 -28.01 -26.23
N THR A 920 -6.26 -26.92 -26.29
CA THR A 920 -6.76 -25.61 -26.73
C THR A 920 -7.09 -25.54 -28.23
N PRO A 921 -6.20 -25.96 -29.16
CA PRO A 921 -6.44 -25.81 -30.59
C PRO A 921 -7.57 -26.70 -31.13
N LYS A 922 -7.80 -27.88 -30.54
CA LYS A 922 -8.89 -28.78 -30.94
C LYS A 922 -10.15 -28.63 -30.10
N ALA A 923 -10.16 -27.73 -29.10
CA ALA A 923 -11.39 -27.41 -28.36
C ALA A 923 -12.48 -26.94 -29.34
N PRO A 924 -13.72 -27.44 -29.22
CA PRO A 924 -14.86 -26.88 -29.96
C PRO A 924 -15.01 -25.36 -29.75
N PRO A 925 -15.55 -24.61 -30.72
CA PRO A 925 -15.58 -23.14 -30.68
C PRO A 925 -16.28 -22.55 -29.45
N GLU A 926 -17.38 -23.19 -29.02
CA GLU A 926 -18.15 -22.82 -27.83
C GLU A 926 -17.29 -22.95 -26.57
N TYR A 927 -16.56 -24.06 -26.46
CA TYR A 927 -15.63 -24.27 -25.34
C TYR A 927 -14.40 -23.38 -25.45
N ARG A 928 -13.87 -23.09 -26.64
CA ARG A 928 -12.81 -22.07 -26.80
C ARG A 928 -13.24 -20.71 -26.28
N GLN A 929 -14.49 -20.29 -26.50
CA GLN A 929 -14.99 -19.02 -25.97
C GLN A 929 -15.09 -19.03 -24.44
N LEU A 930 -15.51 -20.15 -23.84
CA LEU A 930 -15.44 -20.36 -22.39
C LEU A 930 -13.98 -20.39 -21.90
N PHE A 931 -13.07 -20.94 -22.68
CA PHE A 931 -11.63 -21.00 -22.44
C PHE A 931 -10.86 -19.75 -22.92
N SER A 932 -11.51 -18.68 -23.36
CA SER A 932 -10.84 -17.49 -23.91
C SER A 932 -11.59 -16.20 -23.58
N ARG A 933 -12.56 -16.27 -22.64
CA ARG A 933 -13.34 -15.10 -22.26
C ARG A 933 -12.40 -14.13 -21.55
N HIS A 934 -12.27 -12.96 -22.15
CA HIS A 934 -11.45 -11.89 -21.61
C HIS A 934 -12.21 -11.36 -20.40
N GLY A 935 -11.63 -11.48 -19.21
CA GLY A 935 -12.23 -10.92 -18.00
C GLY A 935 -12.53 -9.44 -18.27
N HIS A 936 -13.82 -9.08 -18.36
CA HIS A 936 -14.21 -7.69 -18.22
C HIS A 936 -13.89 -7.35 -16.77
N THR A 937 -12.79 -6.63 -16.55
CA THR A 937 -12.42 -6.10 -15.24
C THR A 937 -13.66 -5.44 -14.64
N ARG A 938 -14.12 -5.94 -13.49
CA ARG A 938 -15.05 -5.17 -12.67
C ARG A 938 -14.38 -3.82 -12.41
N ALA A 939 -15.15 -2.74 -12.51
CA ALA A 939 -14.65 -1.42 -12.14
C ALA A 939 -14.21 -1.46 -10.67
N GLY A 940 -12.91 -1.60 -10.42
CA GLY A 940 -12.34 -1.84 -9.09
C GLY A 940 -11.04 -2.67 -9.06
N ASP A 941 -10.79 -3.53 -10.06
CA ASP A 941 -9.53 -4.31 -10.12
C ASP A 941 -8.40 -3.44 -10.70
N GLU A 942 -7.75 -2.65 -9.84
CA GLU A 942 -6.71 -1.70 -10.23
C GLU A 942 -5.43 -2.34 -10.80
N PHE A 943 -5.23 -3.66 -10.61
CA PHE A 943 -3.98 -4.37 -10.86
C PHE A 943 -4.01 -5.51 -11.88
N HIS A 944 -5.06 -5.63 -12.69
CA HIS A 944 -5.13 -6.64 -13.74
C HIS A 944 -5.14 -5.99 -15.13
N LEU A 945 -4.07 -6.23 -15.91
CA LEU A 945 -4.14 -6.15 -17.38
C LEU A 945 -5.32 -7.02 -17.84
N ASP A 946 -6.03 -6.68 -18.92
CA ASP A 946 -7.11 -7.50 -19.50
C ASP A 946 -6.64 -8.98 -19.63
N VAL A 947 -6.90 -9.80 -18.59
CA VAL A 947 -6.23 -11.08 -18.44
C VAL A 947 -6.86 -12.04 -19.44
N ARG A 948 -6.01 -12.62 -20.28
CA ARG A 948 -6.35 -13.66 -21.25
C ARG A 948 -6.43 -15.05 -20.61
N ASP A 949 -6.78 -15.14 -19.33
CA ASP A 949 -6.86 -16.45 -18.69
C ASP A 949 -8.11 -17.19 -19.13
N ILE A 950 -7.93 -18.50 -19.23
CA ILE A 950 -8.91 -19.45 -19.73
C ILE A 950 -9.95 -19.69 -18.60
N GLU A 951 -11.17 -19.15 -18.74
CA GLU A 951 -12.17 -19.11 -17.65
C GLU A 951 -13.46 -19.88 -18.00
N PRO A 952 -13.47 -21.22 -17.97
CA PRO A 952 -14.66 -21.98 -18.32
C PRO A 952 -15.73 -21.88 -17.23
N GLU A 953 -16.90 -21.34 -17.57
CA GLU A 953 -18.16 -21.68 -16.92
C GLU A 953 -18.84 -22.71 -17.81
N LEU A 954 -18.76 -23.99 -17.43
CA LEU A 954 -19.54 -25.02 -18.11
C LEU A 954 -20.93 -25.01 -17.51
N SER A 955 -21.91 -24.52 -18.26
CA SER A 955 -23.31 -24.72 -17.91
C SER A 955 -23.71 -26.17 -18.18
N PRO A 956 -24.80 -26.68 -17.59
CA PRO A 956 -25.32 -28.00 -17.94
C PRO A 956 -25.59 -28.16 -19.45
N GLU A 957 -25.91 -27.07 -20.14
CA GLU A 957 -26.19 -27.06 -21.59
C GLU A 957 -24.91 -27.28 -22.41
N ASP A 958 -23.76 -26.88 -21.88
CA ASP A 958 -22.44 -27.05 -22.50
C ASP A 958 -21.93 -28.50 -22.40
N LEU A 959 -22.52 -29.34 -21.53
CA LEU A 959 -22.10 -30.72 -21.29
C LEU A 959 -22.66 -31.68 -22.34
N THR A 960 -21.96 -31.71 -23.48
CA THR A 960 -22.30 -32.56 -24.63
C THR A 960 -21.39 -33.79 -24.74
N HIS A 961 -21.83 -34.78 -25.53
CA HIS A 961 -20.98 -35.91 -25.92
C HIS A 961 -19.74 -35.45 -26.70
N GLU A 962 -19.83 -34.33 -27.44
CA GLU A 962 -18.70 -33.75 -28.16
C GLU A 962 -17.62 -33.23 -27.19
N LEU A 963 -18.02 -32.52 -26.12
CA LEU A 963 -17.10 -32.08 -25.07
C LEU A 963 -16.37 -33.27 -24.44
N LEU A 964 -17.11 -34.30 -24.04
CA LEU A 964 -16.53 -35.48 -23.39
C LEU A 964 -15.61 -36.26 -24.33
N THR A 965 -15.92 -36.30 -25.63
CA THR A 965 -15.08 -36.92 -26.67
C THR A 965 -13.82 -36.10 -26.93
N TRP A 966 -13.91 -34.78 -26.99
CA TRP A 966 -12.75 -33.90 -27.07
C TRP A 966 -11.84 -34.07 -25.84
N LEU A 967 -12.39 -34.04 -24.63
CA LEU A 967 -11.64 -34.21 -23.39
C LEU A 967 -10.96 -35.57 -23.31
N TRP A 968 -11.61 -36.62 -23.83
CA TRP A 968 -11.06 -37.96 -23.96
C TRP A 968 -9.79 -37.96 -24.81
N TYR A 969 -9.89 -37.50 -26.06
CA TYR A 969 -8.79 -37.61 -27.03
C TYR A 969 -7.65 -36.61 -26.82
N THR A 970 -7.92 -35.47 -26.18
CA THR A 970 -6.92 -34.40 -25.99
C THR A 970 -6.25 -34.41 -24.62
N CYS A 971 -6.80 -35.15 -23.64
CA CYS A 971 -6.28 -35.18 -22.27
C CYS A 971 -6.37 -36.57 -21.64
N VAL A 972 -7.58 -37.05 -21.34
CA VAL A 972 -7.76 -38.19 -20.43
C VAL A 972 -7.19 -39.48 -21.00
N LYS A 973 -7.44 -39.80 -22.27
CA LYS A 973 -6.88 -40.98 -22.94
C LYS A 973 -5.36 -40.94 -22.96
N LEU A 974 -4.77 -39.78 -23.23
CA LEU A 974 -3.31 -39.61 -23.27
C LEU A 974 -2.68 -39.88 -21.89
N CYS A 975 -3.30 -39.39 -20.82
CA CYS A 975 -2.86 -39.68 -19.45
C CYS A 975 -2.99 -41.18 -19.11
N LEU A 976 -4.12 -41.80 -19.44
CA LEU A 976 -4.34 -43.22 -19.14
C LEU A 976 -3.43 -44.15 -19.95
N ASP A 977 -3.26 -43.89 -21.24
CA ASP A 977 -2.37 -44.67 -22.11
C ASP A 977 -0.91 -44.54 -21.66
N ALA A 978 -0.50 -43.34 -21.22
CA ALA A 978 0.81 -43.10 -20.61
C ALA A 978 1.02 -43.93 -19.33
N LEU A 979 0.07 -43.89 -18.38
CA LEU A 979 0.13 -44.68 -17.14
C LEU A 979 0.09 -46.19 -17.43
N ALA A 980 -0.67 -46.64 -18.43
CA ALA A 980 -0.69 -48.04 -18.85
C ALA A 980 0.65 -48.47 -19.45
N SER A 981 1.28 -47.62 -20.30
CA SER A 981 2.58 -47.91 -20.90
C SER A 981 3.71 -48.00 -19.87
N ASP A 982 3.59 -47.25 -18.77
CA ASP A 982 4.52 -47.28 -17.65
C ASP A 982 4.28 -48.48 -16.70
N GLY A 983 3.28 -49.33 -16.99
CA GLY A 983 2.91 -50.48 -16.17
C GLY A 983 2.26 -50.11 -14.83
N VAL A 984 1.80 -48.87 -14.67
CA VAL A 984 1.18 -48.36 -13.43
C VAL A 984 -0.28 -48.78 -13.32
N LEU A 985 -0.98 -48.88 -14.45
CA LEU A 985 -2.35 -49.38 -14.48
C LEU A 985 -2.37 -50.91 -14.50
N ALA A 986 -3.27 -51.50 -13.71
CA ALA A 986 -3.44 -52.94 -13.61
C ALA A 986 -3.85 -53.53 -14.97
N SER A 987 -3.21 -54.65 -15.34
CA SER A 987 -3.51 -55.41 -16.55
C SER A 987 -4.41 -56.60 -16.18
N GLY A 988 -5.73 -56.41 -16.15
CA GLY A 988 -6.70 -57.45 -15.75
C GLY A 988 -8.13 -56.93 -15.58
N ASP A 989 -9.01 -57.74 -15.00
CA ASP A 989 -10.41 -57.37 -14.72
C ASP A 989 -10.56 -56.35 -13.56
N GLU A 990 -9.53 -56.21 -12.73
CA GLU A 990 -9.52 -55.28 -11.60
C GLU A 990 -8.98 -53.91 -12.00
N LEU A 991 -9.83 -52.88 -11.89
CA LEU A 991 -9.49 -51.53 -12.32
C LEU A 991 -8.59 -50.80 -11.31
N SER A 992 -7.64 -50.01 -11.80
CA SER A 992 -6.84 -49.12 -10.94
C SER A 992 -7.63 -47.89 -10.50
N ARG A 993 -7.34 -47.41 -9.29
CA ARG A 993 -7.87 -46.15 -8.76
C ARG A 993 -6.91 -44.99 -9.09
N ILE A 994 -7.46 -43.85 -9.49
CA ILE A 994 -6.69 -42.65 -9.84
C ILE A 994 -7.29 -41.40 -9.19
N TRP A 995 -6.45 -40.41 -8.89
CA TRP A 995 -6.89 -39.10 -8.37
C TRP A 995 -6.60 -38.00 -9.36
N TRP A 996 -7.62 -37.21 -9.68
CA TRP A 996 -7.54 -36.04 -10.55
C TRP A 996 -7.42 -34.76 -9.72
N ILE A 997 -6.48 -33.90 -10.10
CA ILE A 997 -6.35 -32.53 -9.61
C ILE A 997 -6.42 -31.61 -10.84
N GLY A 998 -7.46 -30.79 -10.94
CA GLY A 998 -7.57 -29.79 -11.99
C GLY A 998 -7.03 -28.44 -11.52
N ALA A 999 -6.12 -27.84 -12.28
CA ALA A 999 -5.55 -26.52 -12.01
C ALA A 999 -5.81 -25.54 -13.16
N GLY A 1000 -5.97 -24.26 -12.82
CA GLY A 1000 -6.41 -23.22 -13.74
C GLY A 1000 -7.78 -23.56 -14.35
N ALA A 1001 -7.89 -23.53 -15.66
CA ALA A 1001 -9.14 -23.84 -16.36
C ALA A 1001 -9.59 -25.30 -16.19
N ALA A 1002 -8.67 -26.20 -15.87
CA ALA A 1002 -8.96 -27.63 -15.78
C ALA A 1002 -9.75 -28.01 -14.51
N SER A 1003 -9.87 -27.10 -13.54
CA SER A 1003 -10.55 -27.36 -12.25
C SER A 1003 -12.03 -27.73 -12.38
N ALA A 1004 -12.68 -27.33 -13.48
CA ALA A 1004 -14.10 -27.58 -13.73
C ALA A 1004 -14.37 -28.78 -14.66
N LEU A 1005 -13.33 -29.50 -15.11
CA LEU A 1005 -13.49 -30.53 -16.14
C LEU A 1005 -13.91 -31.91 -15.57
N PRO A 1006 -14.92 -32.58 -16.16
CA PRO A 1006 -15.38 -33.89 -15.73
C PRO A 1006 -14.50 -35.01 -16.31
N PHE A 1007 -13.21 -35.05 -15.93
CA PHE A 1007 -12.26 -36.10 -16.36
C PHE A 1007 -12.79 -37.53 -16.24
N HIS A 1008 -13.54 -37.83 -15.17
CA HIS A 1008 -14.14 -39.14 -14.96
C HIS A 1008 -15.14 -39.54 -16.06
N ALA A 1009 -15.84 -38.57 -16.67
CA ALA A 1009 -16.89 -38.81 -17.65
C ALA A 1009 -16.37 -38.84 -19.11
N ALA A 1010 -15.11 -38.45 -19.33
CA ALA A 1010 -14.50 -38.42 -20.66
C ALA A 1010 -14.52 -39.80 -21.32
N GLY A 1011 -14.91 -39.88 -22.58
CA GLY A 1011 -14.95 -41.11 -23.37
C GLY A 1011 -15.25 -40.83 -24.83
N ASP A 1012 -15.09 -41.84 -25.68
CA ASP A 1012 -15.47 -41.74 -27.09
C ASP A 1012 -16.97 -41.98 -27.25
N TYR A 1013 -17.71 -40.88 -27.42
CA TYR A 1013 -19.16 -40.89 -27.61
C TYR A 1013 -19.57 -40.65 -29.08
N SER A 1014 -18.62 -40.66 -30.02
CA SER A 1014 -18.87 -40.40 -31.45
C SER A 1014 -19.90 -41.35 -32.07
N ASN A 1015 -20.03 -42.56 -31.52
CA ASN A 1015 -20.96 -43.60 -31.97
C ASN A 1015 -21.99 -44.02 -30.89
N GLY A 1016 -22.28 -43.13 -29.94
CA GLY A 1016 -23.13 -43.43 -28.77
C GLY A 1016 -22.33 -43.92 -27.57
N ILE A 1017 -22.97 -44.60 -26.60
CA ILE A 1017 -22.27 -45.09 -25.40
C ILE A 1017 -21.17 -46.08 -25.80
N PRO A 1018 -19.91 -45.89 -25.37
CA PRO A 1018 -18.81 -46.79 -25.69
C PRO A 1018 -19.09 -48.21 -25.17
N SER A 1019 -19.02 -49.20 -26.07
CA SER A 1019 -19.20 -50.62 -25.73
C SER A 1019 -17.89 -51.36 -25.45
N ASN A 1020 -16.73 -50.74 -25.73
CA ASN A 1020 -15.42 -51.41 -25.84
C ASN A 1020 -14.36 -50.88 -24.86
N GLY A 1021 -14.75 -50.25 -23.74
CA GLY A 1021 -13.78 -49.72 -22.78
C GLY A 1021 -13.09 -48.42 -23.22
N GLU A 1022 -13.70 -47.70 -24.16
CA GLU A 1022 -13.23 -46.38 -24.64
C GLU A 1022 -13.86 -45.24 -23.81
N SER A 1023 -13.85 -45.35 -22.48
CA SER A 1023 -14.13 -44.22 -21.59
C SER A 1023 -13.37 -44.35 -20.28
N CYS A 1024 -13.19 -43.22 -19.60
CA CYS A 1024 -12.50 -43.15 -18.32
C CYS A 1024 -13.20 -44.02 -17.27
N LEU A 1025 -14.54 -43.93 -17.19
CA LEU A 1025 -15.35 -44.80 -16.34
C LEU A 1025 -15.11 -46.29 -16.62
N ASP A 1026 -14.84 -46.70 -17.86
CA ASP A 1026 -14.64 -48.12 -18.17
C ASP A 1026 -13.21 -48.61 -17.84
N ARG A 1027 -12.22 -47.72 -17.78
CA ARG A 1027 -10.79 -48.08 -17.61
C ARG A 1027 -10.26 -47.91 -16.18
N VAL A 1028 -10.85 -47.05 -15.37
CA VAL A 1028 -10.32 -46.67 -14.05
C VAL A 1028 -11.43 -46.29 -13.07
N ILE A 1029 -11.10 -46.27 -11.78
CA ILE A 1029 -11.93 -45.69 -10.73
C ILE A 1029 -11.41 -44.29 -10.43
N SER A 1030 -12.21 -43.27 -10.73
CA SER A 1030 -11.80 -41.86 -10.58
C SER A 1030 -12.23 -41.26 -9.25
N SER A 1031 -11.29 -40.58 -8.61
CA SER A 1031 -11.51 -39.66 -7.47
C SER A 1031 -10.96 -38.28 -7.81
N TYR A 1032 -11.42 -37.26 -7.12
CA TYR A 1032 -10.91 -35.89 -7.21
C TYR A 1032 -10.35 -35.44 -5.86
N THR A 1033 -9.41 -34.51 -5.90
CA THR A 1033 -8.94 -33.79 -4.70
C THR A 1033 -8.47 -32.39 -5.09
N PRO A 1034 -8.74 -31.36 -4.26
CA PRO A 1034 -8.30 -29.99 -4.55
C PRO A 1034 -6.78 -29.82 -4.49
N THR A 1035 -6.11 -30.51 -3.57
CA THR A 1035 -4.64 -30.48 -3.39
C THR A 1035 -4.12 -31.85 -2.92
N ILE A 1036 -2.80 -32.05 -2.97
CA ILE A 1036 -2.18 -33.27 -2.44
C ILE A 1036 -2.32 -33.30 -0.91
N LYS A 1037 -2.14 -32.16 -0.24
CA LYS A 1037 -2.32 -32.04 1.20
C LYS A 1037 -3.74 -32.40 1.65
N ALA A 1038 -4.75 -31.98 0.90
CA ALA A 1038 -6.14 -32.34 1.18
C ALA A 1038 -6.37 -33.85 1.06
N LEU A 1039 -5.74 -34.51 0.08
CA LEU A 1039 -5.79 -35.96 -0.07
C LEU A 1039 -5.11 -36.68 1.10
N CYS A 1040 -3.94 -36.22 1.54
CA CYS A 1040 -3.25 -36.77 2.71
C CYS A 1040 -4.12 -36.68 3.96
N ASN A 1041 -4.71 -35.50 4.22
CA ASN A 1041 -5.62 -35.30 5.33
C ASN A 1041 -6.86 -36.23 5.24
N ALA A 1042 -7.47 -36.34 4.06
CA ALA A 1042 -8.62 -37.21 3.85
C ALA A 1042 -8.31 -38.67 4.17
N ARG A 1043 -7.15 -39.18 3.72
CA ARG A 1043 -6.72 -40.56 3.96
C ARG A 1043 -6.36 -40.82 5.41
N GLN A 1044 -5.70 -39.87 6.06
CA GLN A 1044 -5.45 -39.96 7.49
C GLN A 1044 -6.77 -40.04 8.26
N ARG A 1045 -7.72 -39.14 7.97
CA ARG A 1045 -9.06 -39.17 8.57
C ARG A 1045 -9.81 -40.47 8.29
N ALA A 1046 -9.69 -41.01 7.08
CA ALA A 1046 -10.30 -42.29 6.76
C ALA A 1046 -9.75 -43.40 7.68
N SER A 1047 -8.43 -43.47 7.86
CA SER A 1047 -7.82 -44.48 8.75
C SER A 1047 -8.25 -44.36 10.22
N GLU A 1048 -8.57 -43.15 10.68
CA GLU A 1048 -9.04 -42.86 12.04
C GLU A 1048 -10.54 -43.14 12.22
N ALA A 1049 -11.36 -42.75 11.24
CA ALA A 1049 -12.81 -42.76 11.32
C ALA A 1049 -13.46 -44.07 10.85
N LEU A 1050 -12.74 -44.91 10.09
CA LEU A 1050 -13.27 -46.17 9.56
C LEU A 1050 -13.84 -47.07 10.68
N PRO A 1051 -15.13 -47.48 10.60
CA PRO A 1051 -15.76 -48.25 11.65
C PRO A 1051 -15.09 -49.62 11.81
N ARG A 1052 -14.64 -49.95 13.03
CA ARG A 1052 -14.06 -51.26 13.35
C ARG A 1052 -15.09 -52.39 13.40
N THR A 1053 -16.39 -52.09 13.36
CA THR A 1053 -17.50 -53.06 13.44
C THR A 1053 -18.63 -52.74 12.45
N ARG A 1054 -19.07 -53.73 11.66
CA ARG A 1054 -20.09 -53.57 10.61
C ARG A 1054 -21.53 -53.35 11.14
N ASP A 1055 -21.83 -53.75 12.37
CA ASP A 1055 -23.19 -53.79 12.94
C ASP A 1055 -23.72 -52.44 13.50
N THR A 1056 -22.94 -51.36 13.44
CA THR A 1056 -23.26 -50.09 14.13
C THR A 1056 -23.28 -48.85 13.23
N SER A 1057 -23.21 -49.00 11.90
CA SER A 1057 -23.13 -47.84 11.02
C SER A 1057 -24.42 -47.05 10.90
N SER A 1058 -24.32 -45.74 11.06
CA SER A 1058 -25.43 -44.80 11.09
C SER A 1058 -25.40 -43.86 9.88
N LEU A 1059 -26.57 -43.59 9.32
CA LEU A 1059 -26.78 -42.64 8.23
C LEU A 1059 -27.81 -41.60 8.65
N LEU A 1060 -27.41 -40.34 8.64
CA LEU A 1060 -28.31 -39.20 8.81
C LEU A 1060 -28.78 -38.71 7.44
N VAL A 1061 -30.10 -38.66 7.22
CA VAL A 1061 -30.70 -38.13 5.99
C VAL A 1061 -31.38 -36.81 6.30
N VAL A 1062 -30.82 -35.72 5.79
CA VAL A 1062 -31.37 -34.36 5.89
C VAL A 1062 -32.22 -34.12 4.65
N ALA A 1063 -33.54 -34.02 4.83
CA ALA A 1063 -34.50 -33.92 3.73
C ALA A 1063 -35.27 -32.59 3.76
N MET A 1064 -35.22 -31.84 2.66
CA MET A 1064 -35.88 -30.54 2.48
C MET A 1064 -36.84 -30.57 1.27
N PRO A 1065 -37.95 -31.35 1.31
CA PRO A 1065 -38.88 -31.44 0.18
C PRO A 1065 -39.63 -30.12 -0.10
N GLU A 1066 -39.90 -29.35 0.95
CA GLU A 1066 -40.51 -28.02 0.90
C GLU A 1066 -39.62 -27.10 1.73
N THR A 1067 -39.23 -25.96 1.16
CA THR A 1067 -38.39 -24.97 1.83
C THR A 1067 -39.02 -23.59 1.61
N PRO A 1068 -39.19 -22.76 2.64
CA PRO A 1068 -39.72 -21.40 2.47
C PRO A 1068 -38.97 -20.62 1.39
N GLU A 1069 -39.68 -19.80 0.61
CA GLU A 1069 -39.12 -18.92 -0.44
C GLU A 1069 -38.43 -19.64 -1.62
N HIS A 1070 -38.41 -20.97 -1.64
CA HIS A 1070 -37.78 -21.79 -2.68
C HIS A 1070 -38.81 -22.73 -3.31
N GLY A 1071 -38.52 -23.20 -4.54
CA GLY A 1071 -39.36 -24.19 -5.22
C GLY A 1071 -39.38 -25.53 -4.49
N ALA A 1072 -40.49 -26.26 -4.56
CA ALA A 1072 -40.58 -27.60 -4.00
C ALA A 1072 -39.68 -28.59 -4.76
N LEU A 1073 -39.00 -29.47 -4.04
CA LEU A 1073 -38.22 -30.58 -4.59
C LEU A 1073 -39.06 -31.85 -4.47
N TYR A 1074 -39.72 -32.23 -5.55
CA TYR A 1074 -40.71 -33.32 -5.56
C TYR A 1074 -40.03 -34.70 -5.42
N GLY A 1075 -38.80 -34.82 -5.89
CA GLY A 1075 -37.96 -36.01 -5.89
C GLY A 1075 -37.41 -36.35 -4.51
N VAL A 1076 -37.17 -35.38 -3.62
CA VAL A 1076 -36.59 -35.62 -2.27
C VAL A 1076 -37.33 -36.72 -1.50
N ARG A 1077 -38.67 -36.72 -1.52
CA ARG A 1077 -39.45 -37.77 -0.82
C ARG A 1077 -39.26 -39.15 -1.45
N GLN A 1078 -39.00 -39.22 -2.75
CA GLN A 1078 -38.72 -40.47 -3.47
C GLN A 1078 -37.27 -40.92 -3.24
N GLU A 1079 -36.33 -39.98 -3.23
CA GLU A 1079 -34.93 -40.18 -2.93
C GLU A 1079 -34.75 -40.83 -1.55
N VAL A 1080 -35.33 -40.24 -0.50
CA VAL A 1080 -35.30 -40.78 0.87
C VAL A 1080 -35.85 -42.21 0.91
N LYS A 1081 -36.96 -42.48 0.22
CA LYS A 1081 -37.53 -43.84 0.13
C LYS A 1081 -36.59 -44.81 -0.58
N GLY A 1082 -35.94 -44.38 -1.66
CA GLY A 1082 -34.95 -45.16 -2.40
C GLY A 1082 -33.74 -45.52 -1.53
N ILE A 1083 -33.26 -44.58 -0.72
CA ILE A 1083 -32.17 -44.79 0.23
C ILE A 1083 -32.58 -45.80 1.31
N ILE A 1084 -33.74 -45.60 1.94
CA ILE A 1084 -34.25 -46.51 2.97
C ILE A 1084 -34.43 -47.93 2.41
N HIS A 1085 -34.95 -48.06 1.19
CA HIS A 1085 -35.10 -49.35 0.52
C HIS A 1085 -33.74 -50.02 0.26
N SER A 1086 -32.76 -49.25 -0.23
CA SER A 1086 -31.46 -49.79 -0.65
C SER A 1086 -30.51 -50.10 0.51
N ALA A 1087 -30.59 -49.34 1.61
CA ALA A 1087 -29.61 -49.42 2.71
C ALA A 1087 -30.21 -49.62 4.11
N GLY A 1088 -31.53 -49.50 4.30
CA GLY A 1088 -32.15 -49.59 5.63
C GLY A 1088 -32.04 -50.95 6.31
N HIS A 1089 -31.68 -52.00 5.57
CA HIS A 1089 -31.39 -53.33 6.13
C HIS A 1089 -29.95 -53.44 6.68
N ALA A 1090 -29.06 -52.52 6.32
CA ALA A 1090 -27.62 -52.55 6.64
C ALA A 1090 -27.13 -51.32 7.41
N LEU A 1091 -27.89 -50.22 7.41
CA LEU A 1091 -27.56 -48.97 8.10
C LEU A 1091 -28.69 -48.54 9.05
N GLN A 1092 -28.32 -47.95 10.18
CA GLN A 1092 -29.26 -47.26 11.06
C GLN A 1092 -29.56 -45.87 10.48
N ILE A 1093 -30.68 -45.75 9.77
CA ILE A 1093 -31.07 -44.51 9.08
C ILE A 1093 -31.92 -43.63 10.01
N LYS A 1094 -31.47 -42.39 10.22
CA LYS A 1094 -32.25 -41.33 10.88
C LYS A 1094 -32.61 -40.26 9.86
N GLU A 1095 -33.89 -40.02 9.66
CA GLU A 1095 -34.39 -38.94 8.79
C GLU A 1095 -34.66 -37.68 9.61
N MET A 1096 -34.17 -36.53 9.15
CA MET A 1096 -34.51 -35.20 9.63
C MET A 1096 -35.22 -34.44 8.52
N GLN A 1097 -36.53 -34.23 8.68
CA GLN A 1097 -37.32 -33.45 7.74
C GLN A 1097 -37.31 -31.98 8.15
N GLY A 1098 -36.85 -31.11 7.26
CA GLY A 1098 -36.91 -29.68 7.50
C GLY A 1098 -36.09 -29.14 8.69
N PRO A 1099 -34.85 -29.59 8.95
CA PRO A 1099 -34.07 -29.12 10.10
C PRO A 1099 -33.49 -27.73 9.89
N SER A 1100 -33.03 -27.09 10.98
CA SER A 1100 -32.18 -25.90 10.91
C SER A 1100 -30.70 -26.24 10.74
N ALA A 1101 -29.89 -25.26 10.35
CA ALA A 1101 -28.43 -25.45 10.24
C ALA A 1101 -27.82 -25.83 11.59
N ALA A 1102 -28.31 -25.24 12.68
CA ALA A 1102 -27.87 -25.55 14.04
C ALA A 1102 -28.19 -26.99 14.45
N ASP A 1103 -29.36 -27.51 14.07
CA ASP A 1103 -29.74 -28.90 14.37
C ASP A 1103 -28.81 -29.89 13.66
N VAL A 1104 -28.49 -29.63 12.39
CA VAL A 1104 -27.59 -30.45 11.59
C VAL A 1104 -26.18 -30.44 12.19
N LEU A 1105 -25.61 -29.25 12.43
CA LEU A 1105 -24.26 -29.11 13.01
C LEU A 1105 -24.16 -29.80 14.37
N SER A 1106 -25.19 -29.68 15.22
CA SER A 1106 -25.25 -30.36 16.52
C SER A 1106 -25.20 -31.88 16.37
N HIS A 1107 -25.89 -32.45 15.37
CA HIS A 1107 -25.83 -33.90 15.12
C HIS A 1107 -24.46 -34.36 14.64
N LEU A 1108 -23.83 -33.60 13.75
CA LEU A 1108 -22.48 -33.89 13.25
C LEU A 1108 -21.47 -33.87 14.41
N GLN A 1109 -21.54 -32.87 15.29
CA GLN A 1109 -20.63 -32.72 16.44
C GLN A 1109 -20.83 -33.79 17.53
N ASN A 1110 -22.03 -34.35 17.66
CA ASN A 1110 -22.34 -35.35 18.70
C ASN A 1110 -21.71 -36.73 18.45
N ASN A 1111 -20.89 -36.91 17.40
CA ASN A 1111 -20.09 -38.12 17.14
C ASN A 1111 -20.90 -39.44 17.08
N THR A 1112 -22.18 -39.37 16.73
CA THR A 1112 -23.07 -40.53 16.57
C THR A 1112 -23.37 -40.87 15.11
N THR A 1113 -23.05 -39.97 14.18
CA THR A 1113 -23.31 -40.10 12.75
C THR A 1113 -22.03 -40.46 12.00
N GLU A 1114 -22.03 -41.56 11.27
CA GLU A 1114 -20.90 -41.97 10.42
C GLU A 1114 -21.04 -41.44 8.98
N MET A 1115 -22.27 -41.34 8.49
CA MET A 1115 -22.59 -40.92 7.13
C MET A 1115 -23.71 -39.87 7.17
N VAL A 1116 -23.63 -38.87 6.29
CA VAL A 1116 -24.69 -37.88 6.11
C VAL A 1116 -25.10 -37.80 4.64
N HIS A 1117 -26.40 -37.67 4.39
CA HIS A 1117 -26.98 -37.43 3.10
C HIS A 1117 -27.82 -36.16 3.16
N PHE A 1118 -27.53 -35.20 2.29
CA PHE A 1118 -28.31 -33.97 2.14
C PHE A 1118 -29.13 -34.04 0.87
N ALA A 1119 -30.45 -33.94 0.99
CA ALA A 1119 -31.40 -33.83 -0.11
C ALA A 1119 -32.12 -32.49 0.01
N CYS A 1120 -31.51 -31.44 -0.56
CA CYS A 1120 -31.94 -30.05 -0.40
C CYS A 1120 -31.45 -29.14 -1.54
N HIS A 1121 -31.87 -27.87 -1.51
CA HIS A 1121 -31.30 -26.87 -2.42
C HIS A 1121 -29.86 -26.53 -2.01
N GLY A 1122 -29.02 -26.35 -3.02
CA GLY A 1122 -27.65 -25.86 -2.87
C GLY A 1122 -27.48 -24.56 -3.63
N TYR A 1123 -26.76 -23.62 -3.04
CA TYR A 1123 -26.41 -22.36 -3.67
C TYR A 1123 -24.90 -22.15 -3.60
N SER A 1124 -24.27 -21.99 -4.76
CA SER A 1124 -22.87 -21.59 -4.90
C SER A 1124 -22.85 -20.10 -5.24
N ASP A 1125 -22.27 -19.29 -4.35
CA ASP A 1125 -22.24 -17.84 -4.52
C ASP A 1125 -21.09 -17.44 -5.46
N PRO A 1126 -21.38 -16.71 -6.56
CA PRO A 1126 -20.36 -16.35 -7.55
C PRO A 1126 -19.48 -15.16 -7.13
N VAL A 1127 -19.82 -14.46 -6.04
CA VAL A 1127 -19.13 -13.25 -5.58
C VAL A 1127 -18.40 -13.47 -4.26
N ASN A 1128 -18.99 -14.21 -3.32
CA ASN A 1128 -18.37 -14.55 -2.06
C ASN A 1128 -18.56 -16.04 -1.77
N PRO A 1129 -17.57 -16.90 -2.04
CA PRO A 1129 -17.74 -18.35 -1.88
C PRO A 1129 -18.08 -18.74 -0.43
N MET A 1130 -17.71 -17.93 0.56
CA MET A 1130 -18.03 -18.15 1.98
C MET A 1130 -19.53 -18.11 2.30
N ASP A 1131 -20.31 -17.44 1.45
CA ASP A 1131 -21.77 -17.36 1.51
C ASP A 1131 -22.47 -18.46 0.70
N SER A 1132 -21.72 -19.32 0.00
CA SER A 1132 -22.27 -20.56 -0.55
C SER A 1132 -22.87 -21.39 0.58
N HIS A 1133 -24.00 -22.06 0.36
CA HIS A 1133 -24.72 -22.75 1.42
C HIS A 1133 -25.64 -23.86 0.92
N LEU A 1134 -25.98 -24.76 1.85
CA LEU A 1134 -27.15 -25.63 1.73
C LEU A 1134 -28.35 -24.92 2.36
N VAL A 1135 -29.49 -24.91 1.66
CA VAL A 1135 -30.71 -24.25 2.13
C VAL A 1135 -31.48 -25.20 3.04
N LEU A 1136 -31.75 -24.73 4.25
CA LEU A 1136 -32.45 -25.40 5.34
C LEU A 1136 -33.61 -24.50 5.81
N GLN A 1137 -34.22 -24.80 6.95
CA GLN A 1137 -35.29 -23.96 7.51
C GLN A 1137 -35.21 -23.82 9.02
N LYS A 1138 -35.69 -22.70 9.55
CA LYS A 1138 -35.80 -22.49 11.00
C LYS A 1138 -37.11 -21.79 11.37
N PRO A 1139 -37.58 -21.92 12.62
CA PRO A 1139 -38.68 -21.12 13.12
C PRO A 1139 -38.31 -19.63 13.13
N GLN A 1140 -39.21 -18.77 12.68
CA GLN A 1140 -39.02 -17.32 12.72
C GLN A 1140 -39.03 -16.85 14.19
N GLN A 1141 -37.92 -16.31 14.68
CA GLN A 1141 -37.89 -15.71 16.01
C GLN A 1141 -38.53 -14.32 15.97
N GLN A 1142 -39.72 -14.19 16.57
CA GLN A 1142 -40.32 -12.90 16.91
C GLN A 1142 -40.18 -12.66 18.41
N GLU A 1143 -39.61 -11.51 18.80
CA GLU A 1143 -39.50 -11.13 20.21
C GLU A 1143 -40.89 -11.16 20.88
N GLY A 1144 -41.00 -11.90 21.99
CA GLY A 1144 -42.22 -12.00 22.79
C GLY A 1144 -43.21 -13.10 22.37
N VAL A 1145 -42.95 -13.87 21.30
CA VAL A 1145 -43.80 -15.01 20.90
C VAL A 1145 -43.03 -16.34 21.07
N PRO A 1146 -43.27 -17.10 22.14
CA PRO A 1146 -42.48 -18.31 22.46
C PRO A 1146 -42.71 -19.52 21.54
N SER A 1147 -43.52 -19.40 20.48
CA SER A 1147 -43.70 -20.46 19.47
C SER A 1147 -44.26 -19.87 18.17
N SER A 1148 -43.39 -19.32 17.32
CA SER A 1148 -43.78 -18.96 15.96
C SER A 1148 -43.85 -20.22 15.11
N THR A 1149 -44.99 -20.43 14.44
CA THR A 1149 -45.19 -21.53 13.48
C THR A 1149 -44.72 -21.16 12.07
N VAL A 1150 -44.26 -19.92 11.85
CA VAL A 1150 -43.78 -19.45 10.55
C VAL A 1150 -42.35 -19.94 10.37
N LEU A 1151 -42.12 -20.74 9.32
CA LEU A 1151 -40.79 -21.18 8.92
C LEU A 1151 -40.19 -20.18 7.95
N VAL A 1152 -38.92 -19.88 8.14
CA VAL A 1152 -38.10 -19.03 7.26
C VAL A 1152 -36.90 -19.83 6.76
N PRO A 1153 -36.30 -19.45 5.61
CA PRO A 1153 -35.09 -20.09 5.14
C PRO A 1153 -33.97 -19.98 6.18
N ASP A 1154 -33.20 -21.04 6.33
CA ASP A 1154 -31.95 -21.06 7.09
C ASP A 1154 -30.82 -21.54 6.17
N GLN A 1155 -29.57 -21.23 6.51
CA GLN A 1155 -28.43 -21.46 5.63
C GLN A 1155 -27.32 -22.18 6.38
N LEU A 1156 -26.97 -23.39 5.95
CA LEU A 1156 -25.72 -24.02 6.34
C LEU A 1156 -24.61 -23.53 5.39
N LYS A 1157 -23.97 -22.42 5.78
CA LYS A 1157 -22.95 -21.74 4.98
C LYS A 1157 -21.61 -22.47 4.97
N LEU A 1158 -20.83 -22.27 3.91
CA LEU A 1158 -19.44 -22.72 3.81
C LEU A 1158 -18.61 -22.20 4.99
N SER A 1159 -18.76 -20.92 5.37
CA SER A 1159 -18.10 -20.35 6.54
C SER A 1159 -18.32 -21.16 7.82
N ALA A 1160 -19.56 -21.57 8.09
CA ALA A 1160 -19.88 -22.39 9.24
C ALA A 1160 -19.22 -23.77 9.18
N LEU A 1161 -19.15 -24.40 7.99
CA LEU A 1161 -18.45 -25.68 7.80
C LEU A 1161 -16.95 -25.55 8.05
N LEU A 1162 -16.32 -24.48 7.53
CA LEU A 1162 -14.89 -24.22 7.71
C LEU A 1162 -14.51 -23.87 9.16
N ASP A 1163 -15.46 -23.31 9.93
CA ASP A 1163 -15.30 -23.02 11.36
C ASP A 1163 -15.64 -24.21 12.27
N THR A 1164 -16.22 -25.28 11.72
CA THR A 1164 -16.61 -26.45 12.50
C THR A 1164 -15.38 -27.27 12.88
N LYS A 1165 -15.17 -27.47 14.20
CA LYS A 1165 -14.11 -28.35 14.72
C LYS A 1165 -14.33 -29.79 14.24
N ALA A 1166 -13.26 -30.46 13.83
CA ALA A 1166 -13.23 -31.80 13.22
C ALA A 1166 -14.36 -32.72 13.69
N ILE A 1167 -15.22 -33.10 12.76
CA ILE A 1167 -16.30 -34.07 12.98
C ILE A 1167 -15.66 -35.45 13.08
N SER A 1168 -15.42 -35.91 14.31
CA SER A 1168 -14.46 -37.01 14.56
C SER A 1168 -14.87 -38.41 14.08
N ARG A 1169 -16.13 -38.60 13.69
CA ARG A 1169 -16.66 -39.92 13.27
C ARG A 1169 -17.35 -39.96 11.92
N SER A 1170 -17.68 -38.83 11.32
CA SER A 1170 -18.35 -38.82 10.03
C SER A 1170 -17.32 -38.89 8.91
N TRP A 1171 -17.47 -39.85 8.01
CA TRP A 1171 -16.47 -40.11 6.96
C TRP A 1171 -17.07 -40.07 5.55
N ILE A 1172 -18.40 -40.18 5.39
CA ILE A 1172 -19.10 -39.97 4.10
C ILE A 1172 -20.10 -38.81 4.18
N ALA A 1173 -19.97 -37.83 3.29
CA ALA A 1173 -20.99 -36.83 2.99
C ALA A 1173 -21.51 -37.00 1.56
N TYR A 1174 -22.78 -37.35 1.40
CA TYR A 1174 -23.45 -37.37 0.11
C TYR A 1174 -24.27 -36.08 -0.04
N LEU A 1175 -23.92 -35.24 -1.00
CA LEU A 1175 -24.51 -33.93 -1.21
C LEU A 1175 -25.44 -33.99 -2.45
N SER A 1176 -26.69 -34.39 -2.23
CA SER A 1176 -27.77 -34.32 -3.22
C SER A 1176 -28.36 -32.91 -3.24
N ALA A 1177 -27.52 -31.96 -3.64
CA ALA A 1177 -27.88 -30.55 -3.79
C ALA A 1177 -27.16 -29.98 -5.02
N CYS A 1178 -27.66 -28.89 -5.57
CA CYS A 1178 -27.10 -28.29 -6.77
C CYS A 1178 -25.71 -27.67 -6.53
N SER A 1179 -24.78 -27.85 -7.49
CA SER A 1179 -23.51 -27.11 -7.56
C SER A 1179 -22.63 -27.18 -6.29
N THR A 1180 -22.63 -28.32 -5.59
CA THR A 1180 -21.94 -28.44 -4.29
C THR A 1180 -20.43 -28.59 -4.41
N ALA A 1181 -19.94 -29.11 -5.53
CA ALA A 1181 -18.52 -29.19 -5.90
C ALA A 1181 -18.10 -28.10 -6.90
N GLU A 1182 -18.97 -27.13 -7.17
CA GLU A 1182 -18.71 -26.03 -8.10
C GLU A 1182 -18.21 -24.78 -7.35
N GLY A 1183 -17.06 -24.26 -7.75
CA GLY A 1183 -16.56 -22.95 -7.31
C GLY A 1183 -16.86 -21.88 -8.38
N LYS A 1184 -17.90 -21.07 -8.16
CA LYS A 1184 -18.32 -20.03 -9.14
C LYS A 1184 -17.47 -18.77 -9.11
N ASP A 1185 -16.84 -18.45 -7.98
CA ASP A 1185 -15.89 -17.34 -7.92
C ASP A 1185 -14.60 -17.69 -8.68
N GLN A 1186 -14.49 -17.13 -9.88
CA GLN A 1186 -13.38 -17.37 -10.80
C GLN A 1186 -12.04 -16.85 -10.26
N SER A 1187 -12.07 -15.81 -9.43
CA SER A 1187 -10.86 -15.20 -8.85
C SER A 1187 -10.23 -16.06 -7.75
N LEU A 1188 -10.95 -17.08 -7.24
CA LEU A 1188 -10.51 -17.95 -6.13
C LEU A 1188 -10.44 -19.43 -6.51
N ARG A 1189 -10.38 -19.76 -7.81
CA ARG A 1189 -10.28 -21.17 -8.27
C ARG A 1189 -9.06 -21.91 -7.71
N ASP A 1190 -7.98 -21.18 -7.45
CA ASP A 1190 -6.77 -21.73 -6.85
C ASP A 1190 -6.98 -22.15 -5.39
N GLU A 1191 -7.99 -21.61 -4.71
CA GLU A 1191 -8.36 -21.97 -3.33
C GLU A 1191 -9.38 -23.11 -3.26
N ALA A 1192 -10.05 -23.43 -4.37
CA ALA A 1192 -11.06 -24.50 -4.46
C ALA A 1192 -12.16 -24.42 -3.38
N LEU A 1193 -12.62 -23.21 -3.05
CA LEU A 1193 -13.65 -22.98 -2.03
C LEU A 1193 -15.04 -23.32 -2.57
N ASN A 1194 -15.61 -24.44 -2.10
CA ASN A 1194 -16.99 -24.87 -2.36
C ASN A 1194 -17.52 -25.72 -1.18
N ILE A 1195 -18.81 -26.03 -1.18
CA ILE A 1195 -19.46 -26.77 -0.07
C ILE A 1195 -18.83 -28.15 0.12
N ALA A 1196 -18.54 -28.88 -0.95
CA ALA A 1196 -17.96 -30.21 -0.88
C ALA A 1196 -16.59 -30.21 -0.18
N ASN A 1197 -15.71 -29.26 -0.54
CA ASN A 1197 -14.43 -29.08 0.12
C ASN A 1197 -14.57 -28.50 1.53
N GLY A 1198 -15.65 -27.78 1.83
CA GLY A 1198 -16.04 -27.42 3.19
C GLY A 1198 -16.23 -28.64 4.09
N PHE A 1199 -16.92 -29.67 3.60
CA PHE A 1199 -17.05 -30.95 4.31
C PHE A 1199 -15.72 -31.71 4.45
N LEU A 1200 -14.85 -31.65 3.43
CA LEU A 1200 -13.50 -32.21 3.48
C LEU A 1200 -12.67 -31.59 4.63
N VAL A 1201 -12.72 -30.26 4.75
CA VAL A 1201 -12.08 -29.52 5.86
C VAL A 1201 -12.74 -29.83 7.19
N ALA A 1202 -14.06 -29.98 7.23
CA ALA A 1202 -14.80 -30.32 8.46
C ALA A 1202 -14.50 -31.74 8.98
N GLY A 1203 -13.78 -32.57 8.22
CA GLY A 1203 -13.26 -33.87 8.67
C GLY A 1203 -13.78 -35.08 7.88
N PHE A 1204 -14.67 -34.89 6.91
CA PHE A 1204 -15.16 -36.00 6.08
C PHE A 1204 -14.07 -36.51 5.13
N SER A 1205 -13.95 -37.83 5.01
CA SER A 1205 -12.93 -38.46 4.15
C SER A 1205 -13.40 -38.67 2.72
N HIS A 1206 -14.71 -38.86 2.53
CA HIS A 1206 -15.34 -39.07 1.22
C HIS A 1206 -16.52 -38.13 1.06
N ILE A 1207 -16.52 -37.37 -0.01
CA ILE A 1207 -17.59 -36.46 -0.37
C ILE A 1207 -18.08 -36.83 -1.76
N ILE A 1208 -19.39 -37.03 -1.89
CA ILE A 1208 -20.06 -37.17 -3.17
C ILE A 1208 -20.74 -35.83 -3.43
N GLY A 1209 -20.21 -35.08 -4.39
CA GLY A 1209 -20.66 -33.73 -4.73
C GLY A 1209 -21.03 -33.60 -6.20
N SER A 1210 -21.73 -32.52 -6.50
CA SER A 1210 -22.24 -32.19 -7.82
C SER A 1210 -21.44 -31.05 -8.47
N LEU A 1211 -20.92 -31.28 -9.68
CA LEU A 1211 -20.15 -30.27 -10.43
C LEU A 1211 -21.02 -29.11 -10.96
N TRP A 1212 -22.33 -29.31 -11.10
CA TRP A 1212 -23.31 -28.30 -11.53
C TRP A 1212 -24.71 -28.63 -10.97
N ALA A 1213 -25.73 -27.88 -11.38
CA ALA A 1213 -27.11 -28.09 -10.95
C ALA A 1213 -27.68 -29.43 -11.46
N ALA A 1214 -28.27 -30.22 -10.55
CA ALA A 1214 -28.79 -31.55 -10.85
C ALA A 1214 -30.31 -31.51 -11.10
N ASP A 1215 -30.78 -32.42 -11.96
CA ASP A 1215 -32.21 -32.68 -12.14
C ASP A 1215 -32.72 -33.58 -11.00
N ASP A 1216 -33.87 -33.22 -10.43
CA ASP A 1216 -34.50 -33.86 -9.28
C ASP A 1216 -34.78 -35.37 -9.52
N GLU A 1217 -35.17 -35.78 -10.74
CA GLU A 1217 -35.37 -37.21 -11.05
C GLU A 1217 -34.06 -38.00 -11.07
N VAL A 1218 -32.98 -37.36 -11.51
CA VAL A 1218 -31.66 -37.97 -11.61
C VAL A 1218 -31.04 -38.17 -10.23
N CYS A 1219 -31.25 -37.21 -9.32
CA CYS A 1219 -30.84 -37.32 -7.91
C CYS A 1219 -31.40 -38.59 -7.26
N VAL A 1220 -32.69 -38.87 -7.47
CA VAL A 1220 -33.38 -40.06 -6.92
C VAL A 1220 -32.71 -41.35 -7.39
N ASP A 1221 -32.47 -41.49 -8.69
CA ASP A 1221 -31.86 -42.69 -9.26
C ASP A 1221 -30.41 -42.85 -8.82
N MET A 1222 -29.64 -41.76 -8.83
CA MET A 1222 -28.22 -41.77 -8.47
C MET A 1222 -28.04 -42.18 -7.01
N ALA A 1223 -28.80 -41.57 -6.08
CA ALA A 1223 -28.72 -41.90 -4.67
C ALA A 1223 -29.09 -43.36 -4.40
N ALA A 1224 -30.19 -43.85 -4.98
CA ALA A 1224 -30.59 -45.25 -4.83
C ALA A 1224 -29.52 -46.21 -5.38
N SER A 1225 -28.97 -45.93 -6.56
CA SER A 1225 -27.93 -46.74 -7.20
C SER A 1225 -26.63 -46.72 -6.39
N PHE A 1226 -26.23 -45.56 -5.88
CA PHE A 1226 -25.05 -45.40 -5.03
C PHE A 1226 -25.17 -46.24 -3.77
N TYR A 1227 -26.25 -46.09 -2.98
CA TYR A 1227 -26.38 -46.82 -1.74
C TYR A 1227 -26.50 -48.33 -1.97
N LYS A 1228 -27.20 -48.77 -3.01
CA LYS A 1228 -27.26 -50.18 -3.40
C LYS A 1228 -25.87 -50.75 -3.73
N ALA A 1229 -25.09 -50.04 -4.55
CA ALA A 1229 -23.73 -50.43 -4.92
C ALA A 1229 -22.80 -50.42 -3.70
N PHE A 1230 -22.85 -49.37 -2.89
CA PHE A 1230 -22.04 -49.19 -1.70
C PHE A 1230 -22.28 -50.30 -0.67
N ILE A 1231 -23.54 -50.63 -0.35
CA ILE A 1231 -23.86 -51.72 0.58
C ILE A 1231 -23.37 -53.07 0.04
N SER A 1232 -23.52 -53.31 -1.26
CA SER A 1232 -23.05 -54.55 -1.90
C SER A 1232 -21.52 -54.69 -1.81
N ARG A 1233 -20.77 -53.63 -2.14
CA ARG A 1233 -19.30 -53.63 -2.07
C ARG A 1233 -18.79 -53.67 -0.63
N ARG A 1234 -19.44 -52.94 0.28
CA ARG A 1234 -19.15 -52.97 1.72
C ARG A 1234 -19.29 -54.37 2.32
N ALA A 1235 -20.28 -55.15 1.87
CA ALA A 1235 -20.43 -56.52 2.34
C ALA A 1235 -19.25 -57.42 1.92
N ALA A 1236 -18.64 -57.15 0.77
CA ALA A 1236 -17.54 -57.91 0.19
C ALA A 1236 -16.13 -57.42 0.62
N ALA A 1237 -15.98 -56.16 1.06
CA ALA A 1237 -14.70 -55.50 1.30
C ALA A 1237 -14.13 -55.67 2.72
N ASP A 1238 -12.81 -55.82 2.86
CA ASP A 1238 -12.12 -55.65 4.15
C ASP A 1238 -12.07 -54.15 4.56
N SER A 1239 -11.60 -53.81 5.76
CA SER A 1239 -11.72 -52.44 6.30
C SER A 1239 -10.98 -51.36 5.49
N GLU A 1240 -9.80 -51.66 4.93
CA GLU A 1240 -9.05 -50.73 4.07
C GLU A 1240 -9.66 -50.60 2.66
N ASP A 1241 -10.29 -51.67 2.16
CA ASP A 1241 -11.02 -51.66 0.89
C ASP A 1241 -12.31 -50.82 0.97
N LEU A 1242 -12.76 -50.44 2.16
CA LEU A 1242 -13.97 -49.65 2.30
C LEU A 1242 -13.83 -48.26 1.67
N ASN A 1243 -12.64 -47.65 1.73
CA ASN A 1243 -12.35 -46.38 1.06
C ASN A 1243 -12.51 -46.51 -0.46
N ARG A 1244 -12.01 -47.62 -1.01
CA ARG A 1244 -12.14 -47.97 -2.43
C ARG A 1244 -13.60 -48.24 -2.80
N ALA A 1245 -14.34 -48.95 -1.95
CA ALA A 1245 -15.74 -49.31 -2.17
C ALA A 1245 -16.65 -48.08 -2.35
N VAL A 1246 -16.36 -46.94 -1.68
CA VAL A 1246 -17.10 -45.70 -1.87
C VAL A 1246 -16.93 -45.16 -3.29
N ALA A 1247 -15.68 -45.02 -3.76
CA ALA A 1247 -15.41 -44.51 -5.11
C ALA A 1247 -15.93 -45.46 -6.20
N GLU A 1248 -15.83 -46.77 -5.98
CA GLU A 1248 -16.42 -47.76 -6.87
C GLU A 1248 -17.95 -47.69 -6.90
N ALA A 1249 -18.61 -47.43 -5.78
CA ALA A 1249 -20.06 -47.25 -5.73
C ALA A 1249 -20.50 -46.00 -6.50
N VAL A 1250 -19.75 -44.90 -6.42
CA VAL A 1250 -20.01 -43.69 -7.24
C VAL A 1250 -19.87 -44.03 -8.73
N ARG A 1251 -18.80 -44.75 -9.11
CA ARG A 1251 -18.59 -45.20 -10.50
C ARG A 1251 -19.73 -46.08 -10.99
N ASP A 1252 -20.13 -47.08 -10.21
CA ASP A 1252 -21.19 -48.02 -10.60
C ASP A 1252 -22.54 -47.31 -10.75
N ALA A 1253 -22.87 -46.42 -9.82
CA ALA A 1253 -24.06 -45.57 -9.91
C ALA A 1253 -24.01 -44.67 -11.15
N THR A 1254 -22.86 -44.04 -11.42
CA THR A 1254 -22.66 -43.21 -12.62
C THR A 1254 -22.86 -44.02 -13.91
N LEU A 1255 -22.36 -45.26 -13.97
CA LEU A 1255 -22.54 -46.15 -15.11
C LEU A 1255 -24.01 -46.56 -15.30
N GLU A 1256 -24.76 -46.81 -14.22
CA GLU A 1256 -26.19 -47.11 -14.26
C GLU A 1256 -26.99 -45.90 -14.76
N THR A 1257 -26.72 -44.71 -14.22
CA THR A 1257 -27.32 -43.44 -14.62
C THR A 1257 -26.98 -43.11 -16.09
N ARG A 1258 -25.73 -43.34 -16.53
CA ARG A 1258 -25.31 -43.18 -17.94
C ARG A 1258 -26.12 -44.06 -18.89
N ARG A 1259 -26.43 -45.30 -18.50
CA ARG A 1259 -27.27 -46.18 -19.33
C ARG A 1259 -28.71 -45.68 -19.43
N LYS A 1260 -29.26 -45.14 -18.33
CA LYS A 1260 -30.64 -44.63 -18.27
C LYS A 1260 -30.80 -43.30 -19.02
N TYR A 1261 -29.84 -42.39 -18.86
CA TYR A 1261 -29.85 -41.02 -19.41
C TYR A 1261 -28.82 -40.84 -20.53
N ALA A 1262 -28.65 -41.86 -21.37
CA ALA A 1262 -27.61 -41.95 -22.40
C ALA A 1262 -27.46 -40.70 -23.29
N ASN A 1263 -28.56 -40.02 -23.61
CA ASN A 1263 -28.58 -38.87 -24.51
C ASN A 1263 -28.40 -37.52 -23.81
N ASN A 1264 -28.27 -37.50 -22.48
CA ASN A 1264 -28.12 -36.30 -21.68
C ASN A 1264 -26.89 -36.41 -20.74
N PRO A 1265 -25.69 -36.04 -21.22
CA PRO A 1265 -24.47 -36.11 -20.41
C PRO A 1265 -24.50 -35.26 -19.15
N ALA A 1266 -25.15 -34.10 -19.21
CA ALA A 1266 -25.33 -33.22 -18.06
C ALA A 1266 -26.08 -33.91 -16.90
N ALA A 1267 -26.94 -34.88 -17.19
CA ALA A 1267 -27.63 -35.66 -16.16
C ALA A 1267 -26.70 -36.65 -15.46
N TRP A 1268 -25.91 -37.45 -16.19
CA TRP A 1268 -25.18 -38.56 -15.58
C TRP A 1268 -23.72 -38.23 -15.20
N ALA A 1269 -23.09 -37.23 -15.81
CA ALA A 1269 -21.68 -36.87 -15.58
C ALA A 1269 -21.46 -35.93 -14.38
N LEU A 1270 -22.52 -35.59 -13.64
CA LEU A 1270 -22.51 -34.50 -12.68
C LEU A 1270 -21.82 -34.84 -11.35
N TYR A 1271 -21.92 -36.10 -10.91
CA TYR A 1271 -21.49 -36.51 -9.57
C TYR A 1271 -20.05 -36.98 -9.55
N VAL A 1272 -19.27 -36.42 -8.62
CA VAL A 1272 -17.87 -36.76 -8.42
C VAL A 1272 -17.62 -37.26 -6.99
N HIS A 1273 -16.70 -38.21 -6.88
CA HIS A 1273 -16.12 -38.60 -5.60
C HIS A 1273 -14.91 -37.71 -5.29
N ILE A 1274 -14.91 -37.03 -4.14
CA ILE A 1274 -13.82 -36.16 -3.64
C ILE A 1274 -13.27 -36.75 -2.34
N GLY A 1275 -11.94 -36.90 -2.24
CA GLY A 1275 -11.26 -37.32 -1.01
C GLY A 1275 -10.48 -38.65 -1.11
N ALA A 1276 -10.46 -39.39 0.01
CA ALA A 1276 -9.51 -40.45 0.35
C ALA A 1276 -9.47 -41.63 -0.61
#